data_AF-A0A2U8E330-F1
#
_entry.id   AF-A0A2U8E330-F1
#
_cell.length_a   1.000
_cell.length_b   1.000
_cell.length_c   1.000
_cell.angle_alpha   90.00
_cell.angle_beta   90.00
_cell.angle_gamma   90.00
#
_symmetry.space_group_name_H-M   'P 1'
#
loop_
_entity.id
_entity.type
_entity.pdbx_description
1 polymer ?
#
loop_
_entity_poly.entity_id
_entity_poly.type
_entity_poly.pdbx_seq_one_letter_code
_entity_poly.pdbx_strand_id
1 'polypeptide(L)'
;MNTKHSRTTSICCPGNCSIKSLATAAAVFAAGFFSPLSAAIQYDDNDYRSDPVSTGAAGNVEELRVNNGHAAQAGTISGEGGVLKTGAGDLWLAAENTFAGGLTIGGGIISFYQGSARADGALGAAGGAITLDGGLLYSTHSITIDPTRPITLGANGGALAGNLIINQTIGGSGALSVEHYGSNSSTILGGFQNYTGATTVDSTELWITGTSLNPGGITLIGESYLQVGDYDSDAARLDGLVNARDGSVYFLGESLFNGTINLGTDDASSVCTLSFGENSSAGSSAFNINPNGSLQFWDNALPGSATIKNNGGTIEFYYFDMPVSAASVSIVNEAMSSFPGYVYIQTMGGLGDTFAIGHLAGSGNVYIGDSTLILGGLDSRDMVISGTISFGDPGGYGGVLGGLRKIGDTTLTLSAANAYYGPTSLVAGRIVLSAADAVSYSALVELAENTTMSLTADNTLWNLTAGSTSARLELANGATATLANGIVENIDTYYGGTTVVISNGTTAFAGSIAGNGAITKTGDGTLLLSGVNTYTGNTTIEEGELAIASDAALGAAGGTITVMGYSNAPEITLAGDVDAASRALSLVKLADPGVSETSAAAIINTAGHTLAIGRGLSGNGNLQVTGGGEVSIAGTVAHAATIEVTGAATLALAGAGSAGKIVLGDGALAPNGEQTIASLEWQSGGTLKVDIDRGDRLNVTGVIERAGASLLNVAPVKSGAWAGNETHVIANFAGTSLTNADFATLTLGDGITGRIIVDGNTLKLTTASDVEPEPSTNPYTAWINGFNLPVADRAPTADPDGDGIPNLLEFILMLDPTKVDCHGIVATTVIVGQSKYPAVGYVRRRALGDVRSAVRIYSNLKQAADLNPVEVSVTARDALSDYVIIRSASPLTQRASQFFRIEATAPSSLRGTVTRSIPISMLSDPVGAMYRGFSYGRTATVAFPLLDDVWAGIVSAGSSKTITFNETLPALERGASYYLEVVTGPRAGDRYDVAEVAGQSAKLDLSASSCSTVKNVLPADIAGARCILREHMTLAKLGQLLDAGKRDSADIAATAHKCVCKKTYRHRGKYNIRSLSHRQLCRGDCYHGGNGGSQNTSAFGYSHVEVYHGPLMGWVCYYPDSTGAVWTLQKNPGRTAVNKAGTIIAPGTVVKVVARAPGLSLVQTGSVRTNPFNLPLVRGLQLFSTGFPCAMSSDELAMTRDNGWTGAPFSLLADEVYALSSKTTSGYMHYLDSRGVWRALFGQKSSIVIGPDDYIKVKRMRADEDYTILPPF
;
A
#
# COMPACT_ATOMS: atom_id res chain seq x y z
N MET A 1 -17.39 36.96 -71.29
CA MET A 1 -17.93 37.02 -72.67
C MET A 1 -18.68 35.72 -72.97
N ASN A 2 -19.84 35.76 -73.65
CA ASN A 2 -20.07 34.82 -74.75
C ASN A 2 -21.07 35.36 -75.79
N THR A 3 -20.76 35.16 -77.07
CA THR A 3 -21.59 35.33 -78.29
C THR A 3 -22.34 36.65 -78.57
N LYS A 4 -21.93 37.29 -79.69
CA LYS A 4 -22.61 38.35 -80.45
C LYS A 4 -24.05 38.00 -80.87
N HIS A 5 -24.99 38.96 -80.88
CA HIS A 5 -25.38 39.68 -82.12
C HIS A 5 -26.56 40.70 -81.96
N SER A 6 -26.26 41.96 -82.27
CA SER A 6 -27.04 42.93 -83.09
C SER A 6 -28.53 43.27 -82.86
N ARG A 7 -28.82 44.56 -83.10
CA ARG A 7 -30.05 45.21 -83.61
C ARG A 7 -30.93 45.98 -82.61
N THR A 8 -30.74 47.30 -82.69
CA THR A 8 -31.72 48.38 -82.61
C THR A 8 -33.13 48.05 -83.13
N THR A 9 -34.15 48.47 -82.37
CA THR A 9 -35.32 49.21 -82.92
C THR A 9 -35.96 50.11 -81.86
N SER A 10 -36.29 51.34 -82.24
CA SER A 10 -36.91 52.37 -81.39
C SER A 10 -38.44 52.20 -81.27
N ILE A 11 -39.03 52.68 -80.17
CA ILE A 11 -40.45 53.07 -80.09
C ILE A 11 -40.57 54.45 -79.42
N CYS A 12 -41.47 55.29 -79.94
CA CYS A 12 -41.58 56.72 -79.62
C CYS A 12 -42.32 57.05 -78.31
N CYS A 13 -42.01 58.23 -77.77
CA CYS A 13 -42.84 58.99 -76.81
C CYS A 13 -44.20 59.38 -77.43
N PRO A 14 -45.25 59.81 -76.68
CA PRO A 14 -45.24 61.10 -75.94
C PRO A 14 -46.13 61.21 -74.67
N GLY A 15 -46.02 62.32 -73.92
CA GLY A 15 -47.11 62.80 -73.05
C GLY A 15 -46.70 63.56 -71.78
N ASN A 16 -46.91 64.88 -71.75
CA ASN A 16 -46.76 65.72 -70.55
C ASN A 16 -47.89 65.50 -69.54
N CYS A 17 -47.59 65.55 -68.24
CA CYS A 17 -48.51 66.09 -67.22
C CYS A 17 -47.73 66.68 -66.04
N SER A 18 -48.32 67.65 -65.34
CA SER A 18 -47.56 68.66 -64.58
C SER A 18 -48.02 68.86 -63.12
N ILE A 19 -47.02 69.07 -62.25
CA ILE A 19 -46.98 70.09 -61.18
C ILE A 19 -47.79 69.87 -59.87
N LYS A 20 -47.03 70.00 -58.76
CA LYS A 20 -47.39 70.34 -57.36
C LYS A 20 -48.21 69.34 -56.52
N SER A 21 -47.52 68.71 -55.57
CA SER A 21 -47.37 69.33 -54.23
C SER A 21 -46.18 68.72 -53.46
N LEU A 22 -45.33 69.56 -52.86
CA LEU A 22 -44.53 69.29 -51.64
C LEU A 22 -43.62 70.50 -51.35
N ALA A 23 -44.10 71.39 -50.48
CA ALA A 23 -43.37 72.57 -50.03
C ALA A 23 -42.62 72.29 -48.72
N THR A 24 -41.64 71.38 -48.74
CA THR A 24 -40.74 71.09 -47.58
C THR A 24 -39.43 70.41 -48.03
N ALA A 25 -38.64 71.07 -48.89
CA ALA A 25 -37.24 70.67 -49.18
C ALA A 25 -36.40 71.82 -49.81
N ALA A 26 -36.74 73.08 -49.57
CA ALA A 26 -36.14 74.24 -50.25
C ALA A 26 -34.94 74.86 -49.51
N ALA A 27 -34.29 74.11 -48.63
CA ALA A 27 -33.04 74.48 -47.98
C ALA A 27 -32.13 73.23 -47.92
N VAL A 28 -30.85 73.41 -48.25
CA VAL A 28 -29.69 72.46 -48.30
C VAL A 28 -28.99 72.38 -49.67
N PHE A 29 -29.66 72.61 -50.81
CA PHE A 29 -28.97 72.70 -52.12
C PHE A 29 -28.42 74.10 -52.44
N ALA A 30 -27.54 74.64 -51.58
CA ALA A 30 -26.95 75.98 -51.76
C ALA A 30 -25.55 76.17 -51.10
N ALA A 31 -24.56 75.41 -51.55
CA ALA A 31 -23.11 75.70 -51.53
C ALA A 31 -22.46 74.66 -52.46
N GLY A 32 -22.01 74.96 -53.68
CA GLY A 32 -20.85 75.79 -54.05
C GLY A 32 -19.69 74.83 -54.38
N PHE A 33 -19.03 74.81 -55.55
CA PHE A 33 -18.92 75.73 -56.68
C PHE A 33 -19.10 74.99 -58.03
N PHE A 34 -19.69 75.64 -59.03
CA PHE A 34 -19.46 75.32 -60.45
C PHE A 34 -19.23 76.64 -61.20
N SER A 35 -17.96 77.00 -61.40
CA SER A 35 -17.53 77.94 -62.44
C SER A 35 -17.48 77.19 -63.80
N PRO A 36 -17.34 77.86 -64.96
CA PRO A 36 -17.56 77.18 -66.24
C PRO A 36 -16.44 76.18 -66.53
N LEU A 37 -16.82 74.92 -66.74
CA LEU A 37 -15.93 73.85 -67.19
C LEU A 37 -15.20 74.30 -68.47
N SER A 38 -13.87 74.34 -68.39
CA SER A 38 -12.99 74.03 -69.51
C SER A 38 -13.43 72.71 -70.16
N ALA A 39 -13.32 72.60 -71.48
CA ALA A 39 -13.63 71.34 -72.14
C ALA A 39 -12.63 70.28 -71.68
N ALA A 40 -13.13 69.21 -71.04
CA ALA A 40 -12.32 68.17 -70.41
C ALA A 40 -11.15 67.73 -71.29
N ILE A 41 -9.95 67.70 -70.71
CA ILE A 41 -8.74 67.23 -71.36
C ILE A 41 -8.86 65.71 -71.48
N GLN A 42 -9.39 65.27 -72.62
CA GLN A 42 -9.51 63.86 -72.95
C GLN A 42 -8.17 63.33 -73.44
N TYR A 43 -7.73 62.21 -72.87
CA TYR A 43 -6.58 61.42 -73.31
C TYR A 43 -7.07 60.13 -73.99
N ASP A 44 -6.33 59.69 -75.00
CA ASP A 44 -6.50 58.37 -75.62
C ASP A 44 -5.47 57.37 -75.06
N ASP A 45 -5.61 56.09 -75.40
CA ASP A 45 -4.70 55.03 -74.93
C ASP A 45 -3.27 55.21 -75.49
N ASN A 46 -2.27 55.10 -74.62
CA ASN A 46 -0.84 55.41 -74.83
C ASN A 46 -0.53 56.88 -75.17
N ASP A 47 -1.43 57.81 -74.87
CA ASP A 47 -1.17 59.25 -75.04
C ASP A 47 -0.13 59.75 -74.01
N TYR A 48 0.85 60.54 -74.47
CA TYR A 48 1.94 61.08 -73.65
C TYR A 48 2.05 62.60 -73.89
N ARG A 49 1.60 63.39 -72.92
CA ARG A 49 1.51 64.86 -73.04
C ARG A 49 2.59 65.56 -72.24
N SER A 50 3.52 66.20 -72.95
CA SER A 50 4.54 67.09 -72.36
C SER A 50 4.03 68.52 -72.11
N ASP A 51 2.87 68.89 -72.66
CA ASP A 51 2.35 70.25 -72.56
C ASP A 51 1.86 70.57 -71.14
N PRO A 52 2.24 71.73 -70.55
CA PRO A 52 1.74 72.13 -69.23
C PRO A 52 0.23 72.35 -69.20
N VAL A 53 -0.40 72.02 -68.08
CA VAL A 53 -1.82 72.25 -67.82
C VAL A 53 -1.97 73.37 -66.78
N SER A 54 -2.94 74.26 -66.97
CA SER A 54 -3.26 75.30 -66.00
C SER A 54 -4.69 75.15 -65.49
N THR A 55 -4.86 74.99 -64.17
CA THR A 55 -6.16 74.89 -63.49
C THR A 55 -6.84 76.25 -63.29
N GLY A 56 -6.16 77.35 -63.63
CA GLY A 56 -6.67 78.71 -63.46
C GLY A 56 -6.71 79.18 -62.01
N ALA A 57 -7.74 79.95 -61.66
CA ALA A 57 -7.90 80.58 -60.34
C ALA A 57 -8.58 79.64 -59.31
N ALA A 58 -8.48 79.99 -58.03
CA ALA A 58 -9.10 79.23 -56.94
C ALA A 58 -10.60 78.96 -57.18
N GLY A 59 -11.03 77.71 -56.96
CA GLY A 59 -12.41 77.27 -57.15
C GLY A 59 -12.77 76.78 -58.55
N ASN A 60 -11.87 76.89 -59.53
CA ASN A 60 -11.97 76.15 -60.79
C ASN A 60 -11.55 74.68 -60.60
N VAL A 61 -12.03 73.79 -61.47
CA VAL A 61 -11.63 72.37 -61.52
C VAL A 61 -11.37 71.99 -62.97
N GLU A 62 -10.16 71.51 -63.27
CA GLU A 62 -9.80 71.01 -64.59
C GLU A 62 -10.06 69.50 -64.67
N GLU A 63 -10.86 69.05 -65.65
CA GLU A 63 -11.18 67.63 -65.81
C GLU A 63 -10.18 66.93 -66.74
N LEU A 64 -9.48 65.93 -66.20
CA LEU A 64 -8.58 65.04 -66.94
C LEU A 64 -9.29 63.69 -67.15
N ARG A 65 -9.70 63.39 -68.39
CA ARG A 65 -10.53 62.21 -68.70
C ARG A 65 -9.74 61.17 -69.49
N VAL A 66 -9.55 59.98 -68.91
CA VAL A 66 -8.99 58.81 -69.60
C VAL A 66 -10.08 57.74 -69.66
N ASN A 67 -10.71 57.57 -70.82
CA ASN A 67 -11.89 56.71 -70.93
C ASN A 67 -11.56 55.22 -70.71
N ASN A 68 -10.49 54.74 -71.35
CA ASN A 68 -9.91 53.39 -71.23
C ASN A 68 -8.41 53.47 -71.60
N GLY A 69 -7.62 52.47 -71.22
CA GLY A 69 -6.18 52.41 -71.53
C GLY A 69 -5.32 53.21 -70.55
N HIS A 70 -4.04 53.39 -70.89
CA HIS A 70 -3.06 54.09 -70.04
C HIS A 70 -2.56 55.36 -70.73
N ALA A 71 -2.59 56.51 -70.05
CA ALA A 71 -2.07 57.78 -70.55
C ALA A 71 -1.08 58.40 -69.55
N ALA A 72 -0.26 59.34 -70.01
CA ALA A 72 0.71 60.05 -69.18
C ALA A 72 0.64 61.58 -69.39
N GLN A 73 0.58 62.31 -68.27
CA GLN A 73 0.74 63.75 -68.20
C GLN A 73 2.13 64.08 -67.64
N ALA A 74 3.04 64.43 -68.53
CA ALA A 74 4.44 64.73 -68.26
C ALA A 74 4.75 66.24 -68.22
N GLY A 75 3.84 67.09 -68.70
CA GLY A 75 3.89 68.53 -68.43
C GLY A 75 3.33 68.88 -67.05
N THR A 76 3.95 69.81 -66.34
CA THR A 76 3.49 70.31 -65.03
C THR A 76 2.06 70.84 -65.09
N ILE A 77 1.23 70.40 -64.15
CA ILE A 77 -0.10 70.94 -63.84
C ILE A 77 0.07 72.03 -62.77
N SER A 78 -0.46 73.22 -63.01
CA SER A 78 -0.22 74.42 -62.18
C SER A 78 -1.46 75.31 -62.03
N GLY A 79 -1.52 76.14 -60.98
CA GLY A 79 -2.60 77.11 -60.77
C GLY A 79 -3.18 77.07 -59.35
N GLU A 80 -4.23 77.84 -59.10
CA GLU A 80 -4.95 77.83 -57.82
C GLU A 80 -6.18 76.91 -57.85
N GLY A 81 -6.66 76.51 -59.03
CA GLY A 81 -7.75 75.55 -59.20
C GLY A 81 -7.33 74.11 -58.88
N GLY A 82 -8.32 73.21 -58.80
CA GLY A 82 -8.14 71.77 -58.57
C GLY A 82 -8.16 70.93 -59.85
N VAL A 83 -7.94 69.62 -59.68
CA VAL A 83 -7.90 68.63 -60.76
C VAL A 83 -8.92 67.52 -60.48
N LEU A 84 -9.71 67.13 -61.48
CA LEU A 84 -10.64 66.00 -61.41
C LEU A 84 -10.26 64.93 -62.45
N LYS A 85 -9.87 63.74 -62.00
CA LYS A 85 -9.66 62.57 -62.86
C LYS A 85 -10.98 61.82 -63.05
N THR A 86 -11.36 61.55 -64.30
CA THR A 86 -12.53 60.73 -64.66
C THR A 86 -12.19 59.69 -65.73
N GLY A 87 -13.16 58.80 -66.01
CA GLY A 87 -13.02 57.67 -66.93
C GLY A 87 -12.23 56.51 -66.33
N ALA A 88 -12.38 55.31 -66.88
CA ALA A 88 -11.88 54.07 -66.27
C ALA A 88 -10.39 53.79 -66.53
N GLY A 89 -9.75 54.52 -67.45
CA GLY A 89 -8.33 54.33 -67.76
C GLY A 89 -7.38 54.98 -66.75
N ASP A 90 -6.10 54.65 -66.89
CA ASP A 90 -5.04 55.07 -65.98
C ASP A 90 -4.39 56.36 -66.47
N LEU A 91 -4.05 57.26 -65.53
CA LEU A 91 -3.28 58.47 -65.81
C LEU A 91 -2.02 58.52 -64.95
N TRP A 92 -0.86 58.45 -65.59
CA TRP A 92 0.44 58.64 -64.98
C TRP A 92 0.80 60.12 -64.89
N LEU A 93 0.96 60.64 -63.68
CA LEU A 93 1.51 61.97 -63.41
C LEU A 93 3.04 61.85 -63.27
N ALA A 94 3.80 62.39 -64.22
CA ALA A 94 5.26 62.26 -64.27
C ALA A 94 6.03 63.53 -63.83
N ALA A 95 5.37 64.69 -63.76
CA ALA A 95 5.96 65.95 -63.31
C ALA A 95 5.67 66.27 -61.84
N GLU A 96 6.51 67.11 -61.21
CA GLU A 96 6.08 67.86 -60.02
C GLU A 96 4.99 68.86 -60.46
N ASN A 97 3.90 68.89 -59.68
CA ASN A 97 2.70 69.66 -59.94
C ASN A 97 2.48 70.69 -58.82
N THR A 98 1.95 71.86 -59.18
CA THR A 98 1.85 73.02 -58.29
C THR A 98 0.42 73.54 -58.13
N PHE A 99 -0.57 72.80 -58.62
CA PHE A 99 -1.98 73.17 -58.43
C PHE A 99 -2.38 73.13 -56.94
N ALA A 100 -3.11 74.14 -56.48
CA ALA A 100 -3.45 74.28 -55.05
C ALA A 100 -4.87 73.80 -54.68
N GLY A 101 -5.80 73.70 -55.64
CA GLY A 101 -7.21 73.41 -55.37
C GLY A 101 -7.55 71.94 -55.07
N GLY A 102 -6.55 71.07 -54.93
CA GLY A 102 -6.72 69.64 -54.63
C GLY A 102 -6.91 68.73 -55.85
N LEU A 103 -6.88 67.42 -55.60
CA LEU A 103 -7.00 66.34 -56.56
C LEU A 103 -8.19 65.44 -56.20
N THR A 104 -9.19 65.36 -57.09
CA THR A 104 -10.31 64.42 -56.97
C THR A 104 -10.14 63.27 -57.96
N ILE A 105 -10.20 62.03 -57.48
CA ILE A 105 -10.13 60.83 -58.31
C ILE A 105 -11.52 60.19 -58.36
N GLY A 106 -12.28 60.53 -59.41
CA GLY A 106 -13.66 60.05 -59.63
C GLY A 106 -13.77 58.79 -60.49
N GLY A 107 -12.65 58.16 -60.86
CA GLY A 107 -12.64 56.91 -61.61
C GLY A 107 -11.29 56.60 -62.27
N GLY A 108 -11.03 55.31 -62.48
CA GLY A 108 -9.75 54.79 -62.98
C GLY A 108 -8.60 55.03 -61.99
N ILE A 109 -7.36 54.87 -62.48
CA ILE A 109 -6.15 54.97 -61.65
C ILE A 109 -5.46 56.33 -61.87
N ILE A 110 -5.01 56.98 -60.79
CA ILE A 110 -3.88 57.92 -60.83
C ILE A 110 -2.64 57.16 -60.38
N SER A 111 -1.64 57.09 -61.25
CA SER A 111 -0.31 56.56 -60.92
C SER A 111 0.72 57.68 -60.92
N PHE A 112 1.74 57.58 -60.07
CA PHE A 112 2.81 58.57 -60.00
C PHE A 112 4.15 57.94 -59.64
N TYR A 113 5.22 58.61 -60.06
CA TYR A 113 6.60 58.22 -59.80
C TYR A 113 7.49 59.46 -59.86
N GLN A 114 8.28 59.68 -58.80
CA GLN A 114 9.63 60.21 -58.91
C GLN A 114 10.50 59.60 -57.81
N GLY A 115 11.66 59.03 -58.16
CA GLY A 115 12.65 58.53 -57.21
C GLY A 115 13.43 59.65 -56.49
N SER A 116 12.73 60.68 -56.01
CA SER A 116 13.28 61.89 -55.40
C SER A 116 12.57 62.20 -54.08
N ALA A 117 13.18 63.03 -53.22
CA ALA A 117 12.64 63.41 -51.92
C ALA A 117 11.41 64.35 -51.98
N ARG A 118 10.71 64.41 -53.12
CA ARG A 118 9.55 65.30 -53.39
C ARG A 118 8.42 64.60 -54.15
N ALA A 119 8.36 63.28 -54.11
CA ALA A 119 7.42 62.49 -54.92
C ALA A 119 5.93 62.80 -54.68
N ASP A 120 5.53 63.24 -53.47
CA ASP A 120 4.18 63.76 -53.17
C ASP A 120 3.80 65.00 -54.02
N GLY A 121 4.78 65.78 -54.49
CA GLY A 121 4.57 66.93 -55.35
C GLY A 121 3.92 66.60 -56.70
N ALA A 122 3.94 65.34 -57.14
CA ALA A 122 3.16 64.89 -58.30
C ALA A 122 1.63 65.03 -58.08
N LEU A 123 1.17 65.10 -56.82
CA LEU A 123 -0.24 65.23 -56.44
C LEU A 123 -0.69 66.69 -56.25
N GLY A 124 0.14 67.66 -56.63
CA GLY A 124 -0.11 69.09 -56.47
C GLY A 124 0.53 69.66 -55.20
N ALA A 125 0.21 70.91 -54.86
CA ALA A 125 0.75 71.55 -53.66
C ALA A 125 0.33 70.79 -52.38
N ALA A 126 1.23 70.71 -51.39
CA ALA A 126 1.05 69.91 -50.16
C ALA A 126 -0.27 70.17 -49.40
N GLY A 127 -0.75 71.42 -49.36
CA GLY A 127 -2.02 71.77 -48.72
C GLY A 127 -3.28 71.46 -49.54
N GLY A 128 -3.15 70.97 -50.78
CA GLY A 128 -4.28 70.63 -51.66
C GLY A 128 -4.82 69.23 -51.35
N ALA A 129 -6.08 69.13 -50.93
CA ALA A 129 -6.69 67.88 -50.50
C ALA A 129 -6.75 66.81 -51.60
N ILE A 130 -6.67 65.53 -51.20
CA ILE A 130 -6.99 64.37 -52.05
C ILE A 130 -8.40 63.90 -51.71
N THR A 131 -9.26 63.79 -52.72
CA THR A 131 -10.59 63.17 -52.58
C THR A 131 -10.66 61.94 -53.47
N LEU A 132 -10.88 60.76 -52.88
CA LEU A 132 -11.14 59.54 -53.62
C LEU A 132 -12.67 59.36 -53.67
N ASP A 133 -13.27 59.35 -54.86
CA ASP A 133 -14.72 59.21 -55.05
C ASP A 133 -15.03 58.27 -56.23
N GLY A 134 -14.55 57.03 -56.13
CA GLY A 134 -14.74 55.95 -57.10
C GLY A 134 -13.50 55.59 -57.92
N GLY A 135 -12.33 56.19 -57.65
CA GLY A 135 -11.06 55.86 -58.30
C GLY A 135 -9.93 55.50 -57.33
N LEU A 136 -8.80 55.12 -57.91
CA LEU A 136 -7.65 54.53 -57.23
C LEU A 136 -6.41 55.43 -57.28
N LEU A 137 -5.69 55.53 -56.16
CA LEU A 137 -4.36 56.16 -56.08
C LEU A 137 -3.28 55.08 -55.97
N TYR A 138 -2.34 55.05 -56.91
CA TYR A 138 -1.27 54.04 -57.00
C TYR A 138 0.13 54.65 -56.96
N SER A 139 0.99 54.14 -56.07
CA SER A 139 2.44 54.44 -56.07
C SER A 139 3.30 53.21 -56.34
N THR A 140 4.19 53.32 -57.32
CA THR A 140 5.17 52.27 -57.67
C THR A 140 6.33 52.12 -56.67
N HIS A 141 6.51 53.08 -55.75
CA HIS A 141 7.63 53.17 -54.81
C HIS A 141 7.14 53.63 -53.43
N SER A 142 7.91 53.40 -52.36
CA SER A 142 7.57 53.88 -51.02
C SER A 142 7.50 55.41 -50.96
N ILE A 143 6.30 55.97 -50.78
CA ILE A 143 6.06 57.41 -50.70
C ILE A 143 5.24 57.73 -49.45
N THR A 144 5.74 58.66 -48.64
CA THR A 144 4.95 59.31 -47.59
C THR A 144 4.20 60.50 -48.19
N ILE A 145 2.87 60.49 -48.06
CA ILE A 145 2.02 61.64 -48.41
C ILE A 145 2.28 62.76 -47.40
N ASP A 146 2.33 64.01 -47.86
CA ASP A 146 2.60 65.14 -46.95
C ASP A 146 1.52 65.20 -45.84
N PRO A 147 1.89 65.23 -44.55
CA PRO A 147 0.93 65.17 -43.45
C PRO A 147 0.03 66.41 -43.34
N THR A 148 0.33 67.50 -44.06
CA THR A 148 -0.55 68.67 -44.16
C THR A 148 -1.68 68.49 -45.18
N ARG A 149 -1.64 67.43 -46.00
CA ARG A 149 -2.58 67.13 -47.08
C ARG A 149 -3.83 66.40 -46.54
N PRO A 150 -5.04 67.00 -46.56
CA PRO A 150 -6.26 66.30 -46.15
C PRO A 150 -6.62 65.19 -47.14
N ILE A 151 -7.08 64.04 -46.64
CA ILE A 151 -7.56 62.91 -47.48
C ILE A 151 -9.01 62.60 -47.11
N THR A 152 -9.90 62.50 -48.11
CA THR A 152 -11.33 62.21 -47.90
C THR A 152 -11.84 61.13 -48.85
N LEU A 153 -12.65 60.21 -48.33
CA LEU A 153 -13.44 59.24 -49.09
C LEU A 153 -14.84 59.83 -49.38
N GLY A 154 -15.10 60.07 -50.66
CA GLY A 154 -16.38 60.51 -51.19
C GLY A 154 -17.49 59.45 -51.06
N ALA A 155 -18.69 59.76 -51.52
CA ALA A 155 -19.84 58.87 -51.36
C ALA A 155 -19.68 57.53 -52.11
N ASN A 156 -18.87 57.48 -53.17
CA ASN A 156 -18.59 56.28 -53.96
C ASN A 156 -17.40 55.47 -53.43
N GLY A 157 -16.75 55.90 -52.34
CA GLY A 157 -15.55 55.26 -51.79
C GLY A 157 -14.29 55.57 -52.59
N GLY A 158 -13.21 54.85 -52.31
CA GLY A 158 -11.92 55.07 -52.96
C GLY A 158 -10.95 53.91 -52.77
N ALA A 159 -9.96 53.79 -53.64
CA ALA A 159 -8.96 52.74 -53.57
C ALA A 159 -7.53 53.29 -53.40
N LEU A 160 -6.71 52.55 -52.66
CA LEU A 160 -5.28 52.77 -52.49
C LEU A 160 -4.53 51.51 -52.96
N ALA A 161 -3.40 51.69 -53.65
CA ALA A 161 -2.53 50.57 -54.01
C ALA A 161 -1.04 50.98 -54.03
N GLY A 162 -0.17 49.98 -53.98
CA GLY A 162 1.26 50.19 -53.97
C GLY A 162 1.79 50.65 -52.61
N ASN A 163 2.98 51.25 -52.60
CA ASN A 163 3.74 51.51 -51.38
C ASN A 163 3.48 52.93 -50.84
N LEU A 164 2.35 53.11 -50.16
CA LEU A 164 1.87 54.40 -49.65
C LEU A 164 1.96 54.47 -48.12
N ILE A 165 2.49 55.57 -47.59
CA ILE A 165 2.54 55.88 -46.15
C ILE A 165 1.69 57.12 -45.87
N ILE A 166 0.63 56.97 -45.08
CA ILE A 166 -0.36 58.00 -44.76
C ILE A 166 -0.40 58.18 -43.25
N ASN A 167 0.22 59.27 -42.77
CA ASN A 167 0.36 59.57 -41.33
C ASN A 167 -0.73 60.52 -40.80
N GLN A 168 -1.63 60.98 -41.67
CA GLN A 168 -2.78 61.82 -41.35
C GLN A 168 -4.09 61.03 -41.31
N THR A 169 -5.15 61.69 -40.84
CA THR A 169 -6.53 61.17 -40.88
C THR A 169 -7.06 61.08 -42.31
N ILE A 170 -7.54 59.90 -42.71
CA ILE A 170 -8.53 59.74 -43.78
C ILE A 170 -9.92 59.83 -43.14
N GLY A 171 -10.75 60.73 -43.66
CA GLY A 171 -12.16 60.88 -43.25
C GLY A 171 -13.14 60.68 -44.40
N GLY A 172 -14.43 60.88 -44.13
CA GLY A 172 -15.50 60.77 -45.13
C GLY A 172 -16.45 59.59 -44.89
N SER A 173 -17.43 59.43 -45.78
CA SER A 173 -18.48 58.40 -45.64
C SER A 173 -18.28 57.17 -46.54
N GLY A 174 -17.36 57.24 -47.50
CA GLY A 174 -17.10 56.18 -48.45
C GLY A 174 -16.38 54.96 -47.85
N ALA A 175 -16.45 53.84 -48.57
CA ALA A 175 -15.64 52.66 -48.32
C ALA A 175 -14.19 52.86 -48.81
N LEU A 176 -13.25 52.17 -48.16
CA LEU A 176 -11.85 52.10 -48.57
C LEU A 176 -11.54 50.73 -49.18
N SER A 177 -10.94 50.70 -50.36
CA SER A 177 -10.34 49.50 -50.94
C SER A 177 -8.81 49.62 -50.85
N VAL A 178 -8.13 48.58 -50.39
CA VAL A 178 -6.67 48.47 -50.48
C VAL A 178 -6.39 47.31 -51.40
N GLU A 179 -5.83 47.59 -52.58
CA GLU A 179 -5.81 46.67 -53.72
C GLU A 179 -4.39 46.26 -54.11
N HIS A 180 -4.24 45.01 -54.52
CA HIS A 180 -3.00 44.52 -55.11
C HIS A 180 -2.76 45.13 -56.50
N TYR A 181 -1.67 45.90 -56.66
CA TYR A 181 -1.26 46.42 -57.96
C TYR A 181 0.25 46.28 -58.17
N GLY A 182 0.67 45.09 -58.61
CA GLY A 182 2.08 44.74 -58.81
C GLY A 182 2.73 44.13 -57.56
N SER A 183 3.90 43.51 -57.75
CA SER A 183 4.61 42.78 -56.70
C SER A 183 5.02 43.69 -55.53
N ASN A 184 4.72 43.25 -54.30
CA ASN A 184 5.09 43.89 -53.03
C ASN A 184 4.48 45.29 -52.86
N SER A 185 3.14 45.34 -52.82
CA SER A 185 2.36 46.53 -52.44
C SER A 185 2.01 46.49 -50.94
N SER A 186 2.40 47.53 -50.19
CA SER A 186 2.12 47.67 -48.76
C SER A 186 1.67 49.09 -48.43
N THR A 187 0.46 49.25 -47.87
CA THR A 187 -0.08 50.55 -47.47
C THR A 187 -0.03 50.71 -45.96
N ILE A 188 0.62 51.76 -45.47
CA ILE A 188 0.76 52.08 -44.05
C ILE A 188 -0.16 53.25 -43.67
N LEU A 189 -1.03 53.02 -42.68
CA LEU A 189 -1.91 54.01 -42.06
C LEU A 189 -1.44 54.33 -40.63
N GLY A 190 -0.62 55.37 -40.48
CA GLY A 190 -0.11 55.86 -39.19
C GLY A 190 -0.99 56.91 -38.51
N GLY A 191 -1.90 57.56 -39.26
CA GLY A 191 -2.81 58.57 -38.72
C GLY A 191 -4.07 57.99 -38.07
N PHE A 192 -4.80 58.83 -37.32
CA PHE A 192 -6.11 58.46 -36.76
C PHE A 192 -7.17 58.38 -37.85
N GLN A 193 -7.67 57.18 -38.15
CA GLN A 193 -8.68 56.97 -39.19
C GLN A 193 -10.09 57.17 -38.63
N ASN A 194 -10.96 57.87 -39.36
CA ASN A 194 -12.32 58.18 -38.92
C ASN A 194 -13.40 58.16 -40.01
N TYR A 195 -13.10 57.59 -41.18
CA TYR A 195 -14.11 57.33 -42.20
C TYR A 195 -15.11 56.26 -41.72
N THR A 196 -16.36 56.30 -42.23
CA THR A 196 -17.44 55.42 -41.74
C THR A 196 -17.78 54.24 -42.65
N GLY A 197 -17.26 54.21 -43.89
CA GLY A 197 -17.47 53.07 -44.78
C GLY A 197 -16.59 51.87 -44.40
N ALA A 198 -16.95 50.70 -44.91
CA ALA A 198 -16.16 49.48 -44.72
C ALA A 198 -14.81 49.55 -45.43
N THR A 199 -13.85 48.76 -44.97
CA THR A 199 -12.54 48.59 -45.60
C THR A 199 -12.42 47.19 -46.18
N THR A 200 -12.06 47.09 -47.45
CA THR A 200 -11.65 45.82 -48.09
C THR A 200 -10.14 45.84 -48.29
N VAL A 201 -9.47 44.75 -47.97
CA VAL A 201 -8.07 44.51 -48.34
C VAL A 201 -8.07 43.28 -49.25
N ASP A 202 -7.55 43.43 -50.46
CA ASP A 202 -7.55 42.38 -51.50
C ASP A 202 -6.12 42.06 -51.97
N SER A 203 -5.70 40.83 -51.67
CA SER A 203 -4.45 40.20 -52.09
C SER A 203 -3.19 41.06 -51.81
N THR A 204 -3.22 41.87 -50.76
CA THR A 204 -2.25 42.93 -50.48
C THR A 204 -2.07 43.16 -48.98
N GLU A 205 -1.14 44.05 -48.63
CA GLU A 205 -0.75 44.33 -47.25
C GLU A 205 -1.24 45.70 -46.77
N LEU A 206 -1.87 45.72 -45.59
CA LEU A 206 -2.29 46.92 -44.87
C LEU A 206 -1.67 46.93 -43.47
N TRP A 207 -0.89 47.96 -43.16
CA TRP A 207 -0.32 48.18 -41.83
C TRP A 207 -1.04 49.33 -41.12
N ILE A 208 -1.39 49.12 -39.86
CA ILE A 208 -1.98 50.14 -38.97
C ILE A 208 -0.99 50.40 -37.84
N THR A 209 -0.22 51.47 -37.95
CA THR A 209 0.76 51.88 -36.92
C THR A 209 0.20 52.96 -35.97
N GLY A 210 -0.97 53.52 -36.28
CA GLY A 210 -1.68 54.48 -35.44
C GLY A 210 -2.89 53.91 -34.69
N THR A 211 -3.71 54.81 -34.16
CA THR A 211 -5.03 54.46 -33.58
C THR A 211 -6.10 54.53 -34.67
N SER A 212 -6.69 53.39 -35.05
CA SER A 212 -7.69 53.32 -36.12
C SER A 212 -9.07 52.95 -35.56
N LEU A 213 -10.04 53.85 -35.71
CA LEU A 213 -11.45 53.51 -35.57
C LEU A 213 -11.95 53.05 -36.94
N ASN A 214 -12.45 51.81 -37.03
CA ASN A 214 -13.16 51.38 -38.23
C ASN A 214 -14.63 51.01 -37.93
N PRO A 215 -15.55 52.01 -37.97
CA PRO A 215 -16.99 51.79 -37.76
C PRO A 215 -17.63 50.89 -38.82
N GLY A 216 -17.06 50.83 -40.03
CA GLY A 216 -17.57 50.03 -41.15
C GLY A 216 -17.07 48.58 -41.17
N GLY A 217 -15.99 48.31 -40.43
CA GLY A 217 -15.31 47.01 -40.36
C GLY A 217 -14.32 46.75 -41.51
N ILE A 218 -13.34 45.88 -41.25
CA ILE A 218 -12.34 45.42 -42.22
C ILE A 218 -12.74 44.03 -42.74
N THR A 219 -12.60 43.79 -44.04
CA THR A 219 -12.73 42.46 -44.67
C THR A 219 -11.49 42.15 -45.49
N LEU A 220 -10.90 40.98 -45.24
CA LEU A 220 -9.73 40.45 -45.94
C LEU A 220 -10.18 39.39 -46.95
N ILE A 221 -9.78 39.56 -48.21
CA ILE A 221 -10.04 38.62 -49.30
C ILE A 221 -8.73 38.30 -50.06
N GLY A 222 -8.63 37.08 -50.59
CA GLY A 222 -7.36 36.58 -51.15
C GLY A 222 -6.24 36.52 -50.10
N GLU A 223 -4.99 36.37 -50.57
CA GLU A 223 -3.77 36.29 -49.73
C GLU A 223 -3.41 37.67 -49.12
N SER A 224 -4.32 38.24 -48.34
CA SER A 224 -4.16 39.56 -47.71
C SER A 224 -3.50 39.48 -46.33
N TYR A 225 -2.80 40.55 -45.95
CA TYR A 225 -2.14 40.70 -44.65
C TYR A 225 -2.59 42.01 -43.97
N LEU A 226 -3.02 41.91 -42.71
CA LEU A 226 -3.31 43.06 -41.85
C LEU A 226 -2.36 43.06 -40.65
N GLN A 227 -1.47 44.05 -40.58
CA GLN A 227 -0.65 44.30 -39.39
C GLN A 227 -1.25 45.42 -38.55
N VAL A 228 -1.21 45.26 -37.22
CA VAL A 228 -1.50 46.30 -36.24
C VAL A 228 -0.29 46.39 -35.31
N GLY A 229 0.33 47.57 -35.28
CA GLY A 229 1.60 47.81 -34.60
C GLY A 229 2.83 47.31 -35.39
N ASP A 230 3.98 47.39 -34.73
CA ASP A 230 5.28 46.94 -35.21
C ASP A 230 6.11 46.46 -34.01
N TYR A 231 7.19 45.71 -34.28
CA TYR A 231 8.09 45.11 -33.28
C TYR A 231 8.82 46.15 -32.40
N ASP A 232 8.92 47.41 -32.86
CA ASP A 232 9.63 48.50 -32.18
C ASP A 232 8.80 49.23 -31.09
N SER A 233 7.78 48.57 -30.52
CA SER A 233 6.97 49.00 -29.35
C SER A 233 5.96 50.15 -29.53
N ASP A 234 5.60 50.53 -30.75
CA ASP A 234 4.55 51.55 -30.98
C ASP A 234 3.14 51.01 -30.65
N ALA A 235 2.42 51.72 -29.78
CA ALA A 235 1.08 51.34 -29.32
C ALA A 235 -0.02 51.66 -30.34
N ALA A 236 -0.25 50.75 -31.29
CA ALA A 236 -1.37 50.81 -32.22
C ALA A 236 -2.68 50.32 -31.59
N ARG A 237 -3.82 50.76 -32.13
CA ARG A 237 -5.16 50.32 -31.68
C ARG A 237 -6.09 50.10 -32.86
N LEU A 238 -6.81 48.98 -32.85
CA LEU A 238 -7.88 48.70 -33.80
C LEU A 238 -9.20 48.42 -33.07
N ASP A 239 -10.22 49.23 -33.37
CA ASP A 239 -11.60 49.04 -32.91
C ASP A 239 -12.51 48.59 -34.07
N GLY A 240 -13.42 47.66 -33.79
CA GLY A 240 -14.54 47.33 -34.69
C GLY A 240 -14.65 45.86 -35.09
N LEU A 241 -15.18 45.62 -36.30
CA LEU A 241 -15.36 44.29 -36.87
C LEU A 241 -14.21 43.96 -37.84
N VAL A 242 -13.62 42.77 -37.74
CA VAL A 242 -12.69 42.23 -38.76
C VAL A 242 -13.21 40.88 -39.26
N ASN A 243 -13.25 40.70 -40.57
CA ASN A 243 -13.60 39.43 -41.23
C ASN A 243 -12.39 38.91 -42.02
N ALA A 244 -11.73 37.88 -41.50
CA ALA A 244 -10.58 37.23 -42.11
C ALA A 244 -11.03 35.87 -42.72
N ARG A 245 -11.27 35.84 -44.03
CA ARG A 245 -11.70 34.63 -44.75
C ARG A 245 -10.56 33.83 -45.37
N ASP A 246 -9.66 34.54 -46.03
CA ASP A 246 -8.52 33.96 -46.79
C ASP A 246 -7.17 34.64 -46.44
N GLY A 247 -7.17 35.63 -45.55
CA GLY A 247 -6.01 36.45 -45.18
C GLY A 247 -5.69 36.45 -43.70
N SER A 248 -4.47 36.82 -43.34
CA SER A 248 -3.96 36.76 -41.96
C SER A 248 -3.87 38.13 -41.27
N VAL A 249 -3.95 38.12 -39.94
CA VAL A 249 -4.01 39.31 -39.07
C VAL A 249 -2.98 39.19 -37.96
N TYR A 250 -2.18 40.23 -37.74
CA TYR A 250 -1.11 40.24 -36.74
C TYR A 250 -1.22 41.48 -35.85
N PHE A 251 -1.14 41.27 -34.54
CA PHE A 251 -1.00 42.30 -33.52
C PHE A 251 0.36 42.15 -32.85
N LEU A 252 1.20 43.19 -32.95
CA LEU A 252 2.60 43.20 -32.51
C LEU A 252 2.86 44.40 -31.59
N GLY A 253 4.02 44.45 -30.92
CA GLY A 253 4.36 45.52 -29.98
C GLY A 253 3.37 45.63 -28.81
N GLU A 254 2.95 46.86 -28.48
CA GLU A 254 1.95 47.15 -27.44
C GLU A 254 0.52 47.29 -28.00
N SER A 255 0.21 46.59 -29.10
CA SER A 255 -1.06 46.78 -29.83
C SER A 255 -2.29 46.28 -29.08
N LEU A 256 -3.39 47.02 -29.19
CA LEU A 256 -4.68 46.69 -28.57
C LEU A 256 -5.79 46.46 -29.61
N PHE A 257 -6.41 45.27 -29.57
CA PHE A 257 -7.67 45.01 -30.25
C PHE A 257 -8.88 45.18 -29.32
N ASN A 258 -9.95 45.77 -29.82
CA ASN A 258 -11.22 45.87 -29.12
C ASN A 258 -12.41 45.80 -30.08
N GLY A 259 -13.01 44.61 -30.21
CA GLY A 259 -14.16 44.42 -31.08
C GLY A 259 -14.46 42.95 -31.36
N THR A 260 -14.86 42.64 -32.60
CA THR A 260 -15.18 41.27 -33.02
C THR A 260 -14.32 40.85 -34.21
N ILE A 261 -13.73 39.66 -34.16
CA ILE A 261 -13.08 39.04 -35.34
C ILE A 261 -13.77 37.73 -35.69
N ASN A 262 -14.10 37.56 -36.98
CA ASN A 262 -14.53 36.30 -37.58
C ASN A 262 -13.36 35.75 -38.41
N LEU A 263 -12.95 34.51 -38.15
CA LEU A 263 -11.78 33.86 -38.77
C LEU A 263 -12.13 32.55 -39.45
N GLY A 264 -11.50 32.30 -40.59
CA GLY A 264 -11.59 31.03 -41.32
C GLY A 264 -12.91 30.83 -42.06
N THR A 265 -12.92 29.80 -42.90
CA THR A 265 -14.07 29.36 -43.70
C THR A 265 -14.10 27.83 -43.79
N ASP A 266 -15.21 27.26 -44.25
CA ASP A 266 -15.31 25.84 -44.54
C ASP A 266 -14.49 25.38 -45.77
N ASP A 267 -13.85 26.30 -46.50
CA ASP A 267 -12.94 25.98 -47.60
C ASP A 267 -11.54 25.59 -47.09
N ALA A 268 -11.16 24.33 -47.33
CA ALA A 268 -9.86 23.78 -46.94
C ALA A 268 -8.66 24.38 -47.69
N SER A 269 -8.88 25.23 -48.71
CA SER A 269 -7.82 26.02 -49.36
C SER A 269 -7.53 27.35 -48.65
N SER A 270 -8.42 27.81 -47.77
CA SER A 270 -8.32 29.11 -47.08
C SER A 270 -7.81 28.95 -45.65
N VAL A 271 -6.50 29.09 -45.42
CA VAL A 271 -5.90 29.08 -44.08
C VAL A 271 -5.72 30.52 -43.57
N CYS A 272 -6.38 30.87 -42.47
CA CYS A 272 -6.26 32.19 -41.85
C CYS A 272 -5.63 32.10 -40.46
N THR A 273 -4.64 32.95 -40.21
CA THR A 273 -4.04 33.08 -38.87
C THR A 273 -4.34 34.47 -38.31
N LEU A 274 -4.89 34.53 -37.09
CA LEU A 274 -4.85 35.70 -36.23
C LEU A 274 -3.80 35.46 -35.15
N SER A 275 -2.78 36.30 -35.09
CA SER A 275 -1.67 36.18 -34.15
C SER A 275 -1.55 37.41 -33.26
N PHE A 276 -1.46 37.22 -31.96
CA PHE A 276 -1.08 38.22 -30.97
C PHE A 276 0.30 37.85 -30.40
N GLY A 277 1.30 38.69 -30.67
CA GLY A 277 2.67 38.52 -30.18
C GLY A 277 3.09 39.57 -29.15
N GLU A 278 4.30 39.42 -28.62
CA GLU A 278 4.96 40.38 -27.73
C GLU A 278 4.06 40.84 -26.57
N ASN A 279 3.80 42.15 -26.43
CA ASN A 279 2.98 42.74 -25.36
C ASN A 279 1.55 43.08 -25.81
N SER A 280 1.12 42.57 -26.97
CA SER A 280 -0.19 42.91 -27.55
C SER A 280 -1.34 42.34 -26.71
N SER A 281 -2.53 42.93 -26.82
CA SER A 281 -3.70 42.49 -26.07
C SER A 281 -4.99 42.44 -26.89
N ALA A 282 -5.76 41.38 -26.64
CA ALA A 282 -7.11 41.21 -27.17
C ALA A 282 -8.20 41.95 -26.36
N GLY A 283 -7.85 42.62 -25.25
CA GLY A 283 -8.79 43.42 -24.46
C GLY A 283 -10.01 42.64 -23.97
N SER A 284 -11.21 43.09 -24.34
CA SER A 284 -12.49 42.43 -24.04
C SER A 284 -13.20 41.94 -25.31
N SER A 285 -12.43 41.52 -26.31
CA SER A 285 -12.92 41.23 -27.66
C SER A 285 -13.68 39.91 -27.79
N ALA A 286 -14.44 39.78 -28.87
CA ALA A 286 -15.15 38.57 -29.26
C ALA A 286 -14.49 37.92 -30.49
N PHE A 287 -14.26 36.62 -30.43
CA PHE A 287 -13.64 35.86 -31.53
C PHE A 287 -14.54 34.70 -31.95
N ASN A 288 -14.88 34.64 -33.23
CA ASN A 288 -15.55 33.49 -33.83
C ASN A 288 -14.54 32.80 -34.76
N ILE A 289 -13.99 31.68 -34.31
CA ILE A 289 -13.05 30.87 -35.08
C ILE A 289 -13.88 29.79 -35.78
N ASN A 290 -13.79 29.70 -37.10
CA ASN A 290 -14.43 28.69 -37.94
C ASN A 290 -13.34 27.73 -38.45
N PRO A 291 -13.67 26.69 -39.25
CA PRO A 291 -12.66 25.80 -39.81
C PRO A 291 -11.56 26.57 -40.54
N ASN A 292 -10.36 26.00 -40.56
CA ASN A 292 -9.15 26.56 -41.19
C ASN A 292 -8.72 27.95 -40.66
N GLY A 293 -9.40 28.49 -39.64
CA GLY A 293 -8.94 29.64 -38.85
C GLY A 293 -8.13 29.18 -37.64
N SER A 294 -6.97 29.82 -37.41
CA SER A 294 -6.16 29.68 -36.20
C SER A 294 -6.09 31.01 -35.45
N LEU A 295 -6.24 30.97 -34.12
CA LEU A 295 -6.03 32.09 -33.20
C LEU A 295 -4.85 31.77 -32.27
N GLN A 296 -3.81 32.58 -32.34
CA GLN A 296 -2.54 32.36 -31.65
C GLN A 296 -2.24 33.48 -30.63
N PHE A 297 -1.74 33.09 -29.47
CA PHE A 297 -1.14 33.99 -28.47
C PHE A 297 0.26 33.46 -28.09
N TRP A 298 1.27 34.34 -28.16
CA TRP A 298 2.66 34.01 -27.87
C TRP A 298 3.45 35.12 -27.15
N ASP A 299 4.66 34.80 -26.68
CA ASP A 299 5.54 35.63 -25.84
C ASP A 299 4.89 36.14 -24.54
N ASN A 300 4.40 37.38 -24.51
CA ASN A 300 3.70 37.98 -23.36
C ASN A 300 2.26 38.38 -23.69
N ALA A 301 1.73 37.96 -24.84
CA ALA A 301 0.47 38.47 -25.37
C ALA A 301 -0.71 38.16 -24.45
N LEU A 302 -1.50 39.17 -24.12
CA LEU A 302 -2.56 39.08 -23.13
C LEU A 302 -3.94 38.89 -23.79
N PRO A 303 -4.57 37.69 -23.70
CA PRO A 303 -5.92 37.46 -24.22
C PRO A 303 -7.01 38.23 -23.44
N GLY A 304 -6.64 38.87 -22.32
CA GLY A 304 -7.52 39.76 -21.57
C GLY A 304 -8.76 39.06 -21.03
N SER A 305 -9.92 39.68 -21.22
CA SER A 305 -11.24 39.14 -20.89
C SER A 305 -12.01 38.68 -22.13
N ALA A 306 -11.32 38.19 -23.15
CA ALA A 306 -11.92 37.84 -24.42
C ALA A 306 -12.94 36.70 -24.33
N THR A 307 -13.95 36.74 -25.20
CA THR A 307 -14.90 35.65 -25.42
C THR A 307 -14.57 34.96 -26.74
N ILE A 308 -14.18 33.69 -26.69
CA ILE A 308 -13.74 32.92 -27.86
C ILE A 308 -14.73 31.79 -28.10
N LYS A 309 -15.35 31.79 -29.28
CA LYS A 309 -16.19 30.70 -29.77
C LYS A 309 -15.47 30.02 -30.93
N ASN A 310 -14.93 28.84 -30.68
CA ASN A 310 -14.34 28.00 -31.71
C ASN A 310 -15.37 27.00 -32.24
N ASN A 311 -15.61 27.03 -33.55
CA ASN A 311 -16.50 26.14 -34.28
C ASN A 311 -15.63 25.31 -35.24
N GLY A 312 -14.87 24.35 -34.72
CA GLY A 312 -14.02 23.45 -35.51
C GLY A 312 -12.67 24.01 -36.02
N GLY A 313 -12.30 25.24 -35.68
CA GLY A 313 -10.96 25.79 -35.97
C GLY A 313 -9.94 25.50 -34.87
N THR A 314 -8.90 26.32 -34.77
CA THR A 314 -7.78 26.13 -33.82
C THR A 314 -7.55 27.35 -32.93
N ILE A 315 -7.25 27.11 -31.66
CA ILE A 315 -6.73 28.11 -30.70
C ILE A 315 -5.39 27.60 -30.18
N GLU A 316 -4.37 28.44 -30.14
CA GLU A 316 -3.01 28.08 -29.76
C GLU A 316 -2.45 29.08 -28.73
N PHE A 317 -1.98 28.53 -27.61
CA PHE A 317 -1.28 29.24 -26.55
C PHE A 317 0.13 28.64 -26.49
N TYR A 318 1.14 29.32 -27.05
CA TYR A 318 2.50 28.78 -27.19
C TYR A 318 3.62 29.79 -26.87
N TYR A 319 4.83 29.31 -26.61
CA TYR A 319 6.05 30.12 -26.36
C TYR A 319 5.93 31.22 -25.29
N PHE A 320 5.22 30.96 -24.19
CA PHE A 320 5.22 31.87 -23.04
C PHE A 320 6.50 31.73 -22.20
N ASP A 321 7.24 32.85 -22.04
CA ASP A 321 8.46 32.97 -21.23
C ASP A 321 8.16 33.10 -19.71
N MET A 322 6.91 33.35 -19.34
CA MET A 322 6.43 33.46 -17.96
C MET A 322 5.06 32.77 -17.80
N PRO A 323 4.58 32.50 -16.56
CA PRO A 323 3.25 31.93 -16.33
C PRO A 323 2.13 32.90 -16.74
N VAL A 324 1.72 32.85 -18.01
CA VAL A 324 0.61 33.65 -18.51
C VAL A 324 -0.73 33.01 -18.14
N SER A 325 -1.66 33.86 -17.69
CA SER A 325 -2.96 33.42 -17.18
C SER A 325 -4.08 33.97 -18.06
N ALA A 326 -4.77 33.07 -18.77
CA ALA A 326 -6.02 33.33 -19.46
C ALA A 326 -7.23 33.32 -18.49
N ALA A 327 -7.04 33.68 -17.21
CA ALA A 327 -8.04 33.56 -16.14
C ALA A 327 -9.33 34.36 -16.36
N SER A 328 -9.32 35.38 -17.22
CA SER A 328 -10.54 36.15 -17.57
C SER A 328 -11.15 35.76 -18.92
N VAL A 329 -10.54 34.80 -19.64
CA VAL A 329 -10.97 34.39 -20.98
C VAL A 329 -12.09 33.35 -20.87
N SER A 330 -13.10 33.47 -21.74
CA SER A 330 -14.20 32.52 -21.85
C SER A 330 -14.17 31.81 -23.20
N ILE A 331 -13.69 30.57 -23.22
CA ILE A 331 -13.62 29.70 -24.40
C ILE A 331 -14.82 28.75 -24.42
N VAL A 332 -15.44 28.63 -25.60
CA VAL A 332 -16.34 27.54 -25.97
C VAL A 332 -15.75 26.88 -27.23
N ASN A 333 -15.23 25.66 -27.08
CA ASN A 333 -14.54 24.89 -28.11
C ASN A 333 -15.44 23.78 -28.62
N GLU A 334 -16.05 23.95 -29.80
CA GLU A 334 -16.97 22.97 -30.38
C GLU A 334 -16.36 22.21 -31.55
N ALA A 335 -16.64 20.91 -31.58
CA ALA A 335 -16.43 20.05 -32.72
C ALA A 335 -17.58 20.22 -33.72
N MET A 336 -17.24 20.19 -35.01
CA MET A 336 -18.18 20.00 -36.12
C MET A 336 -17.89 18.68 -36.83
N SER A 337 -18.82 18.21 -37.68
CA SER A 337 -18.82 16.85 -38.26
C SER A 337 -17.53 16.42 -38.96
N SER A 338 -16.75 17.38 -39.47
CA SER A 338 -15.48 17.15 -40.20
C SER A 338 -14.30 17.90 -39.58
N PHE A 339 -14.53 18.65 -38.50
CA PHE A 339 -13.59 19.63 -37.96
C PHE A 339 -13.65 19.58 -36.42
N PRO A 340 -12.76 18.85 -35.75
CA PRO A 340 -12.92 18.50 -34.33
C PRO A 340 -12.76 19.68 -33.36
N GLY A 341 -12.19 20.80 -33.77
CA GLY A 341 -11.98 21.96 -32.89
C GLY A 341 -10.87 21.74 -31.88
N TYR A 342 -9.83 22.59 -31.90
CA TYR A 342 -8.63 22.38 -31.10
C TYR A 342 -8.31 23.57 -30.20
N VAL A 343 -7.86 23.25 -28.97
CA VAL A 343 -7.16 24.18 -28.06
C VAL A 343 -5.81 23.57 -27.72
N TYR A 344 -4.73 24.22 -28.12
CA TYR A 344 -3.35 23.82 -27.81
C TYR A 344 -2.77 24.70 -26.71
N ILE A 345 -2.15 24.10 -25.70
CA ILE A 345 -1.53 24.77 -24.56
C ILE A 345 -0.11 24.22 -24.38
N GLN A 346 0.89 25.05 -24.72
CA GLN A 346 2.31 24.69 -24.70
C GLN A 346 3.12 25.82 -24.02
N THR A 347 3.57 25.61 -22.79
CA THR A 347 4.51 26.54 -22.14
C THR A 347 5.96 26.15 -22.43
N MET A 348 6.88 27.12 -22.43
CA MET A 348 8.33 26.89 -22.63
C MET A 348 9.05 26.48 -21.33
N GLY A 349 8.43 26.72 -20.17
CA GLY A 349 8.99 26.31 -18.90
C GLY A 349 8.97 24.79 -18.75
N GLY A 350 9.94 24.28 -17.99
CA GLY A 350 10.06 22.85 -17.73
C GLY A 350 8.93 22.28 -16.86
N LEU A 351 9.06 20.99 -16.55
CA LEU A 351 8.13 20.22 -15.71
C LEU A 351 7.65 21.01 -14.47
N GLY A 352 6.34 21.28 -14.41
CA GLY A 352 5.69 21.93 -13.26
C GLY A 352 5.01 23.28 -13.54
N ASP A 353 5.10 23.82 -14.75
CA ASP A 353 4.36 25.01 -15.18
C ASP A 353 2.84 24.85 -14.97
N THR A 354 2.13 25.98 -14.79
CA THR A 354 0.67 26.01 -14.68
C THR A 354 0.06 27.00 -15.66
N PHE A 355 -0.96 26.58 -16.40
CA PHE A 355 -1.73 27.46 -17.29
C PHE A 355 -3.19 27.51 -16.85
N ALA A 356 -3.76 28.70 -16.74
CA ALA A 356 -5.06 28.93 -16.12
C ALA A 356 -6.03 29.55 -17.14
N ILE A 357 -7.19 28.93 -17.34
CA ILE A 357 -8.25 29.43 -18.25
C ILE A 357 -9.50 29.75 -17.44
N GLY A 358 -10.06 30.95 -17.66
CA GLY A 358 -11.27 31.44 -16.99
C GLY A 358 -12.44 30.47 -17.11
N HIS A 359 -12.81 30.16 -18.35
CA HIS A 359 -13.82 29.18 -18.71
C HIS A 359 -13.44 28.44 -19.99
N LEU A 360 -13.68 27.13 -19.98
CA LEU A 360 -13.44 26.21 -21.09
C LEU A 360 -14.56 25.17 -21.10
N ALA A 361 -15.34 25.13 -22.18
CA ALA A 361 -16.41 24.16 -22.35
C ALA A 361 -16.55 23.77 -23.84
N GLY A 362 -17.33 22.73 -24.11
CA GLY A 362 -17.70 22.32 -25.47
C GLY A 362 -17.16 20.94 -25.86
N SER A 363 -17.44 20.55 -27.11
CA SER A 363 -17.19 19.22 -27.67
C SER A 363 -15.83 19.01 -28.35
N GLY A 364 -15.02 20.06 -28.52
CA GLY A 364 -13.72 19.98 -29.17
C GLY A 364 -12.56 19.56 -28.25
N ASN A 365 -11.46 19.13 -28.86
CA ASN A 365 -10.30 18.57 -28.16
C ASN A 365 -9.40 19.65 -27.55
N VAL A 366 -8.75 19.28 -26.45
CA VAL A 366 -7.79 20.10 -25.70
C VAL A 366 -6.48 19.33 -25.59
N TYR A 367 -5.38 19.95 -26.02
CA TYR A 367 -4.04 19.37 -25.95
C TYR A 367 -3.19 20.18 -24.98
N ILE A 368 -2.65 19.50 -23.99
CA ILE A 368 -1.74 20.08 -23.00
C ILE A 368 -0.33 19.51 -23.17
N GLY A 369 0.67 20.39 -23.08
CA GLY A 369 2.09 20.05 -23.02
C GLY A 369 2.48 19.52 -21.63
N ASP A 370 3.58 20.02 -21.07
CA ASP A 370 4.02 19.69 -19.70
C ASP A 370 3.33 20.51 -18.59
N SER A 371 2.46 21.45 -18.96
CA SER A 371 1.77 22.35 -18.03
C SER A 371 0.59 21.67 -17.32
N THR A 372 0.32 22.06 -16.07
CA THR A 372 -0.93 21.73 -15.38
C THR A 372 -2.02 22.74 -15.74
N LEU A 373 -3.13 22.26 -16.31
CA LEU A 373 -4.28 23.08 -16.68
C LEU A 373 -5.17 23.36 -15.47
N ILE A 374 -5.33 24.65 -15.11
CA ILE A 374 -6.16 25.11 -13.99
C ILE A 374 -7.53 25.59 -14.50
N LEU A 375 -8.61 25.02 -13.94
CA LEU A 375 -10.01 25.29 -14.33
C LEU A 375 -10.95 25.49 -13.12
N GLY A 376 -12.12 26.10 -13.34
CA GLY A 376 -13.32 26.00 -12.48
C GLY A 376 -13.40 26.91 -11.25
N GLY A 377 -12.49 27.87 -11.10
CA GLY A 377 -12.48 28.84 -10.00
C GLY A 377 -11.99 30.22 -10.38
N LEU A 378 -11.98 30.49 -11.69
CA LEU A 378 -11.58 31.76 -12.29
C LEU A 378 -12.80 32.50 -12.87
N ASP A 379 -13.91 31.78 -13.04
CA ASP A 379 -15.25 32.33 -13.18
C ASP A 379 -16.25 31.62 -12.25
N SER A 380 -17.49 32.09 -12.23
CA SER A 380 -18.56 31.56 -11.36
C SER A 380 -19.54 30.65 -12.13
N ARG A 381 -19.08 29.90 -13.14
CA ARG A 381 -19.93 29.03 -13.97
C ARG A 381 -19.50 27.56 -13.84
N ASP A 382 -20.47 26.67 -14.00
CA ASP A 382 -20.19 25.25 -14.20
C ASP A 382 -19.61 25.02 -15.61
N MET A 383 -18.67 24.09 -15.72
CA MET A 383 -17.90 23.81 -16.94
C MET A 383 -18.21 22.39 -17.42
N VAL A 384 -18.40 22.22 -18.73
CA VAL A 384 -18.63 20.90 -19.35
C VAL A 384 -17.69 20.74 -20.54
N ILE A 385 -16.73 19.82 -20.41
CA ILE A 385 -15.80 19.46 -21.47
C ILE A 385 -16.21 18.07 -21.98
N SER A 386 -16.62 18.02 -23.25
CA SER A 386 -17.12 16.82 -23.92
C SER A 386 -16.19 16.32 -25.03
N GLY A 387 -15.16 17.08 -25.39
CA GLY A 387 -14.00 16.58 -26.15
C GLY A 387 -12.93 15.99 -25.23
N THR A 388 -11.86 15.43 -25.81
CA THR A 388 -10.78 14.82 -25.02
C THR A 388 -9.74 15.85 -24.56
N ILE A 389 -9.23 15.71 -23.34
CA ILE A 389 -8.01 16.34 -22.84
C ILE A 389 -6.87 15.33 -22.98
N SER A 390 -5.87 15.65 -23.78
CA SER A 390 -4.80 14.74 -24.17
C SER A 390 -3.41 15.38 -24.04
N PHE A 391 -2.39 14.54 -23.86
CA PHE A 391 -0.99 14.95 -23.96
C PHE A 391 -0.59 15.14 -25.44
N GLY A 392 0.25 16.15 -25.71
CA GLY A 392 0.96 16.30 -26.98
C GLY A 392 0.08 16.68 -28.18
N ASP A 393 0.61 17.54 -29.04
CA ASP A 393 0.00 17.83 -30.34
C ASP A 393 0.16 16.62 -31.29
N PRO A 394 -0.83 16.22 -32.11
CA PRO A 394 -0.63 15.32 -33.26
C PRO A 394 0.59 15.64 -34.15
N GLY A 395 1.11 16.88 -34.16
CA GLY A 395 2.38 17.28 -34.78
C GLY A 395 3.67 16.79 -34.09
N GLY A 396 3.61 16.16 -32.92
CA GLY A 396 4.73 15.39 -32.34
C GLY A 396 5.62 16.12 -31.33
N TYR A 397 5.19 17.26 -30.77
CA TYR A 397 5.88 17.90 -29.65
C TYR A 397 5.60 17.14 -28.34
N GLY A 398 6.61 16.43 -27.84
CA GLY A 398 6.49 15.52 -26.70
C GLY A 398 6.62 16.22 -25.34
N GLY A 399 5.49 16.43 -24.66
CA GLY A 399 5.44 16.58 -23.21
C GLY A 399 5.26 15.22 -22.52
N VAL A 400 5.68 15.11 -21.27
CA VAL A 400 5.70 13.87 -20.48
C VAL A 400 4.71 13.90 -19.30
N LEU A 401 4.41 15.07 -18.70
CA LEU A 401 3.74 15.14 -17.38
C LEU A 401 2.62 16.19 -17.21
N GLY A 402 2.04 16.74 -18.27
CA GLY A 402 0.93 17.73 -18.16
C GLY A 402 -0.32 17.17 -17.45
N GLY A 403 -0.85 17.93 -16.49
CA GLY A 403 -1.92 17.49 -15.56
C GLY A 403 -3.14 18.42 -15.52
N LEU A 404 -4.07 18.12 -14.60
CA LEU A 404 -5.34 18.85 -14.41
C LEU A 404 -5.51 19.33 -12.97
N ARG A 405 -5.95 20.57 -12.77
CA ARG A 405 -6.20 21.15 -11.45
C ARG A 405 -7.53 21.90 -11.42
N LYS A 406 -8.51 21.35 -10.71
CA LYS A 406 -9.81 21.99 -10.46
C LYS A 406 -9.75 22.82 -9.18
N ILE A 407 -9.97 24.12 -9.30
CA ILE A 407 -10.12 25.09 -8.21
C ILE A 407 -11.55 25.64 -8.19
N GLY A 408 -11.91 26.47 -7.20
CA GLY A 408 -13.23 27.10 -7.05
C GLY A 408 -14.42 26.18 -6.80
N ASP A 409 -15.54 26.76 -6.40
CA ASP A 409 -16.70 26.01 -5.88
C ASP A 409 -17.61 25.39 -6.96
N THR A 410 -17.41 25.73 -8.24
CA THR A 410 -18.28 25.27 -9.34
C THR A 410 -18.05 23.80 -9.69
N THR A 411 -18.88 23.25 -10.57
CA THR A 411 -18.75 21.89 -11.09
C THR A 411 -17.96 21.87 -12.39
N LEU A 412 -16.93 21.04 -12.48
CA LEU A 412 -16.30 20.64 -13.76
C LEU A 412 -16.82 19.25 -14.16
N THR A 413 -17.39 19.13 -15.34
CA THR A 413 -17.85 17.85 -15.91
C THR A 413 -16.94 17.43 -17.06
N LEU A 414 -16.39 16.21 -16.97
CA LEU A 414 -15.60 15.57 -18.02
C LEU A 414 -16.43 14.44 -18.65
N SER A 415 -16.84 14.62 -19.90
CA SER A 415 -17.76 13.73 -20.63
C SER A 415 -17.10 12.89 -21.74
N ALA A 416 -15.78 12.84 -21.77
CA ALA A 416 -14.99 11.97 -22.65
C ALA A 416 -13.85 11.30 -21.87
N ALA A 417 -13.32 10.20 -22.41
CA ALA A 417 -12.09 9.58 -21.91
C ALA A 417 -10.90 10.52 -22.15
N ASN A 418 -10.02 10.67 -21.16
CA ASN A 418 -8.91 11.63 -21.19
C ASN A 418 -7.56 10.94 -21.05
N ALA A 419 -6.56 11.46 -21.77
CA ALA A 419 -5.29 10.75 -22.00
C ALA A 419 -4.04 11.47 -21.47
N TYR A 420 -4.17 12.61 -20.78
CA TYR A 420 -3.04 13.31 -20.15
C TYR A 420 -2.25 12.43 -19.14
N TYR A 421 -0.99 12.75 -18.83
CA TYR A 421 -0.16 11.91 -17.95
C TYR A 421 0.09 12.47 -16.54
N GLY A 422 -0.12 13.77 -16.33
CA GLY A 422 0.08 14.45 -15.06
C GLY A 422 -1.06 14.25 -14.05
N PRO A 423 -0.88 14.72 -12.81
CA PRO A 423 -1.83 14.54 -11.72
C PRO A 423 -3.16 15.26 -11.96
N THR A 424 -4.24 14.73 -11.36
CA THR A 424 -5.55 15.39 -11.24
C THR A 424 -5.78 15.86 -9.81
N SER A 425 -5.68 17.15 -9.55
CA SER A 425 -5.90 17.73 -8.23
C SER A 425 -7.24 18.47 -8.15
N LEU A 426 -8.09 18.09 -7.19
CA LEU A 426 -9.33 18.78 -6.85
C LEU A 426 -9.10 19.57 -5.57
N VAL A 427 -9.01 20.90 -5.68
CA VAL A 427 -8.70 21.83 -4.59
C VAL A 427 -9.98 22.40 -3.96
N ALA A 428 -11.04 22.58 -4.75
CA ALA A 428 -12.34 23.07 -4.30
C ALA A 428 -13.47 22.61 -5.25
N GLY A 429 -14.70 22.65 -4.75
CA GLY A 429 -15.91 22.36 -5.54
C GLY A 429 -16.05 20.89 -5.94
N ARG A 430 -16.67 20.67 -7.10
CA ARG A 430 -17.05 19.34 -7.61
C ARG A 430 -16.37 19.04 -8.95
N ILE A 431 -15.98 17.78 -9.14
CA ILE A 431 -15.71 17.21 -10.47
C ILE A 431 -16.68 16.06 -10.74
N VAL A 432 -17.22 15.99 -11.96
CA VAL A 432 -18.11 14.93 -12.43
C VAL A 432 -17.43 14.20 -13.58
N LEU A 433 -17.24 12.89 -13.41
CA LEU A 433 -16.66 11.98 -14.38
C LEU A 433 -17.80 11.19 -15.04
N SER A 434 -18.25 11.65 -16.22
CA SER A 434 -19.44 11.12 -16.90
C SER A 434 -19.13 10.29 -18.15
N ALA A 435 -17.86 9.97 -18.37
CA ALA A 435 -17.40 8.94 -19.31
C ALA A 435 -16.49 7.95 -18.61
N ALA A 436 -16.25 6.80 -19.25
CA ALA A 436 -15.23 5.88 -18.81
C ALA A 436 -13.84 6.50 -18.97
N ASP A 437 -12.95 6.27 -18.01
CA ASP A 437 -11.59 6.83 -17.96
C ASP A 437 -11.54 8.35 -18.22
N ALA A 438 -12.49 9.08 -17.63
CA ALA A 438 -12.59 10.54 -17.72
C ALA A 438 -11.51 11.26 -16.90
N VAL A 439 -10.78 10.55 -16.04
CA VAL A 439 -9.43 10.92 -15.60
C VAL A 439 -8.45 9.87 -16.12
N SER A 440 -7.23 10.29 -16.45
CA SER A 440 -6.23 9.38 -17.00
C SER A 440 -5.86 8.29 -15.99
N TYR A 441 -5.83 7.05 -16.48
CA TYR A 441 -5.47 5.84 -15.75
C TYR A 441 -4.13 5.92 -15.01
N SER A 442 -3.19 6.74 -15.50
CA SER A 442 -1.83 6.88 -14.93
C SER A 442 -1.67 8.04 -13.94
N ALA A 443 -2.69 8.89 -13.80
CA ALA A 443 -2.61 10.09 -12.98
C ALA A 443 -2.75 9.79 -11.47
N LEU A 444 -1.91 10.44 -10.66
CA LEU A 444 -2.21 10.66 -9.23
C LEU A 444 -3.49 11.49 -9.12
N VAL A 445 -4.42 11.10 -8.27
CA VAL A 445 -5.67 11.84 -8.02
C VAL A 445 -5.67 12.36 -6.59
N GLU A 446 -5.71 13.68 -6.42
CA GLU A 446 -5.67 14.34 -5.11
C GLU A 446 -7.00 15.05 -4.81
N LEU A 447 -7.58 14.79 -3.64
CA LEU A 447 -8.79 15.45 -3.15
C LEU A 447 -8.49 16.28 -1.88
N ALA A 448 -8.75 17.59 -1.94
CA ALA A 448 -8.62 18.51 -0.81
C ALA A 448 -9.88 18.51 0.11
N GLU A 449 -9.82 19.29 1.19
CA GLU A 449 -10.96 19.48 2.12
C GLU A 449 -12.23 19.96 1.41
N ASN A 450 -13.38 19.35 1.78
CA ASN A 450 -14.71 19.70 1.28
C ASN A 450 -14.89 19.58 -0.24
N THR A 451 -14.10 18.72 -0.88
CA THR A 451 -14.19 18.45 -2.33
C THR A 451 -15.00 17.20 -2.64
N THR A 452 -15.69 17.20 -3.78
CA THR A 452 -16.50 16.06 -4.24
C THR A 452 -16.09 15.59 -5.63
N MET A 453 -15.61 14.35 -5.72
CA MET A 453 -15.48 13.64 -6.99
C MET A 453 -16.71 12.75 -7.20
N SER A 454 -17.35 12.85 -8.36
CA SER A 454 -18.59 12.15 -8.67
C SER A 454 -18.47 11.34 -9.95
N LEU A 455 -18.56 10.02 -9.84
CA LEU A 455 -18.49 9.09 -10.96
C LEU A 455 -19.92 8.75 -11.41
N THR A 456 -20.22 9.01 -12.69
CA THR A 456 -21.47 8.55 -13.33
C THR A 456 -21.22 7.56 -14.47
N ALA A 457 -19.97 7.11 -14.59
CA ALA A 457 -19.49 6.05 -15.49
C ALA A 457 -18.28 5.37 -14.84
N ASP A 458 -17.89 4.20 -15.33
CA ASP A 458 -16.81 3.38 -14.77
C ASP A 458 -15.45 4.09 -14.86
N ASN A 459 -14.77 4.31 -13.74
CA ASN A 459 -13.46 4.97 -13.72
C ASN A 459 -12.47 4.22 -12.81
N THR A 460 -11.24 4.08 -13.30
CA THR A 460 -10.13 3.48 -12.54
C THR A 460 -9.28 4.59 -11.91
N LEU A 461 -9.22 4.64 -10.59
CA LEU A 461 -8.49 5.65 -9.82
C LEU A 461 -7.26 5.00 -9.18
N TRP A 462 -6.09 5.16 -9.82
CA TRP A 462 -4.90 4.38 -9.50
C TRP A 462 -4.20 4.75 -8.20
N ASN A 463 -4.13 6.05 -7.90
CA ASN A 463 -3.51 6.55 -6.68
C ASN A 463 -4.36 7.70 -6.13
N LEU A 464 -5.42 7.35 -5.40
CA LEU A 464 -6.42 8.29 -4.89
C LEU A 464 -6.06 8.74 -3.47
N THR A 465 -5.45 9.92 -3.35
CA THR A 465 -5.03 10.51 -2.09
C THR A 465 -6.02 11.58 -1.65
N ALA A 466 -6.62 11.43 -0.47
CA ALA A 466 -7.39 12.49 0.19
C ALA A 466 -6.52 13.18 1.25
N GLY A 467 -6.38 14.50 1.18
CA GLY A 467 -5.59 15.26 2.14
C GLY A 467 -6.26 15.48 3.51
N SER A 468 -7.50 14.98 3.71
CA SER A 468 -8.34 15.36 4.84
C SER A 468 -9.59 14.49 5.04
N THR A 469 -10.28 14.72 6.16
CA THR A 469 -11.49 14.01 6.61
C THR A 469 -12.79 14.35 5.87
N SER A 470 -12.78 15.35 4.98
CA SER A 470 -14.00 15.93 4.40
C SER A 470 -14.05 15.89 2.87
N ALA A 471 -13.12 15.18 2.22
CA ALA A 471 -13.26 14.80 0.83
C ALA A 471 -14.32 13.68 0.67
N ARG A 472 -15.01 13.65 -0.48
CA ARG A 472 -16.10 12.70 -0.77
C ARG A 472 -16.00 12.15 -2.20
N LEU A 473 -16.17 10.83 -2.32
CA LEU A 473 -16.31 10.11 -3.59
C LEU A 473 -17.78 9.65 -3.75
N GLU A 474 -18.51 10.21 -4.72
CA GLU A 474 -19.90 9.83 -5.04
C GLU A 474 -19.94 8.87 -6.22
N LEU A 475 -20.73 7.79 -6.12
CA LEU A 475 -21.02 6.88 -7.24
C LEU A 475 -22.51 6.97 -7.61
N ALA A 476 -22.80 7.31 -8.87
CA ALA A 476 -24.14 7.27 -9.44
C ALA A 476 -24.48 5.87 -10.01
N ASN A 477 -25.77 5.60 -10.20
CA ASN A 477 -26.28 4.26 -10.52
C ASN A 477 -25.52 3.57 -11.67
N GLY A 478 -25.01 2.36 -11.42
CA GLY A 478 -24.30 1.53 -12.40
C GLY A 478 -22.83 1.90 -12.61
N ALA A 479 -22.31 2.95 -11.98
CA ALA A 479 -20.89 3.27 -12.03
C ALA A 479 -20.07 2.37 -11.09
N THR A 480 -18.91 1.96 -11.58
CA THR A 480 -17.86 1.24 -10.85
C THR A 480 -16.69 2.16 -10.56
N ALA A 481 -16.24 2.21 -9.31
CA ALA A 481 -14.99 2.85 -8.94
C ALA A 481 -13.95 1.77 -8.61
N THR A 482 -12.88 1.68 -9.42
CA THR A 482 -11.77 0.77 -9.14
C THR A 482 -10.65 1.54 -8.45
N LEU A 483 -10.44 1.30 -7.16
CA LEU A 483 -9.41 1.92 -6.34
C LEU A 483 -8.19 0.98 -6.26
N ALA A 484 -7.09 1.36 -6.91
CA ALA A 484 -5.87 0.54 -6.86
C ALA A 484 -5.04 0.87 -5.61
N ASN A 485 -4.69 2.14 -5.37
CA ASN A 485 -4.01 2.57 -4.15
C ASN A 485 -4.67 3.84 -3.59
N GLY A 486 -4.76 3.93 -2.26
CA GLY A 486 -5.32 5.10 -1.57
C GLY A 486 -6.86 5.07 -1.44
N ILE A 487 -7.38 5.79 -0.44
CA ILE A 487 -8.82 5.83 -0.13
C ILE A 487 -9.22 7.21 0.38
N VAL A 488 -10.41 7.66 0.00
CA VAL A 488 -11.08 8.87 0.50
C VAL A 488 -11.86 8.52 1.75
N GLU A 489 -11.83 9.34 2.82
CA GLU A 489 -12.55 9.02 4.07
C GLU A 489 -14.08 8.85 3.92
N ASN A 490 -14.70 9.35 2.85
CA ASN A 490 -16.14 9.18 2.62
C ASN A 490 -16.40 8.68 1.20
N ILE A 491 -17.06 7.53 1.09
CA ILE A 491 -17.51 6.95 -0.18
C ILE A 491 -19.04 6.79 -0.13
N ASP A 492 -19.74 7.43 -1.05
CA ASP A 492 -21.19 7.53 -1.10
C ASP A 492 -21.77 6.83 -2.32
N THR A 493 -22.22 5.60 -2.12
CA THR A 493 -22.86 4.73 -3.12
C THR A 493 -24.36 5.03 -3.25
N TYR A 494 -24.72 6.29 -3.52
CA TYR A 494 -26.06 6.82 -3.27
C TYR A 494 -27.21 6.07 -4.00
N TYR A 495 -26.90 5.36 -5.08
CA TYR A 495 -27.87 4.62 -5.91
C TYR A 495 -27.53 3.13 -6.00
N GLY A 496 -28.55 2.28 -5.84
CA GLY A 496 -28.38 0.82 -5.84
C GLY A 496 -28.03 0.28 -7.24
N GLY A 497 -27.04 -0.61 -7.32
CA GLY A 497 -26.43 -1.09 -8.56
C GLY A 497 -25.00 -0.61 -8.79
N THR A 498 -24.45 0.17 -7.87
CA THR A 498 -23.04 0.61 -7.84
C THR A 498 -22.14 -0.40 -7.13
N THR A 499 -20.89 -0.52 -7.59
CA THR A 499 -19.87 -1.38 -7.00
C THR A 499 -18.59 -0.59 -6.76
N VAL A 500 -18.03 -0.66 -5.54
CA VAL A 500 -16.66 -0.21 -5.28
C VAL A 500 -15.76 -1.43 -5.37
N VAL A 501 -14.79 -1.38 -6.29
CA VAL A 501 -13.76 -2.42 -6.47
C VAL A 501 -12.46 -1.91 -5.85
N ILE A 502 -11.88 -2.68 -4.93
CA ILE A 502 -10.61 -2.31 -4.28
C ILE A 502 -9.60 -3.41 -4.62
N SER A 503 -8.53 -3.05 -5.34
CA SER A 503 -7.74 -4.03 -6.10
C SER A 503 -6.25 -4.17 -5.73
N ASN A 504 -5.60 -3.20 -5.07
CA ASN A 504 -4.16 -3.29 -4.78
C ASN A 504 -3.75 -2.72 -3.40
N GLY A 505 -2.53 -3.07 -2.98
CA GLY A 505 -1.88 -2.59 -1.76
C GLY A 505 -2.43 -3.14 -0.43
N THR A 506 -1.63 -3.05 0.63
CA THR A 506 -2.14 -3.14 2.02
C THR A 506 -2.78 -1.80 2.37
N THR A 507 -4.10 -1.72 2.26
CA THR A 507 -4.85 -0.46 2.41
C THR A 507 -5.73 -0.50 3.66
N ALA A 508 -5.50 0.45 4.57
CA ALA A 508 -6.30 0.60 5.79
C ALA A 508 -7.37 1.68 5.59
N PHE A 509 -8.64 1.26 5.61
CA PHE A 509 -9.79 2.14 5.55
C PHE A 509 -10.34 2.44 6.95
N ALA A 510 -10.18 3.68 7.39
CA ALA A 510 -10.76 4.20 8.64
C ALA A 510 -12.04 5.03 8.43
N GLY A 511 -12.36 5.37 7.18
CA GLY A 511 -13.49 6.21 6.81
C GLY A 511 -14.85 5.51 6.85
N SER A 512 -15.86 6.13 6.24
CA SER A 512 -17.20 5.54 6.09
C SER A 512 -17.58 5.33 4.62
N ILE A 513 -18.12 4.16 4.32
CA ILE A 513 -18.79 3.84 3.05
C ILE A 513 -20.29 3.75 3.32
N ALA A 514 -21.07 4.58 2.64
CA ALA A 514 -22.52 4.73 2.83
C ALA A 514 -23.27 4.50 1.50
N GLY A 515 -24.60 4.36 1.57
CA GLY A 515 -25.48 4.27 0.40
C GLY A 515 -26.08 2.88 0.15
N ASN A 516 -26.42 2.60 -1.10
CA ASN A 516 -27.14 1.39 -1.52
C ASN A 516 -26.27 0.42 -2.34
N GLY A 517 -25.00 0.75 -2.59
CA GLY A 517 -24.08 -0.05 -3.39
C GLY A 517 -23.46 -1.23 -2.65
N ALA A 518 -22.76 -2.07 -3.42
CA ALA A 518 -22.01 -3.24 -2.95
C ALA A 518 -20.49 -2.99 -2.97
N ILE A 519 -19.74 -3.81 -2.25
CA ILE A 519 -18.27 -3.76 -2.20
C ILE A 519 -17.71 -5.07 -2.75
N THR A 520 -16.74 -4.98 -3.66
CA THR A 520 -15.98 -6.12 -4.16
C THR A 520 -14.48 -5.93 -3.89
N LYS A 521 -13.89 -6.85 -3.14
CA LYS A 521 -12.44 -6.91 -2.90
C LYS A 521 -11.78 -7.82 -3.94
N THR A 522 -10.86 -7.28 -4.74
CA THR A 522 -10.10 -8.00 -5.78
C THR A 522 -8.59 -7.80 -5.57
N GLY A 523 -7.76 -8.49 -6.38
CA GLY A 523 -6.30 -8.49 -6.30
C GLY A 523 -5.71 -8.98 -4.97
N ASP A 524 -4.40 -9.23 -4.96
CA ASP A 524 -3.74 -10.00 -3.89
C ASP A 524 -3.49 -9.22 -2.58
N GLY A 525 -3.78 -7.92 -2.55
CA GLY A 525 -3.54 -7.06 -1.38
C GLY A 525 -4.50 -7.27 -0.21
N THR A 526 -4.17 -6.69 0.95
CA THR A 526 -5.02 -6.67 2.16
C THR A 526 -5.83 -5.38 2.25
N LEU A 527 -7.15 -5.48 2.32
CA LEU A 527 -8.05 -4.38 2.66
C LEU A 527 -8.48 -4.49 4.13
N LEU A 528 -8.06 -3.54 4.97
CA LEU A 528 -8.54 -3.45 6.36
C LEU A 528 -9.71 -2.47 6.46
N LEU A 529 -10.92 -2.97 6.68
CA LEU A 529 -12.09 -2.13 7.00
C LEU A 529 -12.18 -1.96 8.53
N SER A 530 -11.90 -0.74 8.99
CA SER A 530 -11.87 -0.38 10.43
C SER A 530 -12.88 0.70 10.84
N GLY A 531 -13.37 1.50 9.87
CA GLY A 531 -14.43 2.48 10.10
C GLY A 531 -15.85 1.89 10.17
N VAL A 532 -16.82 2.73 10.50
CA VAL A 532 -18.24 2.35 10.57
C VAL A 532 -18.90 2.62 9.21
N ASN A 533 -19.33 1.54 8.56
CA ASN A 533 -19.90 1.55 7.23
C ASN A 533 -21.42 1.36 7.29
N THR A 534 -22.15 1.98 6.35
CA THR A 534 -23.61 1.97 6.29
C THR A 534 -24.18 1.61 4.91
N TYR A 535 -23.34 1.17 3.97
CA TYR A 535 -23.80 0.66 2.67
C TYR A 535 -24.73 -0.55 2.83
N THR A 536 -25.79 -0.66 2.03
CA THR A 536 -26.78 -1.74 2.15
C THR A 536 -26.57 -2.92 1.19
N GLY A 537 -25.62 -2.84 0.26
CA GLY A 537 -25.28 -3.95 -0.64
C GLY A 537 -24.49 -5.07 0.05
N ASN A 538 -24.19 -6.11 -0.71
CA ASN A 538 -23.37 -7.23 -0.24
C ASN A 538 -21.86 -6.86 -0.22
N THR A 539 -21.08 -7.65 0.51
CA THR A 539 -19.62 -7.63 0.45
C THR A 539 -19.14 -8.90 -0.24
N THR A 540 -18.41 -8.75 -1.34
CA THR A 540 -17.82 -9.86 -2.10
C THR A 540 -16.30 -9.81 -1.98
N ILE A 541 -15.67 -10.95 -1.72
CA ILE A 541 -14.23 -11.13 -1.71
C ILE A 541 -13.90 -12.12 -2.83
N GLU A 542 -13.21 -11.63 -3.85
CA GLU A 542 -12.76 -12.41 -5.00
C GLU A 542 -11.31 -12.84 -4.80
N GLU A 543 -10.43 -11.93 -4.39
CA GLU A 543 -8.99 -12.18 -4.25
C GLU A 543 -8.38 -11.42 -3.06
N GLY A 544 -7.25 -11.91 -2.58
CA GLY A 544 -6.49 -11.33 -1.47
C GLY A 544 -7.22 -11.37 -0.12
N GLU A 545 -6.87 -10.45 0.78
CA GLU A 545 -7.32 -10.45 2.17
C GLU A 545 -8.30 -9.31 2.46
N LEU A 546 -9.39 -9.61 3.18
CA LEU A 546 -10.28 -8.64 3.83
C LEU A 546 -10.13 -8.74 5.35
N ALA A 547 -9.47 -7.78 5.97
CA ALA A 547 -9.33 -7.67 7.42
C ALA A 547 -10.48 -6.84 8.01
N ILE A 548 -11.12 -7.33 9.07
CA ILE A 548 -12.27 -6.67 9.72
C ILE A 548 -12.18 -6.71 11.25
N ALA A 549 -12.54 -5.61 11.90
CA ALA A 549 -12.53 -5.50 13.37
C ALA A 549 -13.92 -5.58 14.04
N SER A 550 -15.02 -5.44 13.27
CA SER A 550 -16.40 -5.52 13.77
C SER A 550 -17.41 -5.70 12.62
N ASP A 551 -18.65 -6.12 12.93
CA ASP A 551 -19.73 -6.22 11.93
C ASP A 551 -20.09 -4.87 11.28
N ALA A 552 -19.92 -3.77 12.03
CA ALA A 552 -20.16 -2.42 11.55
C ALA A 552 -19.19 -2.00 10.42
N ALA A 553 -18.07 -2.71 10.24
CA ALA A 553 -17.18 -2.50 9.10
C ALA A 553 -17.74 -3.07 7.78
N LEU A 554 -18.77 -3.91 7.83
CA LEU A 554 -19.36 -4.60 6.67
C LEU A 554 -20.66 -3.95 6.15
N GLY A 555 -20.86 -2.66 6.45
CA GLY A 555 -22.07 -1.94 6.02
C GLY A 555 -23.28 -2.23 6.92
N ALA A 556 -24.48 -1.92 6.42
CA ALA A 556 -25.72 -2.16 7.13
C ALA A 556 -25.95 -3.66 7.45
N ALA A 557 -26.50 -3.91 8.63
CA ALA A 557 -26.89 -5.24 9.09
C ALA A 557 -27.83 -5.93 8.10
N GLY A 558 -27.51 -7.15 7.69
CA GLY A 558 -28.33 -7.95 6.76
C GLY A 558 -27.68 -8.28 5.42
N GLY A 559 -26.64 -7.54 5.00
CA GLY A 559 -25.88 -7.81 3.78
C GLY A 559 -25.11 -9.14 3.85
N THR A 560 -25.11 -9.91 2.75
CA THR A 560 -24.41 -11.20 2.66
C THR A 560 -22.91 -10.98 2.43
N ILE A 561 -22.09 -11.80 3.10
CA ILE A 561 -20.66 -11.91 2.80
C ILE A 561 -20.49 -13.04 1.78
N THR A 562 -19.95 -12.74 0.61
CA THR A 562 -19.66 -13.72 -0.44
C THR A 562 -18.16 -13.87 -0.59
N VAL A 563 -17.65 -15.10 -0.55
CA VAL A 563 -16.23 -15.39 -0.82
C VAL A 563 -16.17 -16.31 -2.04
N MET A 564 -15.43 -15.89 -3.07
CA MET A 564 -15.33 -16.60 -4.35
C MET A 564 -13.96 -17.25 -4.48
N GLY A 565 -13.91 -18.58 -4.65
CA GLY A 565 -12.64 -19.32 -4.74
C GLY A 565 -11.99 -19.20 -6.12
N TYR A 566 -11.16 -18.17 -6.30
CA TYR A 566 -10.25 -18.01 -7.44
C TYR A 566 -8.95 -18.84 -7.26
N SER A 567 -7.93 -18.60 -8.09
CA SER A 567 -6.62 -19.28 -8.01
C SER A 567 -5.81 -18.89 -6.77
N ASN A 568 -6.01 -17.66 -6.28
CA ASN A 568 -5.33 -17.11 -5.11
C ASN A 568 -6.35 -17.16 -3.95
N ALA A 569 -6.00 -17.82 -2.85
CA ALA A 569 -6.94 -18.09 -1.75
C ALA A 569 -7.48 -16.78 -1.15
N PRO A 570 -8.78 -16.46 -1.27
CA PRO A 570 -9.35 -15.28 -0.64
C PRO A 570 -9.43 -15.48 0.87
N GLU A 571 -8.99 -14.49 1.65
CA GLU A 571 -8.91 -14.58 3.11
C GLU A 571 -9.80 -13.53 3.79
N ILE A 572 -10.52 -13.92 4.84
CA ILE A 572 -11.12 -13.01 5.82
C ILE A 572 -10.31 -13.12 7.11
N THR A 573 -9.67 -12.02 7.52
CA THR A 573 -8.90 -11.95 8.76
C THR A 573 -9.65 -11.15 9.82
N LEU A 574 -9.70 -11.65 11.05
CA LEU A 574 -10.30 -10.94 12.17
C LEU A 574 -9.24 -10.09 12.89
N ALA A 575 -9.48 -8.77 12.97
CA ALA A 575 -8.72 -7.84 13.80
C ALA A 575 -9.42 -7.53 15.15
N GLY A 576 -10.54 -8.22 15.41
CA GLY A 576 -11.38 -8.10 16.60
C GLY A 576 -12.53 -9.11 16.55
N ASP A 577 -13.30 -9.23 17.62
CA ASP A 577 -14.48 -10.11 17.64
C ASP A 577 -15.62 -9.52 16.78
N VAL A 578 -16.15 -10.32 15.86
CA VAL A 578 -17.16 -9.91 14.86
C VAL A 578 -18.48 -10.66 15.12
N ASP A 579 -19.45 -9.96 15.70
CA ASP A 579 -20.83 -10.46 15.84
C ASP A 579 -21.68 -10.10 14.61
N ALA A 580 -21.58 -10.95 13.58
CA ALA A 580 -22.36 -10.86 12.35
C ALA A 580 -23.65 -11.72 12.42
N ALA A 581 -24.34 -11.71 13.56
CA ALA A 581 -25.62 -12.41 13.77
C ALA A 581 -26.70 -12.09 12.70
N SER A 582 -26.61 -10.94 12.04
CA SER A 582 -27.54 -10.53 10.98
C SER A 582 -27.13 -10.94 9.56
N ARG A 583 -25.96 -11.58 9.36
CA ARG A 583 -25.41 -11.90 8.04
C ARG A 583 -25.37 -13.39 7.75
N ALA A 584 -25.33 -13.71 6.46
CA ALA A 584 -25.03 -15.04 5.93
C ALA A 584 -23.64 -15.02 5.28
N LEU A 585 -22.97 -16.18 5.27
CA LEU A 585 -21.72 -16.42 4.56
C LEU A 585 -21.98 -17.36 3.38
N SER A 586 -21.60 -16.95 2.17
CA SER A 586 -21.79 -17.69 0.93
C SER A 586 -20.44 -17.98 0.26
N LEU A 587 -20.11 -19.25 0.06
CA LEU A 587 -18.84 -19.69 -0.52
C LEU A 587 -19.03 -20.20 -1.95
N VAL A 588 -18.51 -19.48 -2.93
CA VAL A 588 -18.73 -19.76 -4.36
C VAL A 588 -17.48 -20.38 -4.98
N LYS A 589 -17.57 -21.60 -5.50
CA LYS A 589 -16.57 -22.14 -6.44
C LYS A 589 -16.92 -21.64 -7.84
N LEU A 590 -16.06 -20.81 -8.44
CA LEU A 590 -16.19 -20.44 -9.84
C LEU A 590 -15.74 -21.60 -10.73
N ALA A 591 -16.45 -21.79 -11.84
CA ALA A 591 -16.14 -22.78 -12.86
C ALA A 591 -15.43 -22.09 -14.03
N ASP A 592 -14.10 -21.94 -13.93
CA ASP A 592 -13.28 -21.52 -15.07
C ASP A 592 -13.11 -22.71 -16.05
N PRO A 593 -13.50 -22.60 -17.32
CA PRO A 593 -13.32 -23.67 -18.31
C PRO A 593 -11.87 -24.01 -18.68
N GLY A 594 -10.87 -23.24 -18.22
CA GLY A 594 -9.46 -23.37 -18.61
C GLY A 594 -8.47 -23.76 -17.51
N VAL A 595 -8.86 -23.77 -16.23
CA VAL A 595 -7.93 -23.93 -15.09
C VAL A 595 -8.08 -25.31 -14.44
N SER A 596 -6.96 -25.92 -14.04
CA SER A 596 -6.93 -27.18 -13.28
C SER A 596 -7.78 -27.07 -12.01
N GLU A 597 -8.57 -28.09 -11.67
CA GLU A 597 -9.66 -28.03 -10.66
C GLU A 597 -9.27 -27.70 -9.20
N THR A 598 -8.00 -27.40 -8.94
CA THR A 598 -7.48 -26.89 -7.66
C THR A 598 -7.86 -25.43 -7.44
N SER A 599 -9.16 -25.13 -7.38
CA SER A 599 -9.64 -23.87 -6.79
C SER A 599 -9.15 -23.80 -5.33
N ALA A 600 -8.54 -22.68 -4.96
CA ALA A 600 -8.10 -22.50 -3.58
C ALA A 600 -9.29 -22.49 -2.62
N ALA A 601 -9.08 -22.92 -1.37
CA ALA A 601 -10.09 -22.77 -0.33
C ALA A 601 -10.23 -21.29 0.05
N ALA A 602 -11.46 -20.85 0.33
CA ALA A 602 -11.67 -19.60 1.05
C ALA A 602 -11.13 -19.75 2.48
N ILE A 603 -10.35 -18.78 2.97
CA ILE A 603 -9.73 -18.82 4.29
C ILE A 603 -10.50 -17.89 5.23
N ILE A 604 -10.81 -18.36 6.42
CA ILE A 604 -11.19 -17.52 7.57
C ILE A 604 -10.09 -17.66 8.62
N ASN A 605 -9.29 -16.61 8.76
CA ASN A 605 -8.24 -16.51 9.74
C ASN A 605 -8.76 -15.74 10.95
N THR A 606 -9.08 -16.52 11.99
CA THR A 606 -9.64 -15.99 13.22
C THR A 606 -8.67 -15.15 14.04
N ALA A 607 -7.34 -15.30 13.85
CA ALA A 607 -6.30 -14.59 14.60
C ALA A 607 -6.51 -14.50 16.14
N GLY A 608 -7.17 -15.49 16.75
CA GLY A 608 -7.53 -15.56 18.17
C GLY A 608 -8.89 -14.97 18.55
N HIS A 609 -9.62 -14.41 17.59
CA HIS A 609 -10.94 -13.77 17.75
C HIS A 609 -12.12 -14.68 17.35
N THR A 610 -13.33 -14.20 17.61
CA THR A 610 -14.57 -14.91 17.26
C THR A 610 -15.30 -14.24 16.08
N LEU A 611 -15.70 -15.03 15.08
CA LEU A 611 -16.65 -14.63 14.03
C LEU A 611 -17.97 -15.38 14.20
N ALA A 612 -19.05 -14.68 14.56
CA ALA A 612 -20.39 -15.27 14.69
C ALA A 612 -21.25 -14.94 13.46
N ILE A 613 -21.71 -15.95 12.72
CA ILE A 613 -22.59 -15.84 11.55
C ILE A 613 -23.99 -16.35 11.89
N GLY A 614 -24.98 -15.46 11.95
CA GLY A 614 -26.32 -15.82 12.44
C GLY A 614 -27.33 -16.27 11.40
N ARG A 615 -27.17 -15.94 10.10
CA ARG A 615 -28.08 -16.39 9.03
C ARG A 615 -27.59 -17.62 8.27
N GLY A 616 -26.42 -18.15 8.61
CA GLY A 616 -25.94 -19.46 8.16
C GLY A 616 -24.83 -19.43 7.11
N LEU A 617 -24.45 -20.63 6.66
CA LEU A 617 -23.37 -20.90 5.72
C LEU A 617 -23.93 -21.63 4.49
N SER A 618 -23.60 -21.17 3.28
CA SER A 618 -24.07 -21.77 2.03
C SER A 618 -22.96 -21.90 0.96
N GLY A 619 -23.27 -22.61 -0.13
CA GLY A 619 -22.45 -22.64 -1.34
C GLY A 619 -21.62 -23.90 -1.54
N ASN A 620 -20.68 -23.83 -2.49
CA ASN A 620 -19.93 -24.96 -3.06
C ASN A 620 -18.40 -24.76 -3.13
N GLY A 621 -17.84 -23.64 -2.65
CA GLY A 621 -16.40 -23.43 -2.49
C GLY A 621 -15.85 -24.10 -1.23
N ASN A 622 -14.61 -24.62 -1.26
CA ASN A 622 -14.00 -25.16 -0.03
C ASN A 622 -13.73 -24.03 0.99
N LEU A 623 -13.76 -24.36 2.28
CA LEU A 623 -13.46 -23.46 3.39
C LEU A 623 -12.27 -23.97 4.19
N GLN A 624 -11.39 -23.08 4.62
CA GLN A 624 -10.39 -23.31 5.65
C GLN A 624 -10.63 -22.35 6.82
N VAL A 625 -10.67 -22.86 8.05
CA VAL A 625 -10.77 -22.09 9.28
C VAL A 625 -9.46 -22.24 10.06
N THR A 626 -8.79 -21.14 10.36
CA THR A 626 -7.47 -21.11 11.01
C THR A 626 -7.35 -19.98 12.04
N GLY A 627 -6.21 -19.88 12.74
CA GLY A 627 -5.86 -18.73 13.58
C GLY A 627 -6.19 -18.83 15.08
N GLY A 628 -6.61 -19.98 15.61
CA GLY A 628 -6.73 -20.23 17.05
C GLY A 628 -7.97 -19.69 17.77
N GLY A 629 -8.81 -18.91 17.10
CA GLY A 629 -10.09 -18.39 17.59
C GLY A 629 -11.29 -19.30 17.24
N GLU A 630 -12.49 -18.71 17.07
CA GLU A 630 -13.72 -19.44 16.77
C GLU A 630 -14.50 -18.85 15.57
N VAL A 631 -15.01 -19.71 14.69
CA VAL A 631 -16.05 -19.37 13.71
C VAL A 631 -17.34 -20.08 14.12
N SER A 632 -18.38 -19.32 14.47
CA SER A 632 -19.62 -19.82 15.05
C SER A 632 -20.79 -19.60 14.09
N ILE A 633 -21.42 -20.67 13.60
CA ILE A 633 -22.51 -20.63 12.61
C ILE A 633 -23.84 -21.01 13.28
N ALA A 634 -24.66 -20.01 13.61
CA ALA A 634 -25.95 -20.22 14.29
C ALA A 634 -27.15 -20.39 13.33
N GLY A 635 -27.03 -19.91 12.09
CA GLY A 635 -28.05 -20.08 11.04
C GLY A 635 -27.84 -21.35 10.21
N THR A 636 -28.80 -21.64 9.32
CA THR A 636 -28.84 -22.88 8.53
C THR A 636 -27.53 -23.18 7.79
N VAL A 637 -27.03 -24.40 7.92
CA VAL A 637 -25.85 -24.89 7.19
C VAL A 637 -26.31 -25.64 5.93
N ALA A 638 -26.09 -25.05 4.76
CA ALA A 638 -26.44 -25.59 3.45
C ALA A 638 -25.20 -25.61 2.54
N HIS A 639 -24.17 -26.32 3.00
CA HIS A 639 -22.83 -26.27 2.44
C HIS A 639 -22.31 -27.67 2.12
N ALA A 640 -21.98 -27.96 0.86
CA ALA A 640 -21.67 -29.33 0.41
C ALA A 640 -20.16 -29.61 0.21
N ALA A 641 -19.32 -28.57 0.18
CA ALA A 641 -17.89 -28.71 -0.08
C ALA A 641 -17.09 -29.07 1.18
N THR A 642 -15.75 -29.10 1.08
CA THR A 642 -14.89 -29.47 2.20
C THR A 642 -14.65 -28.27 3.10
N ILE A 643 -14.80 -28.46 4.41
CA ILE A 643 -14.38 -27.51 5.44
C ILE A 643 -13.18 -28.09 6.20
N GLU A 644 -12.05 -27.42 6.15
CA GLU A 644 -10.84 -27.77 6.90
C GLU A 644 -10.66 -26.86 8.11
N VAL A 645 -10.32 -27.43 9.29
CA VAL A 645 -10.12 -26.66 10.53
C VAL A 645 -8.72 -26.94 11.08
N THR A 646 -7.90 -25.89 11.12
CA THR A 646 -6.45 -25.92 11.41
C THR A 646 -6.04 -24.77 12.34
N GLY A 647 -4.75 -24.69 12.68
CA GLY A 647 -4.17 -23.59 13.47
C GLY A 647 -4.78 -23.46 14.86
N ALA A 648 -5.16 -24.57 15.49
CA ALA A 648 -5.93 -24.65 16.74
C ALA A 648 -7.30 -23.90 16.74
N ALA A 649 -7.82 -23.44 15.60
CA ALA A 649 -9.09 -22.74 15.52
C ALA A 649 -10.29 -23.67 15.80
N THR A 650 -11.44 -23.10 16.14
CA THR A 650 -12.68 -23.84 16.40
C THR A 650 -13.76 -23.49 15.38
N LEU A 651 -14.34 -24.50 14.74
CA LEU A 651 -15.61 -24.36 14.02
C LEU A 651 -16.75 -24.77 14.96
N ALA A 652 -17.60 -23.82 15.32
CA ALA A 652 -18.82 -24.05 16.06
C ALA A 652 -20.01 -24.04 15.09
N LEU A 653 -20.80 -25.10 15.09
CA LEU A 653 -22.04 -25.21 14.31
C LEU A 653 -23.20 -25.28 15.29
N ALA A 654 -24.26 -24.51 15.10
CA ALA A 654 -25.47 -24.57 15.92
C ALA A 654 -26.77 -24.56 15.09
N GLY A 655 -26.73 -24.05 13.85
CA GLY A 655 -27.89 -24.01 12.97
C GLY A 655 -28.19 -25.34 12.25
N ALA A 656 -29.47 -25.67 12.11
CA ALA A 656 -29.92 -26.89 11.45
C ALA A 656 -29.47 -26.96 9.98
N GLY A 657 -29.21 -28.17 9.47
CA GLY A 657 -28.83 -28.39 8.07
C GLY A 657 -27.82 -29.53 7.92
N SER A 658 -27.00 -29.46 6.87
CA SER A 658 -25.87 -30.37 6.67
C SER A 658 -24.65 -29.63 6.14
N ALA A 659 -23.48 -29.89 6.73
CA ALA A 659 -22.19 -29.56 6.12
C ALA A 659 -21.72 -30.71 5.21
N GLY A 660 -20.69 -30.45 4.40
CA GLY A 660 -20.02 -31.43 3.55
C GLY A 660 -19.02 -32.27 4.34
N LYS A 661 -17.84 -32.53 3.74
CA LYS A 661 -16.72 -33.17 4.44
C LYS A 661 -16.11 -32.17 5.42
N ILE A 662 -15.91 -32.56 6.68
CA ILE A 662 -15.08 -31.80 7.62
C ILE A 662 -13.73 -32.50 7.78
N VAL A 663 -12.64 -31.74 7.67
CA VAL A 663 -11.27 -32.18 7.95
C VAL A 663 -10.82 -31.49 9.24
N LEU A 664 -10.53 -32.27 10.27
CA LEU A 664 -9.94 -31.78 11.52
C LEU A 664 -8.43 -32.01 11.50
N GLY A 665 -7.68 -30.96 11.18
CA GLY A 665 -6.20 -30.93 11.21
C GLY A 665 -5.68 -30.96 12.65
N ASP A 666 -5.29 -29.79 13.15
CA ASP A 666 -5.01 -29.49 14.55
C ASP A 666 -6.09 -28.59 15.20
N GLY A 667 -7.12 -28.19 14.45
CA GLY A 667 -8.27 -27.41 14.92
C GLY A 667 -9.36 -28.25 15.61
N ALA A 668 -10.51 -27.63 15.88
CA ALA A 668 -11.61 -28.24 16.63
C ALA A 668 -13.00 -28.05 15.98
N LEU A 669 -13.89 -29.02 16.15
CA LEU A 669 -15.32 -28.93 15.82
C LEU A 669 -16.16 -28.95 17.10
N ALA A 670 -17.13 -28.04 17.22
CA ALA A 670 -18.11 -27.96 18.31
C ALA A 670 -19.54 -28.02 17.72
N PRO A 671 -20.28 -29.14 17.87
CA PRO A 671 -21.61 -29.30 17.29
C PRO A 671 -22.77 -28.51 17.95
N ASN A 672 -22.60 -27.96 19.17
CA ASN A 672 -23.60 -27.14 19.88
C ASN A 672 -25.07 -27.56 19.63
N GLY A 673 -25.40 -28.81 19.93
CA GLY A 673 -26.61 -29.51 19.48
C GLY A 673 -26.34 -30.70 18.54
N GLU A 674 -27.38 -31.18 17.85
CA GLU A 674 -27.31 -32.32 16.93
C GLU A 674 -27.11 -31.85 15.49
N GLN A 675 -25.89 -32.02 14.95
CA GLN A 675 -25.49 -31.53 13.61
C GLN A 675 -25.31 -32.66 12.61
N THR A 676 -25.64 -32.40 11.34
CA THR A 676 -25.42 -33.37 10.25
C THR A 676 -24.23 -32.96 9.39
N ILE A 677 -23.36 -33.91 9.03
CA ILE A 677 -22.24 -33.69 8.10
C ILE A 677 -22.10 -34.87 7.12
N ALA A 678 -21.44 -34.66 5.97
CA ALA A 678 -21.27 -35.72 4.97
C ALA A 678 -20.23 -36.76 5.42
N SER A 679 -19.05 -36.32 5.86
CA SER A 679 -17.98 -37.18 6.37
C SER A 679 -17.05 -36.40 7.30
N LEU A 680 -16.32 -37.12 8.16
CA LEU A 680 -15.29 -36.55 9.03
C LEU A 680 -13.95 -37.22 8.76
N GLU A 681 -12.96 -36.44 8.35
CA GLU A 681 -11.56 -36.86 8.37
C GLU A 681 -10.87 -36.28 9.60
N TRP A 682 -10.26 -37.14 10.41
CA TRP A 682 -9.65 -36.78 11.67
C TRP A 682 -8.13 -36.99 11.61
N GLN A 683 -7.39 -35.89 11.59
CA GLN A 683 -5.94 -35.87 11.50
C GLN A 683 -5.29 -35.69 12.89
N SER A 684 -3.95 -35.64 12.90
CA SER A 684 -3.15 -35.58 14.12
C SER A 684 -3.25 -34.23 14.85
N GLY A 685 -4.07 -34.19 15.90
CA GLY A 685 -4.21 -33.03 16.81
C GLY A 685 -5.65 -32.56 16.92
N GLY A 686 -6.44 -32.79 15.88
CA GLY A 686 -7.83 -32.38 15.75
C GLY A 686 -8.69 -32.77 16.94
N THR A 687 -9.60 -31.88 17.35
CA THR A 687 -10.40 -32.05 18.57
C THR A 687 -11.90 -31.99 18.30
N LEU A 688 -12.65 -32.98 18.78
CA LEU A 688 -14.12 -32.91 18.82
C LEU A 688 -14.55 -32.40 20.21
N LYS A 689 -15.05 -31.17 20.27
CA LYS A 689 -15.62 -30.55 21.47
C LYS A 689 -17.10 -30.93 21.55
N VAL A 690 -17.56 -31.45 22.69
CA VAL A 690 -18.97 -31.86 22.87
C VAL A 690 -19.49 -31.46 24.24
N ASP A 691 -20.46 -30.55 24.29
CA ASP A 691 -21.22 -30.23 25.49
C ASP A 691 -22.29 -31.30 25.74
N ILE A 692 -22.04 -32.13 26.76
CA ILE A 692 -22.88 -33.27 27.14
C ILE A 692 -24.19 -32.80 27.77
N ASP A 693 -24.22 -31.64 28.43
CA ASP A 693 -25.44 -31.10 29.04
C ASP A 693 -26.37 -30.49 27.99
N ARG A 694 -25.82 -29.99 26.87
CA ARG A 694 -26.58 -29.57 25.68
C ARG A 694 -27.00 -30.73 24.78
N GLY A 695 -26.41 -31.91 24.96
CA GLY A 695 -26.65 -33.08 24.11
C GLY A 695 -25.97 -32.97 22.74
N ASP A 696 -24.79 -32.33 22.68
CA ASP A 696 -24.00 -32.19 21.46
C ASP A 696 -23.73 -33.55 20.79
N ARG A 697 -24.07 -33.65 19.51
CA ARG A 697 -23.97 -34.91 18.76
C ARG A 697 -23.71 -34.67 17.28
N LEU A 698 -22.84 -35.48 16.70
CA LEU A 698 -22.51 -35.42 15.27
C LEU A 698 -23.12 -36.59 14.48
N ASN A 699 -24.02 -36.29 13.56
CA ASN A 699 -24.63 -37.24 12.63
C ASN A 699 -23.86 -37.22 11.30
N VAL A 700 -22.91 -38.15 11.15
CA VAL A 700 -22.14 -38.32 9.93
C VAL A 700 -22.89 -39.26 8.98
N THR A 701 -23.32 -38.75 7.83
CA THR A 701 -24.11 -39.55 6.87
C THR A 701 -23.26 -40.56 6.10
N GLY A 702 -21.96 -40.29 5.95
CA GLY A 702 -20.95 -41.17 5.37
C GLY A 702 -19.99 -41.71 6.44
N VAL A 703 -18.69 -41.58 6.17
CA VAL A 703 -17.62 -42.21 6.96
C VAL A 703 -16.93 -41.25 7.94
N ILE A 704 -16.44 -41.80 9.05
CA ILE A 704 -15.42 -41.16 9.90
C ILE A 704 -14.08 -41.88 9.70
N GLU A 705 -13.07 -41.17 9.21
CA GLU A 705 -11.77 -41.74 8.85
C GLU A 705 -10.61 -41.10 9.62
N ARG A 706 -9.59 -41.91 9.96
CA ARG A 706 -8.33 -41.46 10.56
C ARG A 706 -7.28 -41.18 9.50
N ALA A 707 -6.67 -40.00 9.56
CA ALA A 707 -5.58 -39.57 8.70
C ALA A 707 -4.36 -39.11 9.53
N GLY A 708 -3.68 -40.06 10.20
CA GLY A 708 -2.46 -39.78 10.97
C GLY A 708 -2.12 -40.86 12.00
N ALA A 709 -0.89 -40.81 12.53
CA ALA A 709 -0.36 -41.81 13.48
C ALA A 709 -0.62 -41.49 14.97
N SER A 710 -1.06 -40.28 15.30
CA SER A 710 -1.38 -39.82 16.67
C SER A 710 -2.74 -40.29 17.15
N LEU A 711 -3.00 -40.18 18.47
CA LEU A 711 -4.32 -40.36 19.06
C LEU A 711 -5.23 -39.16 18.76
N LEU A 712 -6.53 -39.40 18.69
CA LEU A 712 -7.57 -38.42 18.40
C LEU A 712 -8.14 -37.83 19.70
N ASN A 713 -8.43 -36.53 19.71
CA ASN A 713 -8.80 -35.79 20.93
C ASN A 713 -10.31 -35.55 21.01
N VAL A 714 -10.97 -36.05 22.07
CA VAL A 714 -12.33 -35.63 22.41
C VAL A 714 -12.28 -34.74 23.66
N ALA A 715 -12.90 -33.57 23.59
CA ALA A 715 -12.96 -32.61 24.68
C ALA A 715 -14.42 -32.45 25.15
N PRO A 716 -14.92 -33.37 26.00
CA PRO A 716 -16.27 -33.28 26.51
C PRO A 716 -16.38 -32.22 27.60
N VAL A 717 -17.49 -31.47 27.58
CA VAL A 717 -17.85 -30.48 28.59
C VAL A 717 -19.11 -30.95 29.30
N LYS A 718 -19.10 -30.84 30.64
CA LYS A 718 -20.25 -31.11 31.53
C LYS A 718 -20.14 -30.12 32.69
N SER A 719 -21.23 -29.44 33.03
CA SER A 719 -21.30 -28.44 34.11
C SER A 719 -21.52 -29.08 35.48
N GLY A 720 -22.17 -30.25 35.51
CA GLY A 720 -22.32 -31.09 36.69
C GLY A 720 -21.18 -32.11 36.85
N ALA A 721 -21.10 -32.72 38.03
CA ALA A 721 -20.20 -33.85 38.26
C ALA A 721 -20.52 -35.00 37.29
N TRP A 722 -19.48 -35.72 36.88
CA TRP A 722 -19.64 -36.99 36.18
C TRP A 722 -20.11 -38.04 37.19
N ALA A 723 -21.12 -38.82 36.83
CA ALA A 723 -21.38 -40.06 37.54
C ALA A 723 -20.58 -41.18 36.85
N GLY A 724 -20.21 -42.22 37.59
CA GLY A 724 -19.58 -43.40 37.00
C GLY A 724 -20.61 -44.25 36.26
N ASN A 725 -20.17 -44.91 35.19
CA ASN A 725 -20.97 -45.75 34.30
C ASN A 725 -22.07 -44.99 33.52
N GLU A 726 -21.93 -43.66 33.37
CA GLU A 726 -22.68 -42.89 32.38
C GLU A 726 -22.19 -43.24 30.96
N THR A 727 -23.07 -43.18 29.96
CA THR A 727 -22.70 -43.38 28.54
C THR A 727 -23.49 -42.43 27.65
N HIS A 728 -22.77 -41.67 26.83
CA HIS A 728 -23.32 -40.65 25.93
C HIS A 728 -22.90 -40.95 24.49
N VAL A 729 -23.83 -40.93 23.54
CA VAL A 729 -23.51 -41.05 22.11
C VAL A 729 -23.13 -39.68 21.59
N ILE A 730 -21.86 -39.51 21.20
CA ILE A 730 -21.32 -38.23 20.73
C ILE A 730 -21.26 -38.14 19.20
N ALA A 731 -21.26 -39.28 18.50
CA ALA A 731 -21.44 -39.32 17.05
C ALA A 731 -22.15 -40.59 16.57
N ASN A 732 -22.85 -40.47 15.44
CA ASN A 732 -23.30 -41.58 14.59
C ASN A 732 -22.56 -41.52 13.25
N PHE A 733 -22.35 -42.66 12.60
CA PHE A 733 -21.72 -42.73 11.28
C PHE A 733 -22.21 -43.93 10.46
N ALA A 734 -22.11 -43.89 9.13
CA ALA A 734 -22.43 -45.04 8.28
C ALA A 734 -21.30 -46.09 8.26
N GLY A 735 -20.05 -45.67 8.45
CA GLY A 735 -18.88 -46.54 8.61
C GLY A 735 -17.69 -45.78 9.21
N THR A 736 -16.67 -46.50 9.67
CA THR A 736 -15.47 -45.85 10.22
C THR A 736 -14.21 -46.70 10.08
N SER A 737 -13.05 -46.05 9.98
CA SER A 737 -11.75 -46.69 10.19
C SER A 737 -11.24 -46.61 11.64
N LEU A 738 -12.02 -45.99 12.54
CA LEU A 738 -11.65 -45.81 13.94
C LEU A 738 -11.86 -47.07 14.79
N THR A 739 -11.03 -47.20 15.82
CA THR A 739 -11.01 -48.26 16.81
C THR A 739 -10.90 -47.69 18.23
N ASN A 740 -11.16 -48.52 19.24
CA ASN A 740 -10.98 -48.16 20.66
C ASN A 740 -9.53 -47.87 21.06
N ALA A 741 -8.56 -48.03 20.16
CA ALA A 741 -7.14 -47.74 20.37
C ALA A 741 -6.72 -46.36 19.81
N ASP A 742 -7.57 -45.73 18.98
CA ASP A 742 -7.27 -44.42 18.37
C ASP A 742 -7.54 -43.25 19.33
N PHE A 743 -8.13 -43.51 20.50
CA PHE A 743 -8.49 -42.51 21.51
C PHE A 743 -7.73 -42.71 22.82
N ALA A 744 -7.30 -41.59 23.42
CA ALA A 744 -6.73 -41.60 24.77
C ALA A 744 -7.81 -41.87 25.85
N THR A 745 -7.36 -42.30 27.04
CA THR A 745 -8.23 -42.24 28.24
C THR A 745 -8.40 -40.79 28.67
N LEU A 746 -9.65 -40.35 28.78
CA LEU A 746 -10.01 -38.99 29.16
C LEU A 746 -10.01 -38.85 30.68
N THR A 747 -9.59 -37.69 31.19
CA THR A 747 -9.74 -37.33 32.60
C THR A 747 -10.86 -36.32 32.71
N LEU A 748 -12.00 -36.70 33.30
CA LEU A 748 -13.25 -35.95 33.21
C LEU A 748 -13.51 -35.02 34.40
N GLY A 749 -12.68 -35.09 35.44
CA GLY A 749 -12.91 -34.44 36.74
C GLY A 749 -13.13 -35.48 37.84
N ASP A 750 -12.98 -35.07 39.10
CA ASP A 750 -13.20 -35.90 40.31
C ASP A 750 -12.51 -37.28 40.34
N GLY A 751 -11.44 -37.45 39.55
CA GLY A 751 -10.73 -38.73 39.40
C GLY A 751 -11.41 -39.74 38.46
N ILE A 752 -12.57 -39.40 37.90
CA ILE A 752 -13.31 -40.26 36.95
C ILE A 752 -12.61 -40.25 35.59
N THR A 753 -12.34 -41.44 35.08
CA THR A 753 -11.83 -41.65 33.74
C THR A 753 -12.97 -41.88 32.75
N GLY A 754 -12.91 -41.17 31.63
CA GLY A 754 -13.74 -41.43 30.46
C GLY A 754 -12.98 -42.28 29.44
N ARG A 755 -13.72 -43.08 28.67
CA ARG A 755 -13.20 -43.78 27.49
C ARG A 755 -14.12 -43.52 26.31
N ILE A 756 -13.51 -43.27 25.15
CA ILE A 756 -14.23 -43.29 23.88
C ILE A 756 -14.28 -44.72 23.35
N ILE A 757 -15.49 -45.16 22.99
CA ILE A 757 -15.78 -46.49 22.50
C ILE A 757 -16.45 -46.37 21.13
N VAL A 758 -15.86 -47.03 20.14
CA VAL A 758 -16.48 -47.32 18.84
C VAL A 758 -17.35 -48.55 19.04
N ASP A 759 -18.68 -48.36 18.97
CA ASP A 759 -19.67 -49.41 19.16
C ASP A 759 -20.63 -49.44 17.98
N GLY A 760 -20.42 -50.41 17.08
CA GLY A 760 -21.08 -50.49 15.78
C GLY A 760 -20.92 -49.18 14.99
N ASN A 761 -22.05 -48.55 14.68
CA ASN A 761 -22.15 -47.31 13.92
C ASN A 761 -22.20 -46.04 14.79
N THR A 762 -21.72 -46.13 16.04
CA THR A 762 -21.76 -45.02 17.00
C THR A 762 -20.42 -44.82 17.73
N LEU A 763 -20.11 -43.56 18.02
CA LEU A 763 -19.03 -43.15 18.90
C LEU A 763 -19.63 -42.79 20.26
N LYS A 764 -19.20 -43.47 21.32
CA LYS A 764 -19.72 -43.31 22.68
C LYS A 764 -18.64 -42.83 23.63
N LEU A 765 -18.98 -41.87 24.49
CA LEU A 765 -18.22 -41.55 25.68
C LEU A 765 -18.83 -42.31 26.86
N THR A 766 -18.06 -43.23 27.45
CA THR A 766 -18.46 -43.97 28.66
C THR A 766 -17.55 -43.59 29.82
N THR A 767 -18.13 -43.26 30.96
CA THR A 767 -17.40 -43.10 32.22
C THR A 767 -17.33 -44.43 32.97
N ALA A 768 -16.35 -44.56 33.86
CA ALA A 768 -16.25 -45.72 34.75
C ALA A 768 -16.24 -45.25 36.21
N SER A 769 -17.13 -45.81 37.05
CA SER A 769 -16.86 -45.89 38.49
C SER A 769 -15.99 -47.10 38.73
N ASP A 770 -14.81 -46.92 39.33
CA ASP A 770 -13.95 -47.96 39.92
C ASP A 770 -14.13 -49.38 39.31
N VAL A 771 -13.59 -49.58 38.10
CA VAL A 771 -13.49 -50.93 37.53
C VAL A 771 -12.51 -51.73 38.37
N GLU A 772 -13.06 -52.61 39.22
CA GLU A 772 -12.32 -53.77 39.70
C GLU A 772 -11.91 -54.58 38.46
N PRO A 773 -10.63 -54.94 38.30
CA PRO A 773 -10.17 -55.56 37.07
C PRO A 773 -10.77 -56.96 36.92
N GLU A 774 -11.24 -57.27 35.71
CA GLU A 774 -11.48 -58.64 35.25
C GLU A 774 -10.32 -59.55 35.71
N PRO A 775 -10.58 -60.78 36.20
CA PRO A 775 -9.58 -61.65 36.79
C PRO A 775 -8.67 -62.28 35.73
N SER A 776 -7.89 -61.44 35.06
CA SER A 776 -6.61 -61.82 34.46
C SER A 776 -5.51 -61.33 35.39
N THR A 777 -4.69 -62.27 35.88
CA THR A 777 -3.53 -61.98 36.75
C THR A 777 -2.73 -60.81 36.19
N ASN A 778 -2.64 -59.71 36.96
CA ASN A 778 -1.89 -58.52 36.54
C ASN A 778 -0.52 -58.95 35.97
N PRO A 779 -0.15 -58.52 34.75
CA PRO A 779 1.03 -59.03 34.05
C PRO A 779 2.33 -59.03 34.87
N TYR A 780 2.53 -58.04 35.75
CA TYR A 780 3.65 -58.02 36.68
C TYR A 780 3.59 -59.20 37.68
N THR A 781 2.42 -59.42 38.29
CA THR A 781 2.19 -60.48 39.27
C THR A 781 2.26 -61.88 38.63
N ALA A 782 1.78 -62.03 37.39
CA ALA A 782 1.92 -63.27 36.63
C ALA A 782 3.39 -63.57 36.31
N TRP A 783 4.13 -62.55 35.86
CA TRP A 783 5.55 -62.65 35.52
C TRP A 783 6.42 -62.96 36.75
N ILE A 784 6.33 -62.18 37.84
CA ILE A 784 7.21 -62.37 39.02
C ILE A 784 6.94 -63.69 39.76
N ASN A 785 5.72 -64.21 39.70
CA ASN A 785 5.40 -65.53 40.26
C ASN A 785 5.88 -66.71 39.38
N GLY A 786 6.28 -66.45 38.13
CA GLY A 786 6.95 -67.42 37.27
C GLY A 786 8.39 -67.72 37.72
N PHE A 787 9.01 -66.81 38.47
CA PHE A 787 10.32 -67.02 39.08
C PHE A 787 10.15 -67.61 40.48
N ASN A 788 10.93 -68.64 40.81
CA ASN A 788 10.79 -69.39 42.06
C ASN A 788 11.41 -68.68 43.28
N LEU A 789 11.23 -67.36 43.37
CA LEU A 789 11.78 -66.48 44.39
C LEU A 789 11.02 -66.57 45.71
N PRO A 790 11.64 -66.32 46.88
CA PRO A 790 10.93 -66.14 48.15
C PRO A 790 9.94 -64.96 48.09
N VAL A 791 8.83 -65.02 48.84
CA VAL A 791 7.76 -64.01 48.78
C VAL A 791 8.25 -62.59 49.13
N ALA A 792 9.27 -62.47 49.99
CA ALA A 792 9.87 -61.18 50.34
C ALA A 792 10.57 -60.49 49.14
N ASP A 793 11.08 -61.30 48.21
CA ASP A 793 11.93 -60.86 47.10
C ASP A 793 11.13 -60.65 45.80
N ARG A 794 9.81 -60.91 45.82
CA ARG A 794 8.88 -60.66 44.69
C ARG A 794 8.31 -59.22 44.66
N ALA A 795 8.70 -58.39 45.62
CA ALA A 795 8.17 -57.03 45.74
C ALA A 795 8.60 -56.15 44.54
N PRO A 796 7.77 -55.21 44.05
CA PRO A 796 8.14 -54.29 42.95
C PRO A 796 9.42 -53.46 43.16
N THR A 797 9.92 -53.40 44.39
CA THR A 797 11.14 -52.68 44.78
C THR A 797 12.25 -53.59 45.30
N ALA A 798 12.07 -54.92 45.27
CA ALA A 798 13.13 -55.87 45.56
C ALA A 798 14.05 -56.07 44.34
N ASP A 799 15.25 -56.52 44.62
CA ASP A 799 16.44 -56.63 43.77
C ASP A 799 17.13 -57.93 44.27
N PRO A 800 16.74 -59.11 43.75
CA PRO A 800 17.05 -60.41 44.37
C PRO A 800 18.46 -60.92 44.06
N ASP A 801 19.00 -60.56 42.90
CA ASP A 801 20.34 -60.89 42.41
C ASP A 801 21.38 -59.81 42.76
N GLY A 802 20.94 -58.58 43.08
CA GLY A 802 21.77 -57.52 43.62
C GLY A 802 22.46 -56.67 42.56
N ASP A 803 21.94 -56.64 41.32
CA ASP A 803 22.50 -55.82 40.24
C ASP A 803 22.11 -54.33 40.33
N GLY A 804 21.14 -54.00 41.18
CA GLY A 804 20.63 -52.65 41.41
C GLY A 804 19.37 -52.30 40.60
N ILE A 805 18.88 -53.18 39.74
CA ILE A 805 17.65 -53.02 38.97
C ILE A 805 16.50 -53.70 39.74
N PRO A 806 15.46 -52.96 40.17
CA PRO A 806 14.37 -53.58 40.92
C PRO A 806 13.40 -54.31 39.98
N ASN A 807 12.77 -55.39 40.47
CA ASN A 807 11.79 -56.24 39.77
C ASN A 807 10.79 -55.48 38.85
N LEU A 808 10.30 -54.30 39.28
CA LEU A 808 9.35 -53.50 38.50
C LEU A 808 9.96 -52.89 37.22
N LEU A 809 11.24 -52.55 37.27
CA LEU A 809 11.97 -52.02 36.12
C LEU A 809 12.39 -53.15 35.17
N GLU A 810 12.86 -54.26 35.72
CA GLU A 810 13.10 -55.50 34.96
C GLU A 810 11.86 -55.98 34.20
N PHE A 811 10.69 -55.92 34.86
CA PHE A 811 9.41 -56.24 34.23
C PHE A 811 9.16 -55.42 32.95
N ILE A 812 9.43 -54.11 32.95
CA ILE A 812 9.17 -53.27 31.76
C ILE A 812 10.27 -53.37 30.69
N LEU A 813 11.50 -53.70 31.09
CA LEU A 813 12.68 -53.87 30.23
C LEU A 813 12.86 -55.30 29.69
N MET A 814 12.07 -56.27 30.17
CA MET A 814 12.15 -57.70 29.82
C MET A 814 13.44 -58.39 30.28
N LEU A 815 13.87 -58.11 31.52
CA LEU A 815 15.02 -58.73 32.21
C LEU A 815 14.60 -59.91 33.11
N ASP A 816 15.54 -60.58 33.79
CA ASP A 816 15.32 -61.78 34.61
C ASP A 816 15.75 -61.55 36.10
N PRO A 817 14.79 -61.46 37.06
CA PRO A 817 15.00 -61.10 38.48
C PRO A 817 15.71 -62.18 39.32
N THR A 818 16.44 -63.07 38.66
CA THR A 818 17.24 -64.14 39.27
C THR A 818 18.68 -64.14 38.77
N LYS A 819 19.06 -63.15 37.96
CA LYS A 819 20.34 -63.06 37.26
C LYS A 819 20.81 -61.62 37.24
N VAL A 820 22.07 -61.42 37.61
CA VAL A 820 22.77 -60.15 37.40
C VAL A 820 22.78 -59.82 35.91
N ASP A 821 21.90 -58.91 35.51
CA ASP A 821 21.59 -58.59 34.12
C ASP A 821 22.23 -57.25 33.73
N CYS A 822 22.14 -56.90 32.44
CA CYS A 822 22.53 -55.58 31.97
C CYS A 822 21.31 -54.88 31.37
N HIS A 823 21.14 -53.62 31.69
CA HIS A 823 19.90 -52.87 31.54
C HIS A 823 19.33 -52.70 30.12
N GLY A 824 19.96 -53.23 29.06
CA GLY A 824 19.47 -53.25 27.67
C GLY A 824 19.26 -51.88 26.98
N ILE A 825 19.45 -50.78 27.70
CA ILE A 825 19.22 -49.40 27.23
C ILE A 825 20.48 -48.87 26.53
N VAL A 826 20.30 -48.36 25.33
CA VAL A 826 21.29 -47.87 24.34
C VAL A 826 21.22 -46.36 24.21
N ALA A 827 22.24 -45.63 24.66
CA ALA A 827 22.38 -44.23 24.27
C ALA A 827 22.68 -44.13 22.77
N THR A 828 22.07 -43.20 22.05
CA THR A 828 22.32 -43.02 20.61
C THR A 828 22.06 -41.58 20.19
N THR A 829 22.28 -41.26 18.92
CA THR A 829 21.91 -39.97 18.37
C THR A 829 21.13 -40.14 17.08
N VAL A 830 20.15 -39.25 16.87
CA VAL A 830 19.28 -39.23 15.70
C VAL A 830 19.52 -37.92 14.98
N ILE A 831 19.76 -37.99 13.67
CA ILE A 831 19.94 -36.81 12.82
C ILE A 831 18.57 -36.47 12.20
N VAL A 832 18.14 -35.22 12.34
CA VAL A 832 16.92 -34.71 11.69
C VAL A 832 17.29 -33.39 10.99
N GLY A 833 17.15 -33.35 9.66
CA GLY A 833 17.76 -32.30 8.85
C GLY A 833 19.28 -32.30 9.02
N GLN A 834 19.87 -31.15 9.33
CA GLN A 834 21.29 -31.01 9.66
C GLN A 834 21.60 -31.07 11.17
N SER A 835 20.61 -31.26 12.05
CA SER A 835 20.80 -31.22 13.51
C SER A 835 20.91 -32.63 14.13
N LYS A 836 21.90 -32.82 15.01
CA LYS A 836 22.13 -34.05 15.80
C LYS A 836 21.37 -33.95 17.13
N TYR A 837 20.44 -34.87 17.39
CA TYR A 837 19.65 -34.97 18.62
C TYR A 837 20.11 -36.14 19.49
N PRO A 838 20.14 -36.01 20.82
CA PRO A 838 20.38 -37.15 21.70
C PRO A 838 19.15 -38.05 21.76
N ALA A 839 19.37 -39.36 21.93
CA ALA A 839 18.31 -40.36 22.00
C ALA A 839 18.70 -41.58 22.86
N VAL A 840 17.70 -42.38 23.23
CA VAL A 840 17.86 -43.70 23.85
C VAL A 840 17.04 -44.75 23.12
N GLY A 841 17.68 -45.85 22.75
CA GLY A 841 17.07 -47.11 22.36
C GLY A 841 16.85 -48.01 23.57
N TYR A 842 15.74 -48.73 23.68
CA TYR A 842 15.54 -49.74 24.73
C TYR A 842 14.46 -50.75 24.34
N VAL A 843 14.46 -51.91 25.02
CA VAL A 843 13.40 -52.92 24.87
C VAL A 843 12.22 -52.55 25.77
N ARG A 844 11.03 -52.47 25.19
CA ARG A 844 9.75 -52.16 25.85
C ARG A 844 8.83 -53.38 25.77
N ARG A 845 8.33 -53.85 26.92
CA ARG A 845 7.25 -54.86 26.97
C ARG A 845 5.94 -54.28 26.42
N ARG A 846 5.25 -54.99 25.52
CA ARG A 846 3.93 -54.57 24.99
C ARG A 846 2.80 -54.70 26.03
N ALA A 847 2.79 -55.81 26.76
CA ALA A 847 1.74 -56.14 27.73
C ALA A 847 2.11 -55.66 29.15
N LEU A 848 1.85 -54.38 29.45
CA LEU A 848 2.14 -53.77 30.76
C LEU A 848 1.01 -53.91 31.79
N GLY A 849 -0.25 -54.07 31.34
CA GLY A 849 -1.42 -54.01 32.22
C GLY A 849 -1.48 -52.69 32.98
N ASP A 850 -1.67 -52.74 34.31
CA ASP A 850 -1.76 -51.53 35.16
C ASP A 850 -0.40 -50.87 35.47
N VAL A 851 0.72 -51.43 35.00
CA VAL A 851 2.05 -50.83 35.15
C VAL A 851 2.17 -49.66 34.16
N ARG A 852 2.50 -48.46 34.65
CA ARG A 852 2.75 -47.31 33.77
C ARG A 852 4.25 -47.12 33.57
N SER A 853 4.68 -46.98 32.32
CA SER A 853 6.04 -46.59 31.96
C SER A 853 6.07 -45.20 31.31
N ALA A 854 7.10 -44.40 31.58
CA ALA A 854 7.35 -43.13 30.90
C ALA A 854 8.85 -42.92 30.67
N VAL A 855 9.21 -42.12 29.67
CA VAL A 855 10.56 -41.59 29.49
C VAL A 855 10.52 -40.09 29.69
N ARG A 856 11.42 -39.55 30.50
CA ARG A 856 11.58 -38.12 30.80
C ARG A 856 12.96 -37.67 30.35
N ILE A 857 13.08 -36.43 29.89
CA ILE A 857 14.35 -35.87 29.43
C ILE A 857 14.57 -34.54 30.16
N TYR A 858 15.66 -34.42 30.89
CA TYR A 858 15.96 -33.24 31.67
C TYR A 858 17.20 -32.52 31.17
N SER A 859 17.16 -31.18 31.26
CA SER A 859 18.30 -30.31 30.93
C SER A 859 19.51 -30.46 31.87
N ASN A 860 19.34 -31.06 33.06
CA ASN A 860 20.42 -31.41 33.97
C ASN A 860 20.01 -32.53 34.94
N LEU A 861 20.98 -33.12 35.65
CA LEU A 861 20.74 -34.17 36.65
C LEU A 861 19.95 -33.68 37.90
N LYS A 862 19.61 -32.38 37.99
CA LYS A 862 18.76 -31.78 39.03
C LYS A 862 17.31 -31.55 38.57
N GLN A 863 16.93 -32.04 37.39
CA GLN A 863 15.55 -31.97 36.86
C GLN A 863 15.03 -30.53 36.63
N ALA A 864 15.91 -29.57 36.31
CA ALA A 864 15.54 -28.15 36.26
C ALA A 864 14.56 -27.74 35.14
N ALA A 865 14.44 -28.52 34.07
CA ALA A 865 13.43 -28.36 33.02
C ALA A 865 13.27 -29.67 32.24
N ASP A 866 12.02 -30.08 31.96
CA ASP A 866 11.68 -31.17 31.03
C ASP A 866 11.89 -30.67 29.59
N LEU A 867 12.50 -31.50 28.74
CA LEU A 867 12.86 -31.20 27.35
C LEU A 867 12.00 -31.95 26.33
N ASN A 868 10.97 -32.68 26.80
CA ASN A 868 10.00 -33.45 26.04
C ASN A 868 10.59 -34.61 25.19
N PRO A 869 10.19 -35.88 25.45
CA PRO A 869 10.56 -37.01 24.60
C PRO A 869 9.81 -37.01 23.27
N VAL A 870 10.49 -37.50 22.22
CA VAL A 870 9.90 -37.76 20.89
C VAL A 870 10.26 -39.19 20.49
N GLU A 871 9.28 -40.07 20.33
CA GLU A 871 9.48 -41.43 19.84
C GLU A 871 9.83 -41.38 18.33
N VAL A 872 10.97 -41.96 17.94
CA VAL A 872 11.55 -41.87 16.58
C VAL A 872 11.26 -43.12 15.77
N SER A 873 11.36 -44.28 16.40
CA SER A 873 11.12 -45.56 15.74
C SER A 873 10.72 -46.64 16.74
N VAL A 874 9.81 -47.52 16.33
CA VAL A 874 9.45 -48.75 17.01
C VAL A 874 9.74 -49.90 16.05
N THR A 875 10.35 -50.98 16.53
CA THR A 875 10.59 -52.19 15.75
C THR A 875 10.20 -53.40 16.60
N ALA A 876 9.32 -54.25 16.09
CA ALA A 876 8.95 -55.49 16.75
C ALA A 876 10.20 -56.38 16.93
N ARG A 877 10.55 -56.70 18.17
CA ARG A 877 11.67 -57.63 18.48
C ARG A 877 11.17 -59.07 18.52
N ASP A 878 10.03 -59.28 19.17
CA ASP A 878 9.36 -60.58 19.27
C ASP A 878 7.83 -60.39 19.45
N ALA A 879 7.12 -61.44 19.88
CA ALA A 879 5.67 -61.42 20.11
C ALA A 879 5.24 -60.57 21.33
N LEU A 880 6.13 -60.31 22.28
CA LEU A 880 5.86 -59.68 23.58
C LEU A 880 6.62 -58.36 23.79
N SER A 881 7.66 -58.08 22.99
CA SER A 881 8.52 -56.90 23.13
C SER A 881 8.77 -56.14 21.81
N ASP A 882 8.97 -54.83 21.96
CA ASP A 882 9.44 -53.91 20.92
C ASP A 882 10.80 -53.34 21.30
N TYR A 883 11.64 -53.04 20.30
CA TYR A 883 12.77 -52.14 20.45
C TYR A 883 12.35 -50.73 20.04
N VAL A 884 12.56 -49.74 20.91
CA VAL A 884 12.02 -48.38 20.78
C VAL A 884 13.15 -47.38 20.89
N ILE A 885 13.22 -46.40 19.98
CA ILE A 885 14.16 -45.28 20.04
C ILE A 885 13.41 -43.99 20.33
N ILE A 886 13.80 -43.27 21.38
CA ILE A 886 13.21 -41.99 21.82
C ILE A 886 14.30 -40.92 21.85
N ARG A 887 14.10 -39.79 21.17
CA ARG A 887 14.99 -38.62 21.16
C ARG A 887 14.47 -37.47 22.03
N SER A 888 15.32 -36.48 22.26
CA SER A 888 14.91 -35.16 22.77
C SER A 888 14.28 -34.29 21.70
N ALA A 889 13.37 -33.40 22.08
CA ALA A 889 12.93 -32.30 21.22
C ALA A 889 14.02 -31.23 21.00
N SER A 890 15.01 -31.11 21.90
CA SER A 890 16.14 -30.16 21.78
C SER A 890 17.39 -30.81 21.15
N PRO A 891 18.00 -30.24 20.10
CA PRO A 891 19.25 -30.75 19.52
C PRO A 891 20.46 -30.50 20.43
N LEU A 892 21.54 -31.26 20.21
CA LEU A 892 22.79 -31.12 20.96
C LEU A 892 23.44 -29.74 20.79
N THR A 893 23.23 -29.09 19.64
CA THR A 893 23.67 -27.72 19.38
C THR A 893 22.99 -26.67 20.26
N GLN A 894 21.74 -26.90 20.65
CA GLN A 894 21.00 -26.01 21.55
C GLN A 894 21.26 -26.34 23.03
N ARG A 895 21.41 -27.63 23.36
CA ARG A 895 21.74 -28.11 24.71
C ARG A 895 22.67 -29.32 24.63
N ALA A 896 23.97 -29.08 24.85
CA ALA A 896 25.02 -30.08 24.77
C ALA A 896 25.00 -31.14 25.89
N SER A 897 24.22 -30.92 26.96
CA SER A 897 24.04 -31.89 28.05
C SER A 897 22.57 -32.09 28.36
N GLN A 898 22.11 -33.33 28.29
CA GLN A 898 20.73 -33.75 28.49
C GLN A 898 20.72 -35.14 29.13
N PHE A 899 19.73 -35.40 30.00
CA PHE A 899 19.67 -36.61 30.82
C PHE A 899 18.34 -37.31 30.62
N PHE A 900 18.40 -38.55 30.12
CA PHE A 900 17.23 -39.40 29.92
C PHE A 900 16.96 -40.19 31.19
N ARG A 901 15.70 -40.33 31.56
CA ARG A 901 15.21 -41.09 32.71
C ARG A 901 14.06 -42.00 32.25
N ILE A 902 14.17 -43.30 32.50
CA ILE A 902 13.04 -44.23 32.33
C ILE A 902 12.38 -44.41 33.70
N GLU A 903 11.04 -44.32 33.73
CA GLU A 903 10.23 -44.37 34.94
C GLU A 903 9.22 -45.51 34.86
N ALA A 904 9.20 -46.39 35.86
CA ALA A 904 8.21 -47.45 36.03
C ALA A 904 7.38 -47.20 37.30
N THR A 905 6.05 -47.17 37.17
CA THR A 905 5.11 -46.92 38.28
C THR A 905 4.21 -48.13 38.50
N ALA A 906 4.16 -48.60 39.75
CA ALA A 906 3.45 -49.82 40.14
C ALA A 906 1.90 -49.70 40.02
N PRO A 907 1.19 -50.83 39.83
CA PRO A 907 -0.27 -50.92 39.82
C PRO A 907 -0.92 -50.29 41.06
N SER A 908 -2.17 -49.83 40.92
CA SER A 908 -2.98 -49.34 42.04
C SER A 908 -3.21 -50.40 43.13
N SER A 909 -3.39 -51.66 42.73
CA SER A 909 -3.63 -52.81 43.62
C SER A 909 -2.44 -53.18 44.53
N LEU A 910 -1.20 -52.91 44.11
CA LEU A 910 0.01 -53.22 44.90
C LEU A 910 0.46 -52.09 45.83
N ARG A 911 -0.36 -51.02 45.98
CA ARG A 911 0.00 -49.81 46.74
C ARG A 911 0.11 -50.00 48.26
N GLY A 912 -0.45 -51.08 48.82
CA GLY A 912 -0.56 -51.29 50.28
C GLY A 912 0.69 -51.82 51.00
N THR A 913 1.63 -52.45 50.29
CA THR A 913 2.55 -53.43 50.91
C THR A 913 4.02 -52.99 51.03
N VAL A 914 4.33 -51.69 50.88
CA VAL A 914 5.72 -51.18 50.85
C VAL A 914 6.07 -50.39 52.11
N THR A 915 6.87 -50.96 53.01
CA THR A 915 7.20 -50.39 54.35
C THR A 915 8.69 -50.19 54.64
N ARG A 916 9.59 -50.31 53.65
CA ARG A 916 11.03 -49.96 53.83
C ARG A 916 11.61 -49.18 52.66
N SER A 917 12.34 -48.11 52.98
CA SER A 917 13.30 -47.47 52.08
C SER A 917 14.57 -48.32 52.00
N ILE A 918 14.99 -48.66 50.79
CA ILE A 918 16.28 -49.30 50.52
C ILE A 918 17.36 -48.19 50.48
N PRO A 919 18.56 -48.40 51.07
CA PRO A 919 19.63 -47.42 51.02
C PRO A 919 20.17 -47.19 49.60
N ILE A 920 20.72 -46.00 49.36
CA ILE A 920 21.26 -45.59 48.05
C ILE A 920 22.52 -46.39 47.72
N SER A 921 22.43 -47.31 46.77
CA SER A 921 23.56 -47.90 46.05
C SER A 921 23.87 -47.05 44.81
N MET A 922 25.15 -46.70 44.63
CA MET A 922 25.68 -46.21 43.34
C MET A 922 26.62 -47.29 42.81
N LEU A 923 26.04 -48.28 42.12
CA LEU A 923 26.79 -49.17 41.26
C LEU A 923 27.09 -48.42 39.96
N SER A 924 28.34 -48.01 39.78
CA SER A 924 28.87 -47.76 38.44
C SER A 924 29.68 -48.98 38.04
N ASP A 925 29.02 -49.97 37.44
CA ASP A 925 29.71 -50.66 36.36
C ASP A 925 30.03 -49.62 35.27
N PRO A 926 31.10 -49.80 34.48
CA PRO A 926 31.71 -48.72 33.70
C PRO A 926 30.81 -48.20 32.55
N VAL A 927 29.61 -48.76 32.38
CA VAL A 927 28.65 -48.47 31.31
C VAL A 927 27.55 -47.50 31.79
N GLY A 928 27.91 -46.24 32.02
CA GLY A 928 27.03 -45.08 31.80
C GLY A 928 25.66 -45.00 32.51
N ALA A 929 25.35 -45.85 33.48
CA ALA A 929 24.05 -45.89 34.17
C ALA A 929 24.14 -45.28 35.57
N MET A 930 23.30 -44.31 35.89
CA MET A 930 23.10 -43.85 37.26
C MET A 930 21.83 -44.46 37.83
N TYR A 931 21.99 -45.41 38.75
CA TYR A 931 20.90 -45.77 39.66
C TYR A 931 20.75 -44.70 40.75
N ARG A 932 19.55 -44.13 40.87
CA ARG A 932 19.11 -43.37 42.05
C ARG A 932 17.72 -43.84 42.44
N GLY A 933 17.66 -44.71 43.44
CA GLY A 933 16.44 -45.04 44.18
C GLY A 933 15.88 -43.85 44.94
N PHE A 934 15.24 -42.90 44.24
CA PHE A 934 14.44 -41.85 44.86
C PHE A 934 13.05 -42.41 45.21
N SER A 935 12.89 -42.96 46.43
CA SER A 935 11.58 -43.34 46.95
C SER A 935 10.73 -42.13 47.37
N TYR A 936 10.34 -41.28 46.41
CA TYR A 936 9.22 -40.34 46.58
C TYR A 936 7.99 -40.93 45.87
N GLY A 937 7.36 -41.92 46.52
CA GLY A 937 6.10 -42.50 46.07
C GLY A 937 6.20 -43.46 44.87
N ARG A 938 6.61 -44.71 45.12
CA ARG A 938 6.23 -45.90 44.31
C ARG A 938 6.68 -45.93 42.83
N THR A 939 7.74 -45.21 42.46
CA THR A 939 8.31 -45.22 41.10
C THR A 939 9.79 -45.64 41.12
N ALA A 940 10.19 -46.54 40.23
CA ALA A 940 11.57 -47.00 40.04
C ALA A 940 12.18 -46.36 38.78
N THR A 941 13.43 -45.86 38.83
CA THR A 941 14.00 -45.05 37.74
C THR A 941 15.52 -45.18 37.56
N VAL A 942 15.98 -45.25 36.31
CA VAL A 942 17.41 -45.19 35.93
C VAL A 942 17.64 -43.98 35.02
N ALA A 943 18.79 -43.32 35.15
CA ALA A 943 19.18 -42.18 34.33
C ALA A 943 20.54 -42.37 33.65
N PHE A 944 20.70 -41.84 32.43
CA PHE A 944 21.91 -42.01 31.61
C PHE A 944 22.40 -40.67 31.03
N PRO A 945 23.68 -40.28 31.23
CA PRO A 945 24.34 -39.26 30.42
C PRO A 945 24.67 -39.79 29.03
N LEU A 946 24.49 -38.97 27.99
CA LEU A 946 25.07 -39.25 26.67
C LEU A 946 26.55 -38.83 26.65
N LEU A 947 27.39 -39.69 26.08
CA LEU A 947 28.76 -39.42 25.69
C LEU A 947 28.83 -39.32 24.16
N ASP A 948 29.77 -38.52 23.65
CA ASP A 948 30.03 -38.45 22.22
C ASP A 948 30.58 -39.77 21.67
N ASP A 949 30.29 -40.02 20.40
CA ASP A 949 30.75 -41.20 19.67
C ASP A 949 32.25 -41.03 19.35
N VAL A 950 33.13 -41.88 19.91
CA VAL A 950 34.58 -41.79 19.67
C VAL A 950 34.91 -42.19 18.23
N TRP A 951 34.16 -43.17 17.69
CA TRP A 951 34.22 -43.60 16.29
C TRP A 951 33.01 -44.46 15.93
N ALA A 952 32.67 -44.56 14.65
CA ALA A 952 31.64 -45.47 14.13
C ALA A 952 32.03 -46.04 12.77
N GLY A 953 31.70 -47.30 12.50
CA GLY A 953 32.07 -47.98 11.25
C GLY A 953 31.38 -49.34 11.07
N ILE A 954 31.69 -50.02 9.97
CA ILE A 954 31.05 -51.29 9.58
C ILE A 954 32.02 -52.47 9.76
N VAL A 955 31.55 -53.53 10.40
CA VAL A 955 32.31 -54.78 10.60
C VAL A 955 32.50 -55.48 9.26
N SER A 956 33.75 -55.68 8.85
CA SER A 956 34.13 -56.43 7.66
C SER A 956 34.21 -57.93 7.92
N ALA A 957 34.72 -58.34 9.08
CA ALA A 957 34.76 -59.71 9.55
C ALA A 957 34.91 -59.79 11.07
N GLY A 958 34.45 -60.89 11.68
CA GLY A 958 34.65 -61.16 13.11
C GLY A 958 35.21 -62.56 13.36
N SER A 959 36.04 -62.66 14.40
CA SER A 959 36.70 -63.88 14.88
C SER A 959 36.53 -63.99 16.39
N SER A 960 36.90 -65.13 16.99
CA SER A 960 36.53 -65.51 18.37
C SER A 960 36.79 -64.48 19.48
N LYS A 961 37.74 -63.54 19.32
CA LYS A 961 37.95 -62.38 20.22
C LYS A 961 38.33 -61.07 19.51
N THR A 962 38.22 -61.00 18.18
CA THR A 962 38.67 -59.83 17.41
C THR A 962 37.68 -59.51 16.31
N ILE A 963 37.27 -58.25 16.24
CA ILE A 963 36.43 -57.67 15.18
C ILE A 963 37.34 -56.85 14.27
N THR A 964 37.15 -56.97 12.95
CA THR A 964 37.80 -56.12 11.94
C THR A 964 36.74 -55.30 11.22
N PHE A 965 37.07 -54.05 10.91
CA PHE A 965 36.18 -53.07 10.28
C PHE A 965 36.64 -52.73 8.86
N ASN A 966 35.79 -52.02 8.12
CA ASN A 966 36.16 -51.44 6.83
C ASN A 966 37.05 -50.18 7.00
N GLU A 967 36.83 -49.41 8.07
CA GLU A 967 37.59 -48.19 8.37
C GLU A 967 38.61 -48.40 9.50
N THR A 968 39.65 -47.56 9.55
CA THR A 968 40.66 -47.59 10.61
C THR A 968 40.09 -47.00 11.91
N LEU A 969 40.32 -47.67 13.03
CA LEU A 969 39.93 -47.22 14.36
C LEU A 969 40.91 -46.15 14.90
N PRO A 970 40.44 -45.18 15.72
CA PRO A 970 41.31 -44.21 16.38
C PRO A 970 42.16 -44.88 17.47
N ALA A 971 43.30 -44.25 17.78
CA ALA A 971 44.11 -44.64 18.93
C ALA A 971 43.36 -44.34 20.24
N LEU A 972 43.26 -45.33 21.14
CA LEU A 972 42.62 -45.18 22.44
C LEU A 972 43.47 -44.35 23.42
N GLU A 973 42.84 -43.51 24.24
CA GLU A 973 43.56 -42.75 25.26
C GLU A 973 44.09 -43.64 26.39
N ARG A 974 45.33 -43.39 26.81
CA ARG A 974 46.03 -44.24 27.76
C ARG A 974 45.45 -44.10 29.17
N GLY A 975 44.73 -45.13 29.61
CA GLY A 975 44.13 -45.22 30.95
C GLY A 975 42.63 -44.95 30.97
N ALA A 976 42.03 -44.63 29.82
CA ALA A 976 40.58 -44.73 29.63
C ALA A 976 40.21 -46.15 29.21
N SER A 977 39.03 -46.62 29.63
CA SER A 977 38.45 -47.88 29.17
C SER A 977 37.42 -47.57 28.09
N TYR A 978 37.26 -48.44 27.09
CA TYR A 978 36.32 -48.26 25.99
C TYR A 978 35.47 -49.51 25.76
N TYR A 979 34.25 -49.32 25.24
CA TYR A 979 33.40 -50.40 24.74
C TYR A 979 32.98 -50.14 23.30
N LEU A 980 32.73 -51.23 22.58
CA LEU A 980 32.13 -51.26 21.26
C LEU A 980 30.66 -51.69 21.38
N GLU A 981 29.76 -50.97 20.71
CA GLU A 981 28.32 -51.21 20.70
C GLU A 981 27.84 -51.54 19.29
N VAL A 982 27.09 -52.63 19.13
CA VAL A 982 26.49 -53.04 17.87
C VAL A 982 25.18 -52.27 17.68
N VAL A 983 25.04 -51.54 16.57
CA VAL A 983 23.92 -50.62 16.33
C VAL A 983 22.94 -51.13 15.26
N THR A 984 23.40 -51.97 14.33
CA THR A 984 22.54 -52.61 13.32
C THR A 984 22.86 -54.09 13.15
N GLY A 985 21.94 -54.86 12.58
CA GLY A 985 22.07 -56.31 12.39
C GLY A 985 21.47 -57.15 13.52
N PRO A 986 21.62 -58.49 13.46
CA PRO A 986 20.91 -59.44 14.35
C PRO A 986 21.30 -59.36 15.83
N ARG A 987 22.33 -58.58 16.16
CA ARG A 987 22.87 -58.36 17.52
C ARG A 987 22.87 -56.88 17.91
N ALA A 988 22.04 -56.04 17.28
CA ALA A 988 21.88 -54.65 17.67
C ALA A 988 21.51 -54.53 19.15
N GLY A 989 22.29 -53.77 19.92
CA GLY A 989 22.23 -53.67 21.38
C GLY A 989 23.35 -54.42 22.12
N ASP A 990 24.03 -55.39 21.50
CA ASP A 990 25.18 -56.07 22.12
C ASP A 990 26.36 -55.10 22.30
N ARG A 991 27.05 -55.21 23.44
CA ARG A 991 28.28 -54.46 23.73
C ARG A 991 29.42 -55.36 24.15
N TYR A 992 30.62 -54.93 23.78
CA TYR A 992 31.87 -55.64 24.05
C TYR A 992 32.93 -54.65 24.55
N ASP A 993 33.51 -54.91 25.73
CA ASP A 993 34.63 -54.12 26.23
C ASP A 993 35.84 -54.29 25.29
N VAL A 994 36.52 -53.20 24.98
CA VAL A 994 37.65 -53.19 24.06
C VAL A 994 38.95 -53.26 24.85
N ALA A 995 39.60 -54.43 24.76
CA ALA A 995 40.89 -54.68 25.41
C ALA A 995 42.05 -53.95 24.70
N GLU A 996 41.99 -53.86 23.37
CA GLU A 996 43.08 -53.35 22.53
C GLU A 996 42.55 -52.96 21.14
N VAL A 997 43.16 -51.95 20.51
CA VAL A 997 42.86 -51.52 19.14
C VAL A 997 44.16 -51.48 18.33
N ALA A 998 44.14 -52.06 17.12
CA ALA A 998 45.27 -52.07 16.20
C ALA A 998 44.77 -51.93 14.75
N GLY A 999 44.96 -50.74 14.16
CA GLY A 999 44.57 -50.46 12.78
C GLY A 999 43.06 -50.58 12.55
N GLN A 1000 42.64 -51.51 11.67
CA GLN A 1000 41.23 -51.80 11.40
C GLN A 1000 40.62 -52.85 12.35
N SER A 1001 41.35 -53.33 13.37
CA SER A 1001 40.87 -54.39 14.27
C SER A 1001 40.75 -53.94 15.73
N ALA A 1002 39.64 -54.31 16.38
CA ALA A 1002 39.43 -54.19 17.82
C ALA A 1002 39.38 -55.59 18.47
N LYS A 1003 40.11 -55.75 19.56
CA LYS A 1003 40.18 -56.99 20.35
C LYS A 1003 39.32 -56.84 21.60
N LEU A 1004 38.48 -57.82 21.86
CA LEU A 1004 37.44 -57.76 22.89
C LEU A 1004 37.89 -58.45 24.18
N ASP A 1005 37.60 -57.85 25.32
CA ASP A 1005 37.61 -58.56 26.59
C ASP A 1005 36.26 -59.27 26.77
N LEU A 1006 36.26 -60.60 26.69
CA LEU A 1006 35.09 -61.45 26.93
C LEU A 1006 35.22 -62.25 28.24
N SER A 1007 36.07 -61.80 29.16
CA SER A 1007 36.26 -62.44 30.47
C SER A 1007 35.01 -62.36 31.34
N ALA A 1008 34.90 -63.23 32.35
CA ALA A 1008 33.77 -63.17 33.30
C ALA A 1008 33.69 -61.82 34.04
N SER A 1009 34.85 -61.18 34.23
CA SER A 1009 35.05 -59.85 34.82
C SER A 1009 34.83 -58.68 33.85
N SER A 1010 34.65 -58.93 32.55
CA SER A 1010 34.29 -57.89 31.59
C SER A 1010 32.84 -57.44 31.79
N CYS A 1011 32.56 -56.19 31.44
CA CYS A 1011 31.25 -55.55 31.42
C CYS A 1011 30.55 -55.68 30.05
N SER A 1012 31.11 -56.46 29.13
CA SER A 1012 30.46 -56.89 27.89
C SER A 1012 29.08 -57.51 28.17
N THR A 1013 28.04 -57.10 27.43
CA THR A 1013 26.69 -57.66 27.60
C THR A 1013 26.61 -59.13 27.18
N VAL A 1014 27.51 -59.56 26.29
CA VAL A 1014 27.59 -60.94 25.81
C VAL A 1014 28.94 -61.55 26.18
N LYS A 1015 28.92 -62.49 27.13
CA LYS A 1015 30.10 -63.22 27.59
C LYS A 1015 30.15 -64.61 26.92
N ASN A 1016 31.30 -64.99 26.38
CA ASN A 1016 31.58 -66.30 25.75
C ASN A 1016 30.84 -66.67 24.44
N VAL A 1017 30.45 -65.72 23.58
CA VAL A 1017 29.81 -66.02 22.28
C VAL A 1017 30.64 -65.53 21.09
N LEU A 1018 30.59 -66.25 19.96
CA LEU A 1018 31.40 -66.04 18.76
C LEU A 1018 31.03 -64.75 18.01
N PRO A 1019 31.97 -63.81 17.76
CA PRO A 1019 31.74 -62.61 16.95
C PRO A 1019 31.61 -62.85 15.43
N ALA A 1020 31.31 -64.06 14.96
CA ALA A 1020 31.16 -64.33 13.52
C ALA A 1020 29.85 -63.72 12.96
N ASP A 1021 28.78 -63.69 13.77
CA ASP A 1021 27.42 -63.32 13.35
C ASP A 1021 27.19 -61.81 13.17
N ILE A 1022 28.23 -60.99 13.38
CA ILE A 1022 28.16 -59.51 13.28
C ILE A 1022 28.83 -58.95 12.03
N ALA A 1023 29.26 -59.79 11.08
CA ALA A 1023 29.74 -59.30 9.79
C ALA A 1023 28.65 -58.47 9.07
N GLY A 1024 29.00 -57.27 8.59
CA GLY A 1024 28.06 -56.31 8.01
C GLY A 1024 27.27 -55.46 9.03
N ALA A 1025 27.42 -55.71 10.34
CA ALA A 1025 26.85 -54.85 11.36
C ALA A 1025 27.57 -53.49 11.43
N ARG A 1026 26.82 -52.42 11.68
CA ARG A 1026 27.40 -51.11 12.06
C ARG A 1026 27.63 -51.09 13.56
N CYS A 1027 28.83 -50.69 13.99
CA CYS A 1027 29.19 -50.54 15.39
C CYS A 1027 29.66 -49.11 15.71
N ILE A 1028 29.60 -48.74 16.98
CA ILE A 1028 30.09 -47.47 17.53
C ILE A 1028 31.05 -47.78 18.70
N LEU A 1029 32.17 -47.07 18.77
CA LEU A 1029 33.15 -47.14 19.84
C LEU A 1029 32.93 -45.94 20.79
N ARG A 1030 32.94 -46.19 22.11
CA ARG A 1030 32.74 -45.17 23.14
C ARG A 1030 33.61 -45.39 24.37
N GLU A 1031 33.93 -44.31 25.08
CA GLU A 1031 34.59 -44.35 26.38
C GLU A 1031 33.60 -44.81 27.46
N HIS A 1032 34.09 -45.55 28.46
CA HIS A 1032 33.33 -45.88 29.67
C HIS A 1032 33.21 -44.66 30.60
N MET A 1033 32.05 -44.50 31.23
CA MET A 1033 31.81 -43.43 32.20
C MET A 1033 32.33 -43.82 33.58
N THR A 1034 33.48 -43.28 33.99
CA THR A 1034 34.03 -43.55 35.33
C THR A 1034 33.31 -42.76 36.43
N LEU A 1035 33.25 -43.33 37.64
CA LEU A 1035 32.66 -42.67 38.83
C LEU A 1035 33.29 -41.28 39.11
N ALA A 1036 34.57 -41.08 38.76
CA ALA A 1036 35.26 -39.80 38.89
C ALA A 1036 34.78 -38.76 37.86
N LYS A 1037 34.59 -39.15 36.59
CA LYS A 1037 34.08 -38.30 35.51
C LYS A 1037 32.61 -37.93 35.76
N LEU A 1038 31.83 -38.89 36.28
CA LEU A 1038 30.47 -38.70 36.79
C LEU A 1038 30.38 -37.70 37.96
N GLY A 1039 31.34 -37.75 38.89
CA GLY A 1039 31.47 -36.77 39.98
C GLY A 1039 31.72 -35.35 39.49
N GLN A 1040 32.54 -35.17 38.45
CA GLN A 1040 32.80 -33.85 37.86
C GLN A 1040 31.54 -33.25 37.20
N LEU A 1041 30.71 -34.07 36.55
CA LEU A 1041 29.44 -33.64 35.96
C LEU A 1041 28.40 -33.19 37.01
N LEU A 1042 28.47 -33.73 38.24
CA LEU A 1042 27.62 -33.31 39.36
C LEU A 1042 28.02 -31.94 39.94
N ASP A 1043 29.32 -31.60 39.92
CA ASP A 1043 29.89 -30.38 40.50
C ASP A 1043 30.01 -29.20 39.51
N ALA A 1044 29.77 -29.42 38.21
CA ALA A 1044 29.93 -28.40 37.17
C ALA A 1044 29.09 -27.12 37.38
N GLY A 1045 28.01 -27.17 38.18
CA GLY A 1045 27.21 -26.01 38.58
C GLY A 1045 27.86 -25.08 39.63
N LYS A 1046 29.20 -25.04 39.72
CA LYS A 1046 29.98 -24.19 40.64
C LYS A 1046 31.15 -23.43 39.98
N ARG A 1047 31.14 -23.29 38.65
CA ARG A 1047 32.14 -22.49 37.92
C ARG A 1047 31.48 -21.46 37.01
N ASP A 1048 31.07 -20.35 37.63
CA ASP A 1048 31.14 -19.01 37.03
C ASP A 1048 31.20 -17.99 38.17
N SER A 1049 32.42 -17.75 38.65
CA SER A 1049 32.84 -16.68 39.58
C SER A 1049 34.35 -16.78 39.79
N ALA A 1050 35.11 -16.57 38.72
CA ALA A 1050 36.54 -16.35 38.83
C ALA A 1050 36.78 -14.89 39.28
N ASP A 1051 36.91 -14.68 40.59
CA ASP A 1051 37.94 -13.81 41.22
C ASP A 1051 37.60 -13.43 42.67
N ILE A 1052 38.01 -14.28 43.62
CA ILE A 1052 38.56 -13.80 44.89
C ILE A 1052 39.88 -14.56 45.13
N ALA A 1053 40.96 -13.81 45.25
CA ALA A 1053 42.31 -14.34 45.28
C ALA A 1053 42.66 -15.08 46.59
N ALA A 1054 43.50 -16.11 46.41
CA ALA A 1054 44.51 -16.63 47.34
C ALA A 1054 44.44 -16.25 48.84
N THR A 1055 44.28 -17.28 49.69
CA THR A 1055 45.36 -17.68 50.62
C THR A 1055 45.26 -19.18 50.89
N ALA A 1056 46.36 -19.90 50.69
CA ALA A 1056 46.44 -21.33 50.99
C ALA A 1056 46.79 -21.57 52.48
N HIS A 1057 46.26 -22.63 53.09
CA HIS A 1057 47.10 -23.75 53.59
C HIS A 1057 46.35 -24.85 54.37
N LYS A 1058 46.66 -26.11 53.99
CA LYS A 1058 46.88 -27.31 54.84
C LYS A 1058 45.80 -27.75 55.85
N CYS A 1059 45.19 -28.90 55.60
CA CYS A 1059 45.46 -30.20 56.27
C CYS A 1059 44.42 -31.25 55.83
N VAL A 1060 44.76 -32.23 54.99
CA VAL A 1060 45.36 -33.55 55.35
C VAL A 1060 44.41 -34.47 56.14
N CYS A 1061 44.07 -35.61 55.53
CA CYS A 1061 43.27 -36.70 56.10
C CYS A 1061 43.83 -37.26 57.42
N LYS A 1062 42.93 -37.67 58.34
CA LYS A 1062 43.05 -38.95 59.06
C LYS A 1062 41.82 -39.32 59.90
N LYS A 1063 41.42 -40.61 59.81
CA LYS A 1063 40.90 -41.49 60.88
C LYS A 1063 39.59 -41.11 61.61
N THR A 1064 38.68 -41.99 62.05
CA THR A 1064 38.30 -43.41 61.90
C THR A 1064 37.25 -43.66 63.01
N TYR A 1065 36.22 -44.49 62.77
CA TYR A 1065 35.44 -45.28 63.76
C TYR A 1065 35.01 -44.66 65.12
N ARG A 1066 33.69 -44.72 65.42
CA ARG A 1066 33.08 -45.79 66.27
C ARG A 1066 31.56 -45.60 66.49
N HIS A 1067 30.80 -46.69 66.46
CA HIS A 1067 29.45 -46.80 67.03
C HIS A 1067 29.44 -46.62 68.56
N ARG A 1068 28.31 -46.16 69.14
CA ARG A 1068 27.59 -46.86 70.23
C ARG A 1068 26.28 -46.19 70.72
N GLY A 1069 25.15 -46.90 70.54
CA GLY A 1069 23.96 -46.93 71.43
C GLY A 1069 23.11 -45.65 71.60
N LYS A 1070 21.88 -45.72 72.14
CA LYS A 1070 20.92 -46.83 72.41
C LYS A 1070 19.52 -46.19 72.61
N TYR A 1071 18.44 -46.84 72.16
CA TYR A 1071 17.04 -46.91 72.69
C TYR A 1071 16.49 -45.75 73.59
N ASN A 1072 15.27 -45.20 73.49
CA ASN A 1072 13.95 -45.82 73.26
C ASN A 1072 12.79 -44.77 73.23
N ILE A 1073 11.80 -44.99 72.37
CA ILE A 1073 10.32 -44.79 72.50
C ILE A 1073 9.74 -43.93 73.66
N ARG A 1074 8.95 -42.88 73.34
CA ARG A 1074 7.46 -42.77 73.57
C ARG A 1074 6.89 -41.33 73.52
N SER A 1075 5.89 -41.15 72.64
CA SER A 1075 4.60 -40.44 72.81
C SER A 1075 4.48 -38.99 73.34
N LEU A 1076 3.56 -38.26 72.67
CA LEU A 1076 2.59 -37.25 73.18
C LEU A 1076 2.93 -35.73 73.21
N SER A 1077 2.27 -35.04 72.27
CA SER A 1077 1.41 -33.85 72.44
C SER A 1077 1.91 -32.52 73.05
N HIS A 1078 1.83 -31.48 72.22
CA HIS A 1078 1.06 -30.23 72.42
C HIS A 1078 1.39 -29.28 73.61
N ARG A 1079 1.82 -28.06 73.23
CA ARG A 1079 1.78 -26.75 73.95
C ARG A 1079 2.74 -26.43 75.13
N GLN A 1080 3.41 -25.29 74.90
CA GLN A 1080 3.56 -24.11 75.78
C GLN A 1080 4.75 -23.96 76.76
N LEU A 1081 5.08 -22.67 76.94
CA LEU A 1081 5.97 -21.99 77.91
C LEU A 1081 7.45 -21.88 77.47
N CYS A 1082 8.03 -20.73 77.08
CA CYS A 1082 7.97 -19.29 77.47
C CYS A 1082 8.76 -18.90 78.74
N ARG A 1083 9.36 -17.68 78.69
CA ARG A 1083 10.29 -17.01 79.64
C ARG A 1083 11.75 -17.51 79.57
N GLY A 1084 12.79 -16.69 79.71
CA GLY A 1084 12.91 -15.24 79.97
C GLY A 1084 14.41 -14.85 80.19
N ASP A 1085 14.88 -13.61 80.38
CA ASP A 1085 14.37 -12.22 80.25
C ASP A 1085 15.61 -11.24 80.21
N CYS A 1086 15.56 -10.00 80.71
CA CYS A 1086 16.64 -8.97 80.88
C CYS A 1086 17.10 -8.22 79.60
N TYR A 1087 16.74 -6.96 79.28
CA TYR A 1087 16.08 -5.81 79.96
C TYR A 1087 16.99 -4.81 80.71
N HIS A 1088 16.99 -3.54 80.26
CA HIS A 1088 17.11 -2.24 80.97
C HIS A 1088 17.34 -1.11 79.91
N GLY A 1089 16.73 0.08 79.94
CA GLY A 1089 15.69 0.69 80.78
C GLY A 1089 15.15 2.01 80.15
N GLY A 1090 13.94 2.45 80.55
CA GLY A 1090 13.16 3.56 79.94
C GLY A 1090 13.65 4.98 80.26
N ASN A 1091 12.95 6.10 79.95
CA ASN A 1091 11.53 6.41 79.66
C ASN A 1091 11.46 7.74 78.85
N GLY A 1092 10.34 8.30 78.36
CA GLY A 1092 8.89 7.94 78.31
C GLY A 1092 8.05 9.19 77.96
N GLY A 1093 6.89 9.08 77.27
CA GLY A 1093 6.20 10.32 76.82
C GLY A 1093 4.88 10.36 76.01
N SER A 1094 4.01 9.32 75.95
CA SER A 1094 2.57 9.42 75.50
C SER A 1094 2.30 9.78 74.00
N GLN A 1095 1.22 9.40 73.29
CA GLN A 1095 0.03 8.56 73.53
C GLN A 1095 -0.34 7.73 72.26
N ASN A 1096 -1.11 6.65 72.47
CA ASN A 1096 -2.12 6.03 71.60
C ASN A 1096 -1.98 5.92 70.05
N THR A 1097 -2.11 4.65 69.62
CA THR A 1097 -2.86 4.12 68.45
C THR A 1097 -2.31 4.22 67.01
N SER A 1098 -2.01 3.02 66.50
CA SER A 1098 -2.32 2.48 65.16
C SER A 1098 -1.29 2.51 64.01
N ALA A 1099 -1.24 1.36 63.33
CA ALA A 1099 -0.88 1.12 61.92
C ALA A 1099 0.57 1.35 61.43
N PHE A 1100 1.40 0.30 61.54
CA PHE A 1100 2.36 -0.01 60.46
C PHE A 1100 1.59 -0.58 59.26
N GLY A 1101 1.13 0.31 58.38
CA GLY A 1101 0.42 -0.05 57.15
C GLY A 1101 1.38 -0.36 56.00
N TYR A 1102 1.73 -1.62 55.79
CA TYR A 1102 2.30 -2.05 54.52
C TYR A 1102 1.18 -2.18 53.48
N SER A 1103 1.25 -1.36 52.44
CA SER A 1103 0.33 -1.42 51.30
C SER A 1103 0.61 -2.68 50.47
N HIS A 1104 -0.38 -3.59 50.41
CA HIS A 1104 -0.42 -4.71 49.49
C HIS A 1104 -1.69 -4.60 48.63
N VAL A 1105 -1.66 -5.22 47.44
CA VAL A 1105 -2.80 -5.28 46.53
C VAL A 1105 -3.17 -6.74 46.35
N GLU A 1106 -4.44 -7.06 46.61
CA GLU A 1106 -5.02 -8.38 46.37
C GLU A 1106 -5.81 -8.34 45.05
N VAL A 1107 -5.50 -9.23 44.12
CA VAL A 1107 -6.17 -9.33 42.81
C VAL A 1107 -6.71 -10.74 42.63
N TYR A 1108 -7.94 -10.86 42.12
CA TYR A 1108 -8.58 -12.13 41.79
C TYR A 1108 -8.45 -12.42 40.30
N HIS A 1109 -7.90 -13.59 39.95
CA HIS A 1109 -7.97 -14.15 38.60
C HIS A 1109 -8.98 -15.31 38.58
N GLY A 1110 -9.91 -15.30 37.62
CA GLY A 1110 -10.75 -16.47 37.31
C GLY A 1110 -10.05 -17.45 36.37
N PRO A 1111 -10.74 -18.51 35.90
CA PRO A 1111 -11.74 -19.30 36.61
C PRO A 1111 -11.08 -20.41 37.46
N LEU A 1112 -9.76 -20.61 37.38
CA LEU A 1112 -9.04 -21.77 37.96
C LEU A 1112 -8.14 -21.42 39.16
N MET A 1113 -8.81 -20.98 40.24
CA MET A 1113 -8.38 -21.05 41.65
C MET A 1113 -7.04 -20.42 42.09
N GLY A 1114 -7.11 -19.21 42.64
CA GLY A 1114 -6.17 -18.71 43.65
C GLY A 1114 -6.18 -17.18 43.83
N TRP A 1115 -6.02 -16.71 45.08
CA TRP A 1115 -5.67 -15.32 45.35
C TRP A 1115 -4.15 -15.12 45.17
N VAL A 1116 -3.75 -13.99 44.60
CA VAL A 1116 -2.36 -13.56 44.51
C VAL A 1116 -2.16 -12.33 45.37
N CYS A 1117 -1.22 -12.43 46.32
CA CYS A 1117 -0.75 -11.29 47.09
C CYS A 1117 0.55 -10.78 46.47
N TYR A 1118 0.64 -9.47 46.27
CA TYR A 1118 1.87 -8.81 45.84
C TYR A 1118 2.47 -7.95 46.95
N TYR A 1119 3.80 -8.02 47.08
CA TYR A 1119 4.59 -7.19 47.98
C TYR A 1119 5.61 -6.38 47.17
N PRO A 1120 5.72 -5.06 47.40
CA PRO A 1120 6.90 -4.31 46.96
C PRO A 1120 8.08 -4.65 47.87
N ASP A 1121 9.26 -4.89 47.30
CA ASP A 1121 10.51 -4.86 48.07
C ASP A 1121 10.90 -3.43 48.46
N SER A 1122 11.98 -3.27 49.23
CA SER A 1122 12.45 -1.96 49.73
C SER A 1122 12.94 -0.98 48.65
N THR A 1123 12.93 -1.37 47.37
CA THR A 1123 13.26 -0.51 46.22
C THR A 1123 12.04 -0.17 45.36
N GLY A 1124 10.90 -0.83 45.56
CA GLY A 1124 9.64 -0.56 44.86
C GLY A 1124 9.59 -1.02 43.40
N ALA A 1125 10.62 -1.71 42.89
CA ALA A 1125 10.78 -2.02 41.47
C ALA A 1125 10.41 -3.46 41.07
N VAL A 1126 10.33 -4.41 42.02
CA VAL A 1126 10.07 -5.83 41.72
C VAL A 1126 8.85 -6.35 42.48
N TRP A 1127 7.92 -6.96 41.73
CA TRP A 1127 6.69 -7.55 42.24
C TRP A 1127 6.87 -9.06 42.37
N THR A 1128 6.82 -9.61 43.58
CA THR A 1128 6.96 -11.05 43.83
C THR A 1128 5.63 -11.75 44.07
N LEU A 1129 5.48 -12.96 43.50
CA LEU A 1129 4.25 -13.75 43.49
C LEU A 1129 4.21 -14.75 44.66
N GLN A 1130 3.15 -14.73 45.48
CA GLN A 1130 2.89 -15.78 46.46
C GLN A 1130 1.41 -16.20 46.47
N LYS A 1131 1.16 -17.52 46.26
CA LYS A 1131 -0.19 -18.11 46.15
C LYS A 1131 -0.67 -18.64 47.50
N ASN A 1132 -1.81 -18.16 47.99
CA ASN A 1132 -2.45 -18.59 49.25
C ASN A 1132 -3.90 -19.04 49.01
N PRO A 1133 -4.28 -20.30 49.31
CA PRO A 1133 -5.67 -20.75 49.23
C PRO A 1133 -6.44 -20.58 50.56
N GLY A 1134 -7.68 -20.08 50.51
CA GLY A 1134 -8.66 -20.29 51.59
C GLY A 1134 -9.24 -19.07 52.34
N ARG A 1135 -9.49 -17.91 51.69
CA ARG A 1135 -10.29 -16.82 52.29
C ARG A 1135 -11.35 -16.26 51.35
N THR A 1136 -12.46 -15.78 51.94
CA THR A 1136 -13.61 -15.15 51.27
C THR A 1136 -13.71 -13.68 51.70
N ALA A 1137 -13.96 -12.78 50.75
CA ALA A 1137 -14.05 -11.34 51.01
C ALA A 1137 -15.50 -10.88 51.24
N VAL A 1138 -15.69 -9.96 52.19
CA VAL A 1138 -16.93 -9.21 52.42
C VAL A 1138 -16.61 -7.72 52.45
N ASN A 1139 -17.56 -6.88 52.04
CA ASN A 1139 -17.40 -5.43 52.14
C ASN A 1139 -17.47 -4.96 53.62
N LYS A 1140 -17.23 -3.66 53.87
CA LYS A 1140 -17.26 -3.07 55.23
C LYS A 1140 -18.64 -3.10 55.91
N ALA A 1141 -19.69 -3.51 55.20
CA ALA A 1141 -21.05 -3.73 55.72
C ALA A 1141 -21.43 -5.22 55.82
N GLY A 1142 -20.50 -6.15 55.59
CA GLY A 1142 -20.72 -7.59 55.72
C GLY A 1142 -21.38 -8.27 54.51
N THR A 1143 -21.56 -7.57 53.39
CA THR A 1143 -22.17 -8.16 52.18
C THR A 1143 -21.15 -8.97 51.38
N ILE A 1144 -21.56 -10.14 50.89
CA ILE A 1144 -20.79 -10.99 49.95
C ILE A 1144 -20.74 -10.27 48.59
N ILE A 1145 -19.57 -10.19 47.98
CA ILE A 1145 -19.37 -9.58 46.66
C ILE A 1145 -19.59 -10.67 45.58
N ALA A 1146 -20.46 -10.40 44.61
CA ALA A 1146 -20.79 -11.34 43.54
C ALA A 1146 -19.69 -11.39 42.45
N PRO A 1147 -19.50 -12.54 41.78
CA PRO A 1147 -18.55 -12.68 40.67
C PRO A 1147 -18.78 -11.63 39.56
N GLY A 1148 -17.70 -11.10 38.99
CA GLY A 1148 -17.75 -10.09 37.92
C GLY A 1148 -17.73 -8.62 38.39
N THR A 1149 -17.72 -8.34 39.69
CA THR A 1149 -17.69 -6.96 40.22
C THR A 1149 -16.27 -6.36 40.23
N VAL A 1150 -16.04 -5.27 39.50
CA VAL A 1150 -14.74 -4.56 39.50
C VAL A 1150 -14.62 -3.64 40.73
N VAL A 1151 -13.50 -3.74 41.46
CA VAL A 1151 -13.22 -2.92 42.66
C VAL A 1151 -12.02 -2.01 42.41
N LYS A 1152 -12.20 -0.70 42.58
CA LYS A 1152 -11.13 0.31 42.47
C LYS A 1152 -10.66 0.75 43.87
N VAL A 1153 -9.38 0.57 44.16
CA VAL A 1153 -8.75 1.01 45.42
C VAL A 1153 -7.97 2.30 45.18
N VAL A 1154 -8.14 3.31 46.04
CA VAL A 1154 -7.38 4.57 46.02
C VAL A 1154 -6.89 4.89 47.44
N ALA A 1155 -5.64 5.34 47.55
CA ALA A 1155 -4.99 5.63 48.83
C ALA A 1155 -5.54 6.88 49.55
N ARG A 1156 -5.20 7.03 50.83
CA ARG A 1156 -5.93 7.87 51.80
C ARG A 1156 -5.11 9.10 52.23
N ALA A 1157 -5.57 10.30 51.91
CA ALA A 1157 -5.29 11.55 52.64
C ALA A 1157 -6.46 12.54 52.42
N PRO A 1158 -6.77 13.47 53.37
CA PRO A 1158 -8.14 13.94 53.53
C PRO A 1158 -8.44 15.34 52.98
N GLY A 1159 -9.65 15.53 52.42
CA GLY A 1159 -10.36 16.82 52.53
C GLY A 1159 -10.89 17.47 51.25
N LEU A 1160 -11.87 16.87 50.56
CA LEU A 1160 -13.04 17.60 50.03
C LEU A 1160 -14.22 16.64 49.74
N SER A 1161 -15.45 17.15 49.71
CA SER A 1161 -16.68 16.35 49.61
C SER A 1161 -17.14 16.12 48.16
N LEU A 1162 -17.83 15.01 47.93
CA LEU A 1162 -18.32 14.56 46.62
C LEU A 1162 -19.60 15.29 46.19
N VAL A 1163 -19.73 15.60 44.90
CA VAL A 1163 -21.01 15.86 44.20
C VAL A 1163 -21.04 15.02 42.90
N GLN A 1164 -22.23 14.77 42.38
CA GLN A 1164 -22.66 13.53 41.73
C GLN A 1164 -22.40 13.41 40.20
N THR A 1165 -22.12 12.16 39.77
CA THR A 1165 -22.24 11.54 38.41
C THR A 1165 -21.88 12.29 37.13
N GLY A 1166 -20.91 11.75 36.39
CA GLY A 1166 -20.73 11.91 34.94
C GLY A 1166 -19.49 11.16 34.45
N SER A 1167 -19.62 10.30 33.44
CA SER A 1167 -18.47 9.56 32.86
C SER A 1167 -17.67 10.44 31.91
N VAL A 1168 -16.42 10.78 32.25
CA VAL A 1168 -15.47 11.46 31.35
C VAL A 1168 -14.04 10.92 31.54
N ARG A 1169 -13.28 10.87 30.43
CA ARG A 1169 -11.83 10.58 30.36
C ARG A 1169 -10.99 11.75 30.91
N THR A 1170 -9.77 11.48 31.37
CA THR A 1170 -8.56 12.36 31.39
C THR A 1170 -7.40 11.55 32.03
N ASN A 1171 -6.16 11.46 31.51
CA ASN A 1171 -5.09 12.48 31.40
C ASN A 1171 -4.74 13.14 32.77
N PRO A 1172 -3.49 13.55 33.11
CA PRO A 1172 -2.32 13.78 32.24
C PRO A 1172 -0.92 13.38 32.80
N PHE A 1173 0.14 13.60 32.00
CA PHE A 1173 1.26 14.43 32.47
C PHE A 1173 1.45 15.56 31.46
N ASN A 1174 1.69 16.78 31.94
CA ASN A 1174 1.73 17.98 31.12
C ASN A 1174 2.80 18.93 31.63
N LEU A 1175 3.88 19.09 30.87
CA LEU A 1175 4.51 20.36 30.52
C LEU A 1175 5.21 20.13 29.16
N PRO A 1176 5.28 21.14 28.27
CA PRO A 1176 5.30 20.88 26.84
C PRO A 1176 6.70 20.56 26.30
N LEU A 1177 6.79 19.47 25.56
CA LEU A 1177 7.47 19.52 24.26
C LEU A 1177 6.51 20.21 23.28
N VAL A 1178 7.07 20.93 22.32
CA VAL A 1178 6.32 21.74 21.34
C VAL A 1178 5.74 20.80 20.26
N ARG A 1179 5.09 21.34 19.22
CA ARG A 1179 4.74 20.54 18.04
C ARG A 1179 6.02 20.26 17.25
N GLY A 1180 6.51 19.01 17.29
CA GLY A 1180 7.68 18.57 16.53
C GLY A 1180 8.03 17.10 16.73
N LEU A 1181 8.41 16.69 17.95
CA LEU A 1181 9.26 15.49 18.10
C LEU A 1181 8.63 14.22 18.71
N GLN A 1182 8.92 13.06 18.11
CA GLN A 1182 8.94 11.72 18.74
C GLN A 1182 10.25 10.98 18.43
N LEU A 1183 10.68 10.10 19.33
CA LEU A 1183 11.89 9.28 19.20
C LEU A 1183 11.56 7.88 18.64
N PHE A 1184 12.21 7.50 17.53
CA PHE A 1184 12.13 6.15 16.93
C PHE A 1184 13.37 5.29 17.27
N SER A 1185 13.18 3.96 17.28
CA SER A 1185 14.27 2.99 17.08
C SER A 1185 13.85 1.97 16.02
N THR A 1186 14.66 1.79 14.99
CA THR A 1186 14.30 1.07 13.75
C THR A 1186 14.99 -0.28 13.60
N GLY A 1187 14.31 -1.24 12.99
CA GLY A 1187 14.91 -2.39 12.32
C GLY A 1187 14.37 -2.51 10.89
N PHE A 1188 15.27 -2.64 9.91
CA PHE A 1188 15.04 -2.75 8.45
C PHE A 1188 16.31 -3.37 7.82
N PRO A 1189 16.29 -4.05 6.64
CA PRO A 1189 16.19 -3.43 5.29
C PRO A 1189 15.31 -4.25 4.27
N CYS A 1190 15.01 -3.85 3.02
CA CYS A 1190 15.21 -2.61 2.23
C CYS A 1190 14.36 -2.64 0.92
N ALA A 1191 14.03 -1.46 0.34
CA ALA A 1191 13.64 -1.30 -1.07
C ALA A 1191 13.90 0.14 -1.62
N MET A 1192 15.19 0.53 -1.71
CA MET A 1192 15.81 1.63 -2.50
C MET A 1192 15.43 3.11 -2.28
N SER A 1193 16.38 4.00 -2.64
CA SER A 1193 16.38 5.45 -2.36
C SER A 1193 17.24 6.26 -3.35
N SER A 1194 17.01 7.58 -3.38
CA SER A 1194 17.90 8.67 -3.82
C SER A 1194 18.50 8.73 -5.23
N ASP A 1195 18.57 7.65 -6.01
CA ASP A 1195 18.88 7.79 -7.46
C ASP A 1195 17.74 8.49 -8.22
N GLU A 1196 16.51 8.46 -7.69
CA GLU A 1196 15.39 9.31 -8.13
C GLU A 1196 15.46 10.75 -7.60
N LEU A 1197 16.29 11.06 -6.58
CA LEU A 1197 16.32 12.40 -5.96
C LEU A 1197 17.20 13.40 -6.72
N ALA A 1198 17.95 12.96 -7.73
CA ALA A 1198 18.50 13.75 -8.85
C ALA A 1198 19.05 15.18 -8.57
N MET A 1199 19.50 15.49 -7.34
CA MET A 1199 20.21 16.74 -7.04
C MET A 1199 21.66 16.64 -7.51
N THR A 1200 21.84 16.64 -8.83
CA THR A 1200 23.16 16.84 -9.42
C THR A 1200 23.34 18.33 -9.73
N ARG A 1201 24.41 18.90 -9.20
CA ARG A 1201 25.47 19.46 -10.05
C ARG A 1201 26.74 19.52 -9.21
N ASP A 1202 27.87 19.10 -9.71
CA ASP A 1202 28.16 18.09 -10.73
C ASP A 1202 29.40 17.27 -10.27
N ASN A 1203 30.41 16.88 -11.03
CA ASN A 1203 31.23 17.65 -11.96
C ASN A 1203 31.52 19.15 -11.60
N GLY A 1204 31.03 19.71 -10.47
CA GLY A 1204 31.27 21.11 -10.03
C GLY A 1204 30.08 21.92 -9.47
N TRP A 1205 30.20 23.25 -9.35
CA TRP A 1205 29.09 24.23 -9.16
C TRP A 1205 28.22 24.25 -7.87
N THR A 1206 27.80 25.41 -7.35
CA THR A 1206 28.59 26.53 -6.77
C THR A 1206 27.60 27.50 -6.09
N GLY A 1207 27.82 27.83 -4.81
CA GLY A 1207 26.99 28.83 -4.12
C GLY A 1207 27.15 28.82 -2.61
N ALA A 1208 27.96 29.72 -2.06
CA ALA A 1208 27.83 30.10 -0.65
C ALA A 1208 26.46 30.77 -0.45
N PRO A 1209 25.72 30.56 0.67
CA PRO A 1209 26.32 30.53 2.02
C PRO A 1209 25.61 29.60 3.05
N PHE A 1210 25.77 28.27 2.97
CA PHE A 1210 25.37 27.38 4.08
C PHE A 1210 26.43 27.27 5.20
N SER A 1211 27.67 27.68 4.94
CA SER A 1211 28.80 27.63 5.88
C SER A 1211 28.70 28.59 7.08
N LEU A 1212 27.70 29.47 7.11
CA LEU A 1212 27.42 30.38 8.24
C LEU A 1212 26.39 29.82 9.23
N LEU A 1213 25.83 28.63 8.97
CA LEU A 1213 24.66 28.13 9.70
C LEU A 1213 24.89 26.81 10.46
N ALA A 1214 25.88 25.98 10.13
CA ALA A 1214 26.17 24.74 10.86
C ALA A 1214 27.37 24.90 11.80
N ASP A 1215 27.24 24.48 13.06
CA ASP A 1215 28.28 24.63 14.08
C ASP A 1215 29.33 23.49 14.02
N GLU A 1216 28.87 22.23 13.92
CA GLU A 1216 29.74 21.04 13.88
C GLU A 1216 29.14 19.90 13.01
N VAL A 1217 30.00 19.16 12.30
CA VAL A 1217 29.64 17.95 11.52
C VAL A 1217 30.60 16.82 11.88
N TYR A 1218 30.07 15.63 12.15
CA TYR A 1218 30.83 14.42 12.49
C TYR A 1218 30.49 13.25 11.55
N ALA A 1219 31.45 12.37 11.28
CA ALA A 1219 31.28 11.15 10.48
C ALA A 1219 32.04 9.96 11.09
N LEU A 1220 31.45 8.76 11.05
CA LEU A 1220 32.06 7.47 11.44
C LEU A 1220 32.11 6.55 10.22
N SER A 1221 33.31 6.04 9.88
CA SER A 1221 33.49 5.11 8.76
C SER A 1221 33.77 3.66 9.19
N SER A 1222 32.90 2.75 8.75
CA SER A 1222 32.98 1.30 8.92
C SER A 1222 34.21 0.69 8.23
N LYS A 1223 34.70 1.30 7.15
CA LYS A 1223 35.88 0.83 6.39
C LYS A 1223 37.20 1.08 7.11
N THR A 1224 37.20 1.85 8.20
CA THR A 1224 38.36 1.91 9.10
C THR A 1224 38.21 0.87 10.20
N THR A 1225 39.15 -0.09 10.29
CA THR A 1225 39.19 -1.17 11.29
C THR A 1225 39.44 -0.70 12.74
N SER A 1226 39.13 0.55 13.05
CA SER A 1226 39.37 1.21 14.34
C SER A 1226 38.32 2.27 14.70
N GLY A 1227 37.25 2.44 13.91
CA GLY A 1227 36.07 3.22 14.33
C GLY A 1227 36.34 4.69 14.68
N TYR A 1228 37.20 5.37 13.92
CA TYR A 1228 37.51 6.77 14.19
C TYR A 1228 36.33 7.69 13.85
N MET A 1229 35.98 8.56 14.80
CA MET A 1229 35.14 9.73 14.52
C MET A 1229 35.96 10.81 13.84
N HIS A 1230 35.49 11.26 12.69
CA HIS A 1230 36.00 12.42 11.98
C HIS A 1230 35.06 13.60 12.15
N TYR A 1231 35.58 14.83 12.10
CA TYR A 1231 34.78 16.05 12.07
C TYR A 1231 35.28 17.01 10.99
N LEU A 1232 34.36 17.82 10.46
CA LEU A 1232 34.69 18.85 9.49
C LEU A 1232 35.12 20.11 10.26
N ASP A 1233 36.37 20.54 10.12
CA ASP A 1233 36.84 21.76 10.79
C ASP A 1233 36.27 23.02 10.12
N SER A 1234 36.33 24.17 10.81
CA SER A 1234 35.80 25.45 10.33
C SER A 1234 36.48 26.02 9.06
N ARG A 1235 37.44 25.29 8.47
CA ARG A 1235 38.05 25.59 7.17
C ARG A 1235 37.61 24.60 6.08
N GLY A 1236 36.61 23.77 6.35
CA GLY A 1236 36.10 22.75 5.42
C GLY A 1236 37.02 21.54 5.27
N VAL A 1237 37.90 21.24 6.25
CA VAL A 1237 38.82 20.12 6.17
C VAL A 1237 38.46 19.03 7.18
N TRP A 1238 38.25 17.81 6.70
CA TRP A 1238 38.02 16.64 7.54
C TRP A 1238 39.24 16.28 8.39
N ARG A 1239 39.01 16.02 9.68
CA ARG A 1239 40.02 15.59 10.66
C ARG A 1239 39.50 14.45 11.51
N ALA A 1240 40.32 13.45 11.77
CA ALA A 1240 40.04 12.52 12.86
C ALA A 1240 40.09 13.26 14.21
N LEU A 1241 39.21 12.90 15.15
CA LEU A 1241 39.23 13.44 16.52
C LEU A 1241 40.57 13.23 17.23
N PHE A 1242 41.33 12.21 16.80
CA PHE A 1242 42.65 11.85 17.34
C PHE A 1242 43.77 11.85 16.28
N GLY A 1243 43.83 12.91 15.45
CA GLY A 1243 45.10 13.35 14.85
C GLY A 1243 45.35 13.00 13.38
N GLN A 1244 46.16 13.87 12.76
CA GLN A 1244 46.47 14.00 11.33
C GLN A 1244 45.27 14.25 10.39
N LYS A 1245 45.55 14.92 9.26
CA LYS A 1245 44.57 15.14 8.19
C LYS A 1245 44.31 13.81 7.51
N SER A 1246 43.04 13.46 7.33
CA SER A 1246 42.61 12.20 6.73
C SER A 1246 41.54 12.48 5.68
N SER A 1247 41.77 12.06 4.44
CA SER A 1247 40.69 11.85 3.48
C SER A 1247 39.87 10.65 3.97
N ILE A 1248 38.61 10.88 4.31
CA ILE A 1248 37.66 9.82 4.66
C ILE A 1248 36.93 9.38 3.37
N VAL A 1249 36.77 8.08 3.19
CA VAL A 1249 35.92 7.51 2.12
C VAL A 1249 34.71 6.91 2.80
N ILE A 1250 33.57 7.56 2.62
CA ILE A 1250 32.31 7.19 3.25
C ILE A 1250 31.69 6.06 2.42
N GLY A 1251 31.49 4.90 3.02
CA GLY A 1251 30.77 3.75 2.45
C GLY A 1251 29.29 3.74 2.82
N PRO A 1252 28.48 2.86 2.19
CA PRO A 1252 27.03 2.81 2.39
C PRO A 1252 26.57 2.40 3.80
N ASP A 1253 27.51 1.92 4.63
CA ASP A 1253 27.27 1.54 6.03
C ASP A 1253 27.79 2.60 7.03
N ASP A 1254 28.22 3.77 6.55
CA ASP A 1254 28.90 4.81 7.34
C ASP A 1254 27.95 5.93 7.79
N TYR A 1255 28.10 6.41 9.02
CA TYR A 1255 27.12 7.31 9.65
C TYR A 1255 27.62 8.76 9.77
N ILE A 1256 26.81 9.74 9.34
CA ILE A 1256 27.10 11.18 9.44
C ILE A 1256 26.10 11.86 10.38
N LYS A 1257 26.58 12.79 11.21
CA LYS A 1257 25.78 13.56 12.16
C LYS A 1257 26.14 15.05 12.12
N VAL A 1258 25.16 15.88 11.75
CA VAL A 1258 25.25 17.35 11.77
C VAL A 1258 24.62 17.89 13.06
N LYS A 1259 25.15 18.97 13.63
CA LYS A 1259 24.59 19.62 14.83
C LYS A 1259 24.57 21.15 14.71
N ARG A 1260 23.47 21.74 15.18
CA ARG A 1260 23.24 23.19 15.31
C ARG A 1260 22.69 23.49 16.71
N MET A 1261 23.18 24.52 17.40
CA MET A 1261 23.03 24.59 18.86
C MET A 1261 21.86 25.38 19.46
N ARG A 1262 20.94 25.97 18.68
CA ARG A 1262 19.79 26.73 19.25
C ARG A 1262 18.46 26.54 18.50
N ALA A 1263 17.53 25.87 19.19
CA ALA A 1263 16.07 25.87 19.06
C ALA A 1263 15.45 25.79 17.64
N ASP A 1264 15.06 24.58 17.22
CA ASP A 1264 13.65 24.16 17.16
C ASP A 1264 13.54 22.62 17.09
N GLU A 1265 12.35 22.07 17.30
CA GLU A 1265 12.11 20.64 17.58
C GLU A 1265 11.92 19.74 16.34
N ASP A 1266 12.87 19.75 15.39
CA ASP A 1266 12.91 18.73 14.33
C ASP A 1266 14.34 18.18 14.15
N TYR A 1267 14.51 16.88 14.42
CA TYR A 1267 15.81 16.22 14.52
C TYR A 1267 15.92 15.11 13.46
N THR A 1268 16.21 15.48 12.21
CA THR A 1268 16.45 14.50 11.15
C THR A 1268 17.79 13.81 11.36
N ILE A 1269 17.76 12.56 11.79
CA ILE A 1269 18.87 11.63 11.56
C ILE A 1269 18.75 11.21 10.10
N LEU A 1270 19.69 11.64 9.25
CA LEU A 1270 19.80 11.12 7.90
C LEU A 1270 20.34 9.68 7.98
N PRO A 1271 19.61 8.66 7.49
CA PRO A 1271 20.19 7.33 7.27
C PRO A 1271 21.34 7.42 6.25
N PRO A 1272 22.24 6.43 6.20
CA PRO A 1272 23.52 6.53 5.48
C PRO A 1272 23.33 6.71 3.96
N PHE A 1273 24.33 7.36 3.36
CA PHE A 1273 24.44 7.69 1.92
C PHE A 1273 24.74 6.47 1.05
#